data_AF-A0A401KIA3-F1
#
_entry.id   AF-A0A401KIA3-F1
#
_cell.length_a   1.000
_cell.length_b   1.000
_cell.length_c   1.000
_cell.angle_alpha   90.00
_cell.angle_beta   90.00
_cell.angle_gamma   90.00
#
_symmetry.space_group_name_H-M   'P 1'
#
loop_
_entity.id
_entity.type
_entity.pdbx_description
1 polymer ?
#
loop_
_entity_poly.entity_id
_entity_poly.type
_entity_poly.pdbx_seq_one_letter_code
_entity_poly.pdbx_strand_id
1 'polypeptide(L)'
;MTIIDVTKDLSALFSKQVQATPDALALEDDKTTYTYAELDRAVDELTRRLHHYRVGRDTLVGVLLPRSSEYVIACLAALRAGGAFLVLELAYPPELLDDVIRDGNPAVIITCRAEVGKIKADVPLISLDEPATETNGVSDLPPPPADDDLDRLAFVSYSSGTTGKPKGIANPHRAPVLSYNLRFGVQDLSPNDRVACNVFFIWEILRPLLRGAAVVAVPDDISYDPAALVDLLAAKRITETLMTPTLLATVLARHPHIGSRLPHLRTLWFNGEVVTTDLARRASQALPNTRLLNCYSACETHEIACGDIREMLDEQALYCPVGPPIDPKNTHILDENRQPVENGVSGELYVAGPLLARGYLNLPETTAKAFTENPFDATPGSRLYRTGDLARRLPSGLLEITGRVGSMIKLRGYSVVPAKVEYEITKNLAVRHCAVVAHGEGLERQLVAYIVRDNDHATDRPVVEINEAGNSPGARRTLVQVLAHYMIPSLWVELEELPTHDVTGKVDLKRLPPPRTADRVNGNGKPVEKDPIGIDQVAAIWAVALKTARNLLKPSDDFFDLGGHSLSLADLSSRMSRHFGFRVPIARLAENATLAGHLQTVRDIRDGHTAAVQADLPAVLRADATLDDDIRPSKASIRSVTDADTVLLTGVTGFLGAFLLHDLLESTSAHIICLVRFTDPADDDQPGGVARIRRNLLDLGLWRDSIMERVEILPGNLSRTRFGLSPEAFDELASRVQVIVHAAATVNLVYPYAALRGPNVGGTREVLRLACKGGATVQYVSTNGVLPPSGEKGWPEDAMLPVDDVPDKLLDGYGQTKWVAEQLVLEAGRRGLPVKIHRAGTISGHSQTGAANAWDLLSALFVESIKLGYAPEVEGWRAEMTPVDFVSKAIVHLASQTHAEQTVFHLGDPNPVDTRLVFASLNELGYPTKSLAWDDWVSLWNEKRSAVKGGDGGFTVDILRSGMPTVDFLRGIVVLDNAATRPFRAVVERPKVDRALLETYTRHWFARGWLPRPPLREQCLNGTAKPAIKGPLSGKVAVVTGASSGIGAAVAVALGREGCHVALAARRLDALESVKGRITAHGGKVIARKTDVTSKEQVDALLQAANDELGPVDILVSCAGVMYFTMMANVQTEEWERTVDVNCKGLLHCLSASVPGMLSRGAGHIVAISSDAGRKVFPGLGVYSASKFFVEATLQSLRLETAGMGLRVTSVQPGNTATDLLGMSTDAEAVKKYGEPSGAQILEPENVADSIVYALRQPAHVSVNEVLIEPRDEPI
;
A
#
# COMPACT_ATOMS: atom_id res chain seq x y z
N MET A 1 -44.17 17.55 -16.49
CA MET A 1 -44.67 17.34 -17.86
C MET A 1 -44.23 15.94 -18.30
N THR A 2 -45.05 14.91 -18.05
CA THR A 2 -44.60 13.51 -17.94
C THR A 2 -44.15 12.82 -19.23
N ILE A 3 -44.33 13.41 -20.41
CA ILE A 3 -44.13 12.72 -21.69
C ILE A 3 -43.22 13.55 -22.60
N ILE A 4 -42.17 12.94 -23.15
CA ILE A 4 -41.36 13.54 -24.23
C ILE A 4 -42.06 13.31 -25.57
N ASP A 5 -41.78 14.15 -26.58
CA ASP A 5 -42.41 14.00 -27.89
C ASP A 5 -41.85 12.77 -28.62
N VAL A 6 -42.54 11.64 -28.48
CA VAL A 6 -42.11 10.36 -29.07
C VAL A 6 -42.19 10.32 -30.59
N THR A 7 -42.65 11.40 -31.24
CA THR A 7 -42.66 11.55 -32.70
C THR A 7 -41.37 12.20 -33.24
N LYS A 8 -40.48 12.65 -32.35
CA LYS A 8 -39.24 13.35 -32.70
C LYS A 8 -38.00 12.54 -32.36
N ASP A 9 -36.98 12.67 -33.20
CA ASP A 9 -35.71 11.97 -33.01
C ASP A 9 -34.93 12.51 -31.80
N LEU A 10 -33.86 11.80 -31.44
CA LEU A 10 -33.05 12.11 -30.25
C LEU A 10 -32.33 13.47 -30.36
N SER A 11 -31.92 13.88 -31.55
CA SER A 11 -31.25 15.16 -31.79
C SER A 11 -32.22 16.33 -31.65
N ALA A 12 -33.43 16.18 -32.19
CA ALA A 12 -34.50 17.17 -32.08
C ALA A 12 -34.98 17.31 -30.62
N LEU A 13 -35.11 16.20 -29.90
CA LEU A 13 -35.47 16.20 -28.48
C LEU A 13 -34.39 16.88 -27.62
N PHE A 14 -33.10 16.59 -27.89
CA PHE A 14 -32.00 17.27 -27.21
C PHE A 14 -31.99 18.78 -27.49
N SER A 15 -32.15 19.18 -28.75
CA SER A 15 -32.17 20.60 -29.16
C SER A 15 -33.33 21.37 -28.51
N LYS A 16 -34.50 20.71 -28.37
CA LYS A 16 -35.64 21.26 -27.62
C LYS A 16 -35.31 21.48 -26.14
N GLN A 17 -34.56 20.57 -25.51
CA GLN A 17 -34.14 20.73 -24.12
C GLN A 17 -33.08 21.84 -23.96
N VAL A 18 -32.13 21.95 -24.89
CA VAL A 18 -31.15 23.05 -24.91
C VAL A 18 -31.85 24.41 -24.89
N GLN A 19 -32.89 24.58 -25.72
CA GLN A 19 -33.67 25.82 -25.74
C GLN A 19 -34.47 26.06 -24.46
N ALA A 20 -34.91 24.99 -23.78
CA ALA A 20 -35.70 25.10 -22.57
C ALA A 20 -34.86 25.50 -21.34
N THR A 21 -33.62 25.03 -21.23
CA THR A 21 -32.75 25.26 -20.06
C THR A 21 -31.28 25.49 -20.47
N PRO A 22 -30.96 26.54 -21.25
CA PRO A 22 -29.63 26.72 -21.83
C PRO A 22 -28.52 26.87 -20.78
N ASP A 23 -28.81 27.52 -19.67
CA ASP A 23 -27.84 27.80 -18.60
C ASP A 23 -27.77 26.68 -17.53
N ALA A 24 -28.62 25.66 -17.64
CA ALA A 24 -28.56 24.52 -16.72
C ALA A 24 -27.36 23.64 -17.05
N LEU A 25 -26.82 22.97 -16.04
CA LEU A 25 -25.74 22.02 -16.22
C LEU A 25 -26.23 20.79 -17.00
N ALA A 26 -25.53 20.44 -18.08
CA ALA A 26 -25.89 19.31 -18.93
C ALA A 26 -24.91 18.14 -18.82
N LEU A 27 -23.61 18.42 -18.80
CA LEU A 27 -22.58 17.39 -18.87
C LEU A 27 -21.36 17.77 -18.04
N GLU A 28 -20.81 16.81 -17.30
CA GLU A 28 -19.63 17.02 -16.45
C GLU A 28 -18.76 15.77 -16.41
N ASP A 29 -17.44 15.95 -16.39
CA ASP A 29 -16.47 14.90 -16.04
C ASP A 29 -15.49 15.39 -14.95
N ASP A 30 -14.30 14.80 -14.85
CA ASP A 30 -13.29 15.20 -13.87
C ASP A 30 -12.62 16.54 -14.20
N LYS A 31 -12.59 16.92 -15.47
CA LYS A 31 -11.85 18.10 -15.97
C LYS A 31 -12.76 19.24 -16.41
N THR A 32 -13.96 18.93 -16.86
CA THR A 32 -14.77 19.84 -17.68
C THR A 32 -16.22 19.80 -17.28
N THR A 33 -16.90 20.92 -17.50
CA THR A 33 -18.30 21.12 -17.13
C THR A 33 -18.94 21.94 -18.23
N TYR A 34 -20.10 21.50 -18.71
CA TYR A 34 -20.84 22.13 -19.80
C TYR A 34 -22.27 22.40 -19.37
N THR A 35 -22.69 23.66 -19.48
CA THR A 35 -24.10 24.00 -19.58
C THR A 35 -24.72 23.42 -20.85
N TYR A 36 -26.05 23.37 -20.95
CA TYR A 36 -26.73 22.92 -22.16
C TYR A 36 -26.31 23.73 -23.40
N ALA A 37 -26.17 25.05 -23.28
CA ALA A 37 -25.72 25.91 -24.37
C ALA A 37 -24.24 25.70 -24.74
N GLU A 38 -23.36 25.39 -23.79
CA GLU A 38 -21.97 25.04 -24.06
C GLU A 38 -21.83 23.67 -24.71
N LEU A 39 -22.58 22.68 -24.22
CA LEU A 39 -22.65 21.35 -24.81
C LEU A 39 -23.16 21.43 -26.25
N ASP A 40 -24.21 22.21 -26.49
CA ASP A 40 -24.78 22.44 -27.81
C ASP A 40 -23.74 23.01 -28.80
N ARG A 41 -22.95 24.01 -28.35
CA ARG A 41 -21.87 24.58 -29.17
C ARG A 41 -20.76 23.57 -29.48
N ALA A 42 -20.35 22.77 -28.49
CA ALA A 42 -19.34 21.73 -28.69
C ALA A 42 -19.82 20.65 -29.67
N VAL A 43 -21.09 20.25 -29.55
CA VAL A 43 -21.75 19.32 -30.48
C VAL A 43 -21.83 19.91 -31.89
N ASP A 44 -22.16 21.19 -32.04
CA ASP A 44 -22.20 21.88 -33.34
C ASP A 44 -20.82 21.98 -33.99
N GLU A 45 -19.78 22.23 -33.21
CA GLU A 45 -18.40 22.26 -33.71
C GLU A 45 -17.95 20.91 -34.25
N LEU A 46 -18.21 19.84 -33.52
CA LEU A 46 -17.88 18.49 -33.98
C LEU A 46 -18.77 18.05 -35.16
N THR A 47 -20.05 18.46 -35.18
CA THR A 47 -20.96 18.22 -36.30
C THR A 47 -20.43 18.84 -37.61
N ARG A 48 -19.91 20.08 -37.55
CA ARG A 48 -19.28 20.73 -38.71
C ARG A 48 -18.09 19.94 -39.26
N ARG A 49 -17.31 19.29 -38.40
CA ARG A 49 -16.21 18.39 -38.82
C ARG A 49 -16.78 17.15 -39.51
N LEU A 50 -17.84 16.54 -38.96
CA LEU A 50 -18.49 15.35 -39.52
C LEU A 50 -19.11 15.57 -40.91
N HIS A 51 -19.55 16.80 -41.23
CA HIS A 51 -20.07 17.12 -42.56
C HIS A 51 -19.06 16.88 -43.70
N HIS A 52 -17.75 16.99 -43.45
CA HIS A 52 -16.71 16.70 -44.45
C HIS A 52 -16.71 15.22 -44.88
N TYR A 53 -17.25 14.35 -44.03
CA TYR A 53 -17.35 12.91 -44.25
C TYR A 53 -18.72 12.48 -44.76
N ARG A 54 -19.57 13.45 -45.18
CA ARG A 54 -20.91 13.23 -45.74
C ARG A 54 -21.81 12.35 -44.85
N VAL A 55 -21.67 12.50 -43.53
CA VAL A 55 -22.55 11.83 -42.57
C VAL A 55 -24.01 12.24 -42.83
N GLY A 56 -24.90 11.25 -42.91
CA GLY A 56 -26.33 11.41 -43.17
C GLY A 56 -27.12 10.15 -42.79
N ARG A 57 -28.36 10.01 -43.29
CA ARG A 57 -29.28 8.91 -42.91
C ARG A 57 -28.61 7.53 -42.94
N ASP A 58 -28.68 6.80 -41.82
CA ASP A 58 -28.10 5.45 -41.62
C ASP A 58 -26.56 5.35 -41.78
N THR A 59 -25.84 6.47 -41.94
CA THR A 59 -24.36 6.48 -42.00
C THR A 59 -23.77 6.34 -40.60
N LEU A 60 -22.80 5.44 -40.42
CA LEU A 60 -22.18 5.20 -39.12
C LEU A 60 -20.97 6.10 -38.88
N VAL A 61 -20.88 6.66 -37.68
CA VAL A 61 -19.72 7.37 -37.14
C VAL A 61 -19.14 6.53 -36.00
N GLY A 62 -17.93 6.01 -36.17
CA GLY A 62 -17.28 5.23 -35.12
C GLY A 62 -16.86 6.11 -33.94
N VAL A 63 -17.13 5.67 -32.72
CA VAL A 63 -16.69 6.37 -31.49
C VAL A 63 -15.78 5.44 -30.72
N LEU A 64 -14.46 5.72 -30.76
CA LEU A 64 -13.42 4.99 -30.03
C LEU A 64 -12.70 5.97 -29.11
N LEU A 65 -13.31 6.26 -27.96
CA LEU A 65 -12.84 7.24 -26.98
C LEU A 65 -12.91 6.66 -25.57
N PRO A 66 -12.03 7.09 -24.64
CA PRO A 66 -12.22 6.84 -23.22
C PRO A 66 -13.52 7.46 -22.71
N ARG A 67 -14.09 6.85 -21.66
CA ARG A 67 -15.28 7.38 -20.96
C ARG A 67 -15.04 8.79 -20.44
N SER A 68 -15.69 9.78 -21.04
CA SER A 68 -15.48 11.21 -20.80
C SER A 68 -16.64 12.05 -21.35
N SER A 69 -16.62 13.36 -21.11
CA SER A 69 -17.55 14.30 -21.74
C SER A 69 -17.43 14.29 -23.28
N GLU A 70 -16.22 14.11 -23.82
CA GLU A 70 -15.95 14.02 -25.26
C GLU A 70 -16.67 12.85 -25.93
N TYR A 71 -16.78 11.72 -25.23
CA TYR A 71 -17.56 10.56 -25.73
C TYR A 71 -19.03 10.94 -25.94
N VAL A 72 -19.63 11.65 -24.97
CA VAL A 72 -21.02 12.10 -25.04
C VAL A 72 -21.22 13.10 -26.18
N ILE A 73 -20.28 14.05 -26.34
CA ILE A 73 -20.28 15.03 -27.43
C ILE A 73 -20.21 14.32 -28.78
N ALA A 74 -19.34 13.31 -28.93
CA ALA A 74 -19.21 12.52 -30.16
C ALA A 74 -20.53 11.80 -30.53
N CYS A 75 -21.20 11.18 -29.55
CA CYS A 75 -22.51 10.56 -29.77
C CYS A 75 -23.55 11.57 -30.25
N LEU A 76 -23.67 12.73 -29.57
CA LEU A 76 -24.63 13.77 -29.94
C LEU A 76 -24.33 14.38 -31.31
N ALA A 77 -23.04 14.59 -31.64
CA ALA A 77 -22.62 15.15 -32.93
C ALA A 77 -22.93 14.20 -34.09
N ALA A 78 -22.75 12.89 -33.91
CA ALA A 78 -23.14 11.90 -34.92
C ALA A 78 -24.65 11.94 -35.20
N LEU A 79 -25.47 12.04 -34.15
CA LEU A 79 -26.93 12.17 -34.28
C LEU A 79 -27.34 13.48 -34.95
N ARG A 80 -26.69 14.59 -34.60
CA ARG A 80 -26.94 15.93 -35.16
C ARG A 80 -26.53 16.04 -36.62
N ALA A 81 -25.43 15.38 -37.01
CA ALA A 81 -25.02 15.26 -38.40
C ALA A 81 -26.00 14.42 -39.25
N GLY A 82 -27.02 13.79 -38.64
CA GLY A 82 -28.02 12.97 -39.33
C GLY A 82 -27.64 11.49 -39.44
N GLY A 83 -26.49 11.10 -38.90
CA GLY A 83 -26.00 9.72 -38.86
C GLY A 83 -26.34 8.99 -37.56
N ALA A 84 -25.70 7.84 -37.37
CA ALA A 84 -25.77 7.02 -36.18
C ALA A 84 -24.37 6.77 -35.63
N PHE A 85 -24.20 6.74 -34.31
CA PHE A 85 -22.89 6.40 -33.74
C PHE A 85 -22.72 4.88 -33.64
N LEU A 86 -21.54 4.40 -34.00
CA LEU A 86 -21.09 3.02 -33.83
C LEU A 86 -20.22 2.96 -32.58
N VAL A 87 -20.66 2.17 -31.59
CA VAL A 87 -19.93 1.96 -30.34
C VAL A 87 -18.72 1.06 -30.60
N LEU A 88 -17.51 1.61 -30.44
CA LEU A 88 -16.24 0.87 -30.52
C LEU A 88 -15.60 0.80 -29.13
N GLU A 89 -15.15 -0.39 -28.74
CA GLU A 89 -14.64 -0.64 -27.40
C GLU A 89 -13.12 -0.63 -27.32
N LEU A 90 -12.57 0.18 -26.40
CA LEU A 90 -11.13 0.25 -26.15
C LEU A 90 -10.53 -1.06 -25.62
N ALA A 91 -11.37 -1.93 -25.05
CA ALA A 91 -11.01 -3.24 -24.52
C ALA A 91 -10.91 -4.33 -25.60
N TYR A 92 -11.31 -4.05 -26.84
CA TYR A 92 -11.16 -5.02 -27.92
C TYR A 92 -9.70 -5.14 -28.37
N PRO A 93 -9.17 -6.36 -28.59
CA PRO A 93 -7.89 -6.52 -29.22
C PRO A 93 -7.93 -5.97 -30.66
N PRO A 94 -6.80 -5.50 -31.22
CA PRO A 94 -6.78 -4.83 -32.52
C PRO A 94 -7.43 -5.62 -33.66
N GLU A 95 -7.30 -6.96 -33.67
CA GLU A 95 -7.91 -7.83 -34.67
C GLU A 95 -9.44 -7.84 -34.58
N LEU A 96 -9.99 -7.92 -33.36
CA LEU A 96 -11.44 -7.89 -33.15
C LEU A 96 -12.02 -6.51 -33.45
N LEU A 97 -11.30 -5.46 -33.07
CA LEU A 97 -11.68 -4.08 -33.38
C LEU A 97 -11.72 -3.85 -34.90
N ASP A 98 -10.73 -4.34 -35.63
CA ASP A 98 -10.67 -4.28 -37.10
C ASP A 98 -11.82 -5.05 -37.75
N ASP A 99 -12.17 -6.24 -37.26
CA ASP A 99 -13.36 -6.99 -37.72
C ASP A 99 -14.66 -6.20 -37.53
N VAL A 100 -14.83 -5.54 -36.38
CA VAL A 100 -16.00 -4.69 -36.07
C VAL A 100 -16.04 -3.45 -36.95
N ILE A 101 -14.90 -2.78 -37.16
CA ILE A 101 -14.82 -1.61 -38.03
C ILE A 101 -15.15 -1.97 -39.47
N ARG A 102 -14.66 -3.10 -39.97
CA ARG A 102 -14.94 -3.56 -41.35
C ARG A 102 -16.40 -3.93 -41.55
N ASP A 103 -17.03 -4.60 -40.59
CA ASP A 103 -18.46 -4.93 -40.66
C ASP A 103 -19.33 -3.67 -40.53
N GLY A 104 -18.97 -2.76 -39.62
CA GLY A 104 -19.67 -1.49 -39.41
C GLY A 104 -19.51 -0.50 -40.57
N ASN A 105 -18.38 -0.53 -41.27
CA ASN A 105 -18.01 0.39 -42.35
C ASN A 105 -18.33 1.88 -42.03
N PRO A 106 -17.81 2.44 -40.91
CA PRO A 106 -18.09 3.82 -40.55
C PRO A 106 -17.46 4.80 -41.54
N ALA A 107 -18.12 5.92 -41.81
CA ALA A 107 -17.62 6.96 -42.70
C ALA A 107 -16.39 7.68 -42.12
N VAL A 108 -16.31 7.73 -40.79
CA VAL A 108 -15.22 8.35 -40.03
C VAL A 108 -15.23 7.80 -38.60
N ILE A 109 -14.07 7.72 -37.97
CA ILE A 109 -13.92 7.34 -36.56
C ILE A 109 -13.44 8.56 -35.76
N ILE A 110 -14.17 8.91 -34.71
CA ILE A 110 -13.78 9.90 -33.71
C ILE A 110 -12.97 9.19 -32.63
N THR A 111 -11.77 9.71 -32.35
CA THR A 111 -10.82 9.12 -31.40
C THR A 111 -9.89 10.18 -30.80
N CYS A 112 -8.85 9.75 -30.08
CA CYS A 112 -7.76 10.60 -29.58
C CYS A 112 -6.41 10.00 -29.98
N ARG A 113 -5.34 10.81 -29.96
CA ARG A 113 -4.02 10.43 -30.47
C ARG A 113 -3.47 9.14 -29.86
N ALA A 114 -3.73 8.94 -28.58
CA ALA A 114 -3.26 7.77 -27.83
C ALA A 114 -3.83 6.44 -28.39
N GLU A 115 -5.01 6.48 -29.01
CA GLU A 115 -5.73 5.28 -29.44
C GLU A 115 -5.65 5.03 -30.96
N VAL A 116 -5.13 5.98 -31.73
CA VAL A 116 -4.97 5.88 -33.20
C VAL A 116 -4.23 4.60 -33.60
N GLY A 117 -3.19 4.21 -32.85
CA GLY A 117 -2.39 3.01 -33.15
C GLY A 117 -3.14 1.68 -33.05
N LYS A 118 -4.33 1.65 -32.45
CA LYS A 118 -5.20 0.46 -32.38
C LYS A 118 -6.03 0.26 -33.64
N ILE A 119 -6.24 1.31 -34.43
CA ILE A 119 -7.06 1.28 -35.63
C ILE A 119 -6.19 0.85 -36.82
N LYS A 120 -6.35 -0.41 -37.27
CA LYS A 120 -5.63 -0.95 -38.44
C LYS A 120 -6.32 -0.66 -39.77
N ALA A 121 -7.63 -0.43 -39.75
CA ALA A 121 -8.44 -0.18 -40.94
C ALA A 121 -8.12 1.19 -41.54
N ASP A 122 -8.11 1.27 -42.87
CA ASP A 122 -7.95 2.52 -43.61
C ASP A 122 -9.28 3.30 -43.64
N VAL A 123 -9.60 3.94 -42.51
CA VAL A 123 -10.83 4.73 -42.30
C VAL A 123 -10.44 6.14 -41.86
N PRO A 124 -11.11 7.20 -42.35
CA PRO A 124 -10.80 8.55 -41.91
C PRO A 124 -10.97 8.75 -40.40
N LEU A 125 -10.07 9.55 -39.81
CA LEU A 125 -10.02 9.78 -38.37
C LEU A 125 -10.25 11.25 -38.02
N ILE A 126 -10.96 11.47 -36.91
CA ILE A 126 -11.07 12.76 -36.22
C ILE A 126 -10.44 12.56 -34.84
N SER A 127 -9.21 13.05 -34.65
CA SER A 127 -8.61 13.15 -33.32
C SER A 127 -9.13 14.41 -32.61
N LEU A 128 -9.68 14.26 -31.40
CA LEU A 128 -10.24 15.40 -30.64
C LEU A 128 -9.16 16.24 -29.95
N ASP A 129 -8.00 15.66 -29.66
CA ASP A 129 -6.84 16.27 -29.02
C ASP A 129 -5.84 16.90 -30.01
N GLU A 130 -6.22 17.03 -31.27
CA GLU A 130 -5.43 17.69 -32.31
C GLU A 130 -6.15 18.93 -32.85
N PRO A 131 -5.40 20.00 -33.21
CA PRO A 131 -6.00 21.17 -33.83
C PRO A 131 -6.76 20.78 -35.08
N ALA A 132 -7.96 21.35 -35.26
CA ALA A 132 -8.73 21.13 -36.48
C ALA A 132 -7.90 21.59 -37.69
N THR A 133 -7.55 20.67 -38.58
CA THR A 133 -7.00 21.02 -39.88
C THR A 133 -8.13 21.57 -40.74
N GLU A 134 -8.07 22.85 -41.09
CA GLU A 134 -9.01 23.45 -42.05
C GLU A 134 -8.89 22.71 -43.39
N THR A 135 -9.91 21.94 -43.75
CA THR A 135 -10.10 21.48 -45.12
C THR A 135 -11.22 22.30 -45.74
N ASN A 136 -10.97 22.83 -46.94
CA ASN A 136 -11.94 23.64 -47.67
C ASN A 136 -13.24 22.85 -47.85
N GLY A 137 -14.35 23.38 -47.32
CA GLY A 137 -15.62 22.68 -47.20
C GLY A 137 -16.19 22.16 -48.53
N VAL A 138 -16.82 20.99 -48.48
CA VAL A 138 -17.65 20.48 -49.57
C VAL A 138 -18.99 21.24 -49.54
N SER A 139 -19.31 21.98 -50.60
CA SER A 139 -20.52 22.83 -50.63
C SER A 139 -21.83 22.08 -50.91
N ASP A 140 -21.77 20.76 -51.09
CA ASP A 140 -22.91 19.94 -51.52
C ASP A 140 -23.14 18.84 -50.47
N LEU A 141 -23.72 19.24 -49.34
CA LEU A 141 -24.14 18.33 -48.27
C LEU A 141 -25.55 17.81 -48.57
N PRO A 142 -25.83 16.51 -48.37
CA PRO A 142 -27.20 16.03 -48.40
C PRO A 142 -28.04 16.77 -47.35
N PRO A 143 -29.32 17.08 -47.62
CA PRO A 143 -30.18 17.71 -46.64
C PRO A 143 -30.25 16.81 -45.38
N PRO A 144 -30.28 17.41 -44.17
CA PRO A 144 -30.42 16.61 -42.95
C PRO A 144 -31.73 15.82 -43.01
N PRO A 145 -31.76 14.58 -42.46
CA PRO A 145 -32.99 13.82 -42.34
C PRO A 145 -34.08 14.60 -41.59
N ALA A 146 -35.35 14.35 -41.92
CA ALA A 146 -36.46 14.93 -41.18
C ALA A 146 -36.44 14.48 -39.72
N ASP A 147 -36.83 15.37 -38.81
CA ASP A 147 -36.81 15.13 -37.36
C ASP A 147 -37.85 14.10 -36.89
N ASP A 148 -38.74 13.68 -37.78
CA ASP A 148 -39.77 12.65 -37.59
C ASP A 148 -39.44 11.30 -38.29
N ASP A 149 -38.29 11.19 -38.97
CA ASP A 149 -37.80 9.90 -39.50
C ASP A 149 -37.21 9.05 -38.37
N LEU A 150 -38.07 8.47 -37.54
CA LEU A 150 -37.68 7.67 -36.40
C LEU A 150 -37.17 6.27 -36.76
N ASP A 151 -37.34 5.84 -38.01
CA ASP A 151 -36.86 4.55 -38.48
C ASP A 151 -35.38 4.58 -38.86
N ARG A 152 -34.79 5.77 -39.08
CA ARG A 152 -33.33 5.92 -39.26
C ARG A 152 -32.56 5.47 -38.02
N LEU A 153 -31.33 5.00 -38.22
CA LEU A 153 -30.47 4.52 -37.14
C LEU A 153 -30.10 5.66 -36.20
N ALA A 154 -30.14 5.37 -34.89
CA ALA A 154 -29.58 6.19 -33.83
C ALA A 154 -28.18 5.68 -33.44
N PHE A 155 -28.05 4.36 -33.26
CA PHE A 155 -26.76 3.75 -32.92
C PHE A 155 -26.66 2.28 -33.32
N VAL A 156 -25.42 1.81 -33.42
CA VAL A 156 -25.08 0.40 -33.57
C VAL A 156 -24.16 -0.03 -32.44
N SER A 157 -24.48 -1.15 -31.79
CA SER A 157 -23.63 -1.75 -30.75
C SER A 157 -23.40 -3.22 -31.05
N TYR A 158 -22.18 -3.70 -30.85
CA TYR A 158 -21.80 -5.08 -31.16
C TYR A 158 -21.96 -6.00 -29.95
N SER A 159 -22.50 -7.19 -30.17
CA SER A 159 -22.56 -8.28 -29.18
C SER A 159 -21.82 -9.53 -29.66
N SER A 160 -21.38 -10.38 -28.73
CA SER A 160 -20.73 -11.66 -29.06
C SER A 160 -21.76 -12.63 -29.67
N GLY A 161 -21.67 -12.88 -30.97
CA GLY A 161 -22.62 -13.73 -31.68
C GLY A 161 -22.47 -15.23 -31.36
N THR A 162 -23.60 -15.95 -31.38
CA THR A 162 -23.66 -17.43 -31.28
C THR A 162 -22.92 -18.18 -32.40
N THR A 163 -22.67 -17.52 -33.53
CA THR A 163 -21.94 -18.05 -34.70
C THR A 163 -20.45 -17.72 -34.68
N GLY A 164 -19.97 -17.05 -33.62
CA GLY A 164 -18.56 -16.77 -33.40
C GLY A 164 -17.99 -15.49 -34.02
N LYS A 165 -18.78 -14.74 -34.80
CA LYS A 165 -18.46 -13.35 -35.18
C LYS A 165 -19.33 -12.36 -34.38
N PRO A 166 -18.80 -11.20 -33.98
CA PRO A 166 -19.60 -10.13 -33.39
C PRO A 166 -20.78 -9.75 -34.29
N LYS A 167 -21.93 -9.40 -33.69
CA LYS A 167 -23.14 -9.01 -34.42
C LYS A 167 -23.47 -7.56 -34.10
N GLY A 168 -23.48 -6.69 -35.11
CA GLY A 168 -23.88 -5.28 -34.94
C GLY A 168 -25.39 -5.14 -34.81
N ILE A 169 -25.88 -4.64 -33.69
CA ILE A 169 -27.32 -4.48 -33.42
C ILE A 169 -27.75 -3.08 -33.88
N ALA A 170 -28.58 -3.02 -34.92
CA ALA A 170 -28.97 -1.77 -35.57
C ALA A 170 -30.21 -1.14 -34.91
N ASN A 171 -30.02 -0.09 -34.11
CA ASN A 171 -31.09 0.53 -33.33
C ASN A 171 -31.64 1.80 -33.99
N PRO A 172 -32.92 1.81 -34.41
CA PRO A 172 -33.56 3.01 -34.95
C PRO A 172 -33.96 3.98 -33.83
N HIS A 173 -34.14 5.27 -34.12
CA HIS A 173 -34.52 6.28 -33.12
C HIS A 173 -35.83 5.98 -32.37
N ARG A 174 -36.84 5.36 -33.01
CA ARG A 174 -38.13 5.04 -32.38
C ARG A 174 -38.00 4.22 -31.08
N ALA A 175 -37.04 3.30 -31.03
CA ALA A 175 -36.90 2.36 -29.92
C ALA A 175 -36.33 3.01 -28.64
N PRO A 176 -35.18 3.71 -28.66
CA PRO A 176 -34.66 4.43 -27.49
C PRO A 176 -35.58 5.60 -27.10
N VAL A 177 -36.16 6.35 -28.04
CA VAL A 177 -37.09 7.45 -27.71
C VAL A 177 -38.27 6.94 -26.90
N LEU A 178 -38.93 5.88 -27.36
CA LEU A 178 -40.04 5.27 -26.63
C LEU A 178 -39.57 4.66 -25.29
N SER A 179 -38.43 3.97 -25.28
CA SER A 179 -37.85 3.41 -24.06
C SER A 179 -37.59 4.48 -22.99
N TYR A 180 -37.05 5.63 -23.38
CA TYR A 180 -36.76 6.72 -22.46
C TYR A 180 -38.04 7.34 -21.91
N ASN A 181 -39.06 7.52 -22.76
CA ASN A 181 -40.38 7.95 -22.32
C ASN A 181 -40.99 7.01 -21.28
N LEU A 182 -40.92 5.69 -21.53
CA LEU A 182 -41.41 4.67 -20.60
C LEU A 182 -40.63 4.68 -19.28
N ARG A 183 -39.31 4.87 -19.33
CA ARG A 183 -38.44 4.99 -18.14
C ARG A 183 -38.78 6.21 -17.30
N PHE A 184 -39.16 7.35 -17.90
CA PHE A 184 -39.65 8.50 -17.13
C PHE A 184 -40.96 8.19 -16.39
N GLY A 185 -41.78 7.26 -16.91
CA GLY A 185 -42.96 6.74 -16.21
C GLY A 185 -42.62 5.88 -14.99
N VAL A 186 -41.45 5.22 -14.98
CA VAL A 186 -40.94 4.45 -13.83
C VAL A 186 -40.27 5.37 -12.82
N GLN A 187 -39.34 6.20 -13.30
CA GLN A 187 -38.59 7.18 -12.51
C GLN A 187 -38.33 8.43 -13.36
N ASP A 188 -39.04 9.50 -13.05
CA ASP A 188 -38.86 10.79 -13.71
C ASP A 188 -37.57 11.48 -13.22
N LEU A 189 -37.08 12.39 -14.04
CA LEU A 189 -35.94 13.26 -13.75
C LEU A 189 -36.40 14.73 -13.74
N SER A 190 -35.62 15.54 -13.04
CA SER A 190 -35.76 16.98 -12.96
C SER A 190 -34.46 17.68 -13.38
N PRO A 191 -34.49 18.97 -13.72
CA PRO A 191 -33.27 19.70 -14.08
C PRO A 191 -32.17 19.79 -13.01
N ASN A 192 -32.52 19.51 -11.75
CA ASN A 192 -31.55 19.47 -10.65
C ASN A 192 -30.92 18.09 -10.44
N ASP A 193 -31.36 17.08 -11.19
CA ASP A 193 -30.84 15.73 -11.07
C ASP A 193 -29.50 15.58 -11.77
N ARG A 194 -28.70 14.70 -11.20
CA ARG A 194 -27.33 14.42 -11.60
C ARG A 194 -27.19 12.91 -11.75
N VAL A 195 -27.14 12.45 -12.98
CA VAL A 195 -27.10 11.04 -13.35
C VAL A 195 -25.66 10.65 -13.63
N ALA A 196 -25.09 9.77 -12.81
CA ALA A 196 -23.79 9.19 -13.12
C ALA A 196 -23.93 8.18 -14.24
N CYS A 197 -23.30 8.45 -15.37
CA CYS A 197 -23.12 7.50 -16.45
C CYS A 197 -21.96 6.58 -16.06
N ASN A 198 -22.29 5.50 -15.35
CA ASN A 198 -21.29 4.63 -14.72
C ASN A 198 -20.97 3.43 -15.59
N VAL A 199 -21.98 2.70 -16.05
CA VAL A 199 -21.77 1.50 -16.90
C VAL A 199 -21.67 1.86 -18.38
N PHE A 200 -22.02 3.10 -18.74
CA PHE A 200 -22.03 3.63 -20.11
C PHE A 200 -23.06 2.95 -21.02
N PHE A 201 -24.17 2.50 -20.43
CA PHE A 201 -25.33 2.16 -21.26
C PHE A 201 -25.86 3.43 -21.93
N ILE A 202 -26.26 3.33 -23.19
CA ILE A 202 -26.64 4.50 -24.01
C ILE A 202 -27.75 5.34 -23.36
N TRP A 203 -28.62 4.72 -22.56
CA TRP A 203 -29.66 5.43 -21.84
C TRP A 203 -29.17 6.19 -20.59
N GLU A 204 -28.03 5.83 -20.00
CA GLU A 204 -27.36 6.66 -18.99
C GLU A 204 -26.82 7.95 -19.62
N ILE A 205 -26.43 7.89 -20.91
CA ILE A 205 -25.90 9.01 -21.69
C ILE A 205 -27.03 9.95 -22.15
N LEU A 206 -28.02 9.43 -22.88
CA LEU A 206 -28.94 10.28 -23.63
C LEU A 206 -30.20 10.67 -22.84
N ARG A 207 -30.77 9.75 -22.04
CA ARG A 207 -32.05 9.98 -21.35
C ARG A 207 -32.03 11.23 -20.44
N PRO A 208 -30.99 11.46 -19.59
CA PRO A 208 -31.01 12.62 -18.69
C PRO A 208 -31.03 13.95 -19.46
N LEU A 209 -30.31 13.98 -20.59
CA LEU A 209 -30.20 15.15 -21.45
C LEU A 209 -31.53 15.57 -22.08
N LEU A 210 -32.51 14.69 -22.18
CA LEU A 210 -33.85 14.99 -22.70
C LEU A 210 -34.80 15.59 -21.65
N ARG A 211 -34.34 15.70 -20.39
CA ARG A 211 -35.15 16.11 -19.24
C ARG A 211 -34.56 17.26 -18.43
N GLY A 212 -33.47 17.86 -18.90
CA GLY A 212 -32.79 18.97 -18.25
C GLY A 212 -31.79 18.53 -17.18
N ALA A 213 -31.63 17.23 -16.93
CA ALA A 213 -30.74 16.70 -15.91
C ALA A 213 -29.29 16.64 -16.40
N ALA A 214 -28.35 16.75 -15.47
CA ALA A 214 -26.92 16.65 -15.78
C ALA A 214 -26.47 15.19 -15.90
N VAL A 215 -25.68 14.88 -16.93
CA VAL A 215 -24.93 13.64 -17.06
C VAL A 215 -23.54 13.85 -16.46
N VAL A 216 -23.14 12.97 -15.55
CA VAL A 216 -21.77 12.92 -15.04
C VAL A 216 -21.08 11.70 -15.64
N ALA A 217 -20.14 11.92 -16.56
CA ALA A 217 -19.39 10.86 -17.21
C ALA A 217 -18.37 10.27 -16.22
N VAL A 218 -18.56 9.01 -15.82
CA VAL A 218 -17.63 8.32 -14.89
C VAL A 218 -16.48 7.69 -15.68
N PRO A 219 -15.23 8.09 -15.45
CA PRO A 219 -14.07 7.48 -16.12
C PRO A 219 -13.95 5.97 -15.85
N ASP A 220 -13.40 5.22 -16.81
CA ASP A 220 -13.24 3.76 -16.70
C ASP A 220 -12.51 3.34 -15.41
N ASP A 221 -11.40 4.00 -15.08
CA ASP A 221 -10.59 3.69 -13.89
C ASP A 221 -11.32 3.94 -12.58
N ILE A 222 -12.24 4.91 -12.54
CA ILE A 222 -13.08 5.17 -11.38
C ILE A 222 -14.24 4.17 -11.31
N SER A 223 -14.88 3.84 -12.44
CA SER A 223 -16.02 2.92 -12.50
C SER A 223 -15.69 1.53 -11.92
N TYR A 224 -14.45 1.08 -12.12
CA TYR A 224 -13.97 -0.21 -11.62
C TYR A 224 -13.33 -0.18 -10.22
N ASP A 225 -13.11 0.99 -9.61
CA ASP A 225 -12.63 1.13 -8.23
C ASP A 225 -13.81 1.47 -7.30
N PRO A 226 -14.26 0.53 -6.45
CA PRO A 226 -15.40 0.75 -5.57
C PRO A 226 -15.27 1.96 -4.64
N ALA A 227 -14.06 2.28 -4.17
CA ALA A 227 -13.84 3.41 -3.26
C ALA A 227 -13.85 4.73 -4.03
N ALA A 228 -13.08 4.80 -5.13
CA ALA A 228 -13.04 6.00 -5.97
C ALA A 228 -14.42 6.30 -6.58
N LEU A 229 -15.18 5.26 -6.95
CA LEU A 229 -16.55 5.41 -7.43
C LEU A 229 -17.42 6.07 -6.36
N VAL A 230 -17.45 5.55 -5.13
CA VAL A 230 -18.22 6.15 -4.04
C VAL A 230 -17.80 7.59 -3.75
N ASP A 231 -16.50 7.87 -3.77
CA ASP A 231 -15.97 9.22 -3.57
C ASP A 231 -16.41 10.18 -4.68
N LEU A 232 -16.38 9.75 -5.94
CA LEU A 232 -16.88 10.54 -7.07
C LEU A 232 -18.39 10.76 -6.95
N LEU A 233 -19.16 9.71 -6.67
CA LEU A 233 -20.62 9.81 -6.51
C LEU A 233 -20.99 10.79 -5.39
N ALA A 234 -20.24 10.78 -4.27
CA ALA A 234 -20.42 11.70 -3.16
C ALA A 234 -20.03 13.13 -3.53
N ALA A 235 -18.82 13.33 -4.07
CA ALA A 235 -18.28 14.64 -4.43
C ALA A 235 -19.15 15.34 -5.48
N LYS A 236 -19.60 14.59 -6.48
CA LYS A 236 -20.47 15.08 -7.56
C LYS A 236 -21.96 15.07 -7.16
N ARG A 237 -22.31 14.77 -5.90
CA ARG A 237 -23.69 14.77 -5.36
C ARG A 237 -24.68 14.06 -6.27
N ILE A 238 -24.32 12.86 -6.71
CA ILE A 238 -25.10 12.09 -7.66
C ILE A 238 -26.46 11.72 -7.07
N THR A 239 -27.52 11.93 -7.86
CA THR A 239 -28.90 11.63 -7.47
C THR A 239 -29.38 10.29 -8.02
N GLU A 240 -28.80 9.85 -9.14
CA GLU A 240 -29.14 8.58 -9.79
C GLU A 240 -27.92 7.94 -10.45
N THR A 241 -27.78 6.62 -10.32
CA THR A 241 -26.73 5.85 -10.99
C THR A 241 -27.22 4.44 -11.31
N LEU A 242 -26.50 3.76 -12.20
CA LEU A 242 -26.65 2.32 -12.43
C LEU A 242 -25.45 1.54 -11.89
N MET A 243 -25.71 0.36 -11.34
CA MET A 243 -24.70 -0.64 -11.04
C MET A 243 -25.18 -2.02 -11.48
N THR A 244 -24.27 -2.86 -11.96
CA THR A 244 -24.56 -4.30 -12.06
C THR A 244 -24.65 -4.89 -10.65
N PRO A 245 -25.43 -5.97 -10.44
CA PRO A 245 -25.46 -6.68 -9.16
C PRO A 245 -24.07 -7.01 -8.61
N THR A 246 -23.15 -7.46 -9.47
CA THR A 246 -21.75 -7.76 -9.08
C THR A 246 -20.98 -6.52 -8.63
N LEU A 247 -21.13 -5.38 -9.33
CA LEU A 247 -20.47 -4.13 -8.94
C LEU A 247 -20.98 -3.66 -7.57
N LEU A 248 -22.30 -3.67 -7.35
CA LEU A 248 -22.85 -3.26 -6.05
C LEU A 248 -22.38 -4.19 -4.92
N ALA A 249 -22.33 -5.51 -5.15
CA ALA A 249 -21.82 -6.44 -4.15
C ALA A 249 -20.39 -6.07 -3.70
N THR A 250 -19.54 -5.66 -4.65
CA THR A 250 -18.16 -5.22 -4.38
C THR A 250 -18.14 -3.90 -3.61
N VAL A 251 -18.97 -2.95 -4.00
CA VAL A 251 -19.13 -1.65 -3.31
C VAL A 251 -19.57 -1.85 -1.87
N LEU A 252 -20.60 -2.68 -1.62
CA LEU A 252 -21.10 -2.96 -0.28
C LEU A 252 -20.09 -3.71 0.60
N ALA A 253 -19.23 -4.54 0.02
CA ALA A 253 -18.16 -5.20 0.77
C ALA A 253 -17.10 -4.21 1.31
N ARG A 254 -16.91 -3.06 0.63
CA ARG A 254 -15.99 -1.99 1.06
C ARG A 254 -16.67 -0.89 1.86
N HIS A 255 -17.93 -0.59 1.52
CA HIS A 255 -18.74 0.47 2.10
C HIS A 255 -20.09 -0.10 2.59
N PRO A 256 -20.12 -0.86 3.69
CA PRO A 256 -21.35 -1.48 4.20
C PRO A 256 -22.42 -0.45 4.62
N HIS A 257 -22.01 0.79 4.91
CA HIS A 257 -22.88 1.92 5.27
C HIS A 257 -22.90 3.02 4.20
N ILE A 258 -22.86 2.65 2.92
CA ILE A 258 -22.77 3.59 1.79
C ILE A 258 -23.84 4.70 1.79
N GLY A 259 -25.03 4.48 2.36
CA GLY A 259 -26.07 5.50 2.46
C GLY A 259 -25.66 6.77 3.20
N SER A 260 -24.75 6.70 4.18
CA SER A 260 -24.23 7.91 4.86
C SER A 260 -23.25 8.69 3.98
N ARG A 261 -22.56 8.02 3.07
CA ARG A 261 -21.62 8.62 2.10
C ARG A 261 -22.33 9.21 0.90
N LEU A 262 -23.48 8.65 0.52
CA LEU A 262 -24.28 9.07 -0.62
C LEU A 262 -25.66 9.61 -0.20
N PRO A 263 -25.73 10.68 0.61
CA PRO A 263 -27.00 11.20 1.14
C PRO A 263 -27.91 11.77 0.04
N HIS A 264 -27.35 12.10 -1.13
CA HIS A 264 -28.09 12.64 -2.27
C HIS A 264 -28.61 11.57 -3.23
N LEU A 265 -28.17 10.31 -3.11
CA LEU A 265 -28.56 9.25 -4.03
C LEU A 265 -30.02 8.84 -3.78
N ARG A 266 -30.89 9.20 -4.72
CA ARG A 266 -32.34 8.93 -4.65
C ARG A 266 -32.73 7.66 -5.39
N THR A 267 -32.00 7.28 -6.44
CA THR A 267 -32.31 6.09 -7.23
C THR A 267 -31.04 5.31 -7.61
N LEU A 268 -31.07 4.00 -7.43
CA LEU A 268 -30.06 3.07 -7.92
C LEU A 268 -30.73 2.02 -8.80
N TRP A 269 -30.26 1.93 -10.04
CA TRP A 269 -30.71 0.92 -11.01
C TRP A 269 -29.82 -0.31 -10.99
N PHE A 270 -30.44 -1.48 -11.09
CA PHE A 270 -29.81 -2.77 -11.35
C PHE A 270 -30.16 -3.23 -12.75
N ASN A 271 -29.16 -3.67 -13.51
CA ASN A 271 -29.38 -4.22 -14.84
C ASN A 271 -28.21 -5.14 -15.23
N GLY A 272 -28.42 -5.97 -16.24
CA GLY A 272 -27.39 -6.82 -16.86
C GLY A 272 -27.16 -8.18 -16.21
N GLU A 273 -27.62 -8.40 -14.97
CA GLU A 273 -27.54 -9.67 -14.24
C GLU A 273 -28.77 -9.89 -13.36
N VAL A 274 -29.05 -11.15 -12.99
CA VAL A 274 -30.09 -11.47 -12.02
C VAL A 274 -29.70 -10.95 -10.63
N VAL A 275 -30.67 -10.43 -9.88
CA VAL A 275 -30.47 -9.94 -8.51
C VAL A 275 -30.79 -11.06 -7.53
N THR A 276 -29.85 -11.44 -6.67
CA THR A 276 -30.12 -12.40 -5.60
C THR A 276 -30.91 -11.73 -4.47
N THR A 277 -31.75 -12.50 -3.79
CA THR A 277 -32.52 -12.01 -2.63
C THR A 277 -31.60 -11.49 -1.53
N ASP A 278 -30.43 -12.11 -1.31
CA ASP A 278 -29.41 -11.63 -0.37
C ASP A 278 -28.89 -10.24 -0.74
N LEU A 279 -28.48 -10.03 -2.00
CA LEU A 279 -27.96 -8.73 -2.42
C LEU A 279 -29.03 -7.65 -2.35
N ALA A 280 -30.28 -7.96 -2.75
CA ALA A 280 -31.42 -7.07 -2.62
C ALA A 280 -31.64 -6.62 -1.16
N ARG A 281 -31.53 -7.55 -0.20
CA ARG A 281 -31.63 -7.26 1.24
C ARG A 281 -30.51 -6.35 1.71
N ARG A 282 -29.25 -6.70 1.40
CA ARG A 282 -28.08 -5.89 1.80
C ARG A 282 -28.13 -4.49 1.19
N ALA A 283 -28.51 -4.36 -0.08
CA ALA A 283 -28.70 -3.09 -0.74
C ALA A 283 -29.80 -2.25 -0.06
N SER A 284 -30.93 -2.88 0.25
CA SER A 284 -32.05 -2.21 0.94
C SER A 284 -31.67 -1.68 2.32
N GLN A 285 -30.85 -2.43 3.06
CA GLN A 285 -30.33 -2.03 4.37
C GLN A 285 -29.28 -0.92 4.26
N ALA A 286 -28.37 -1.00 3.30
CA ALA A 286 -27.27 -0.05 3.15
C ALA A 286 -27.71 1.30 2.56
N LEU A 287 -28.82 1.32 1.80
CA LEU A 287 -29.37 2.49 1.12
C LEU A 287 -30.85 2.71 1.46
N PRO A 288 -31.24 2.90 2.73
CA PRO A 288 -32.64 2.89 3.17
C PRO A 288 -33.50 3.99 2.53
N ASN A 289 -32.89 5.11 2.14
CA ASN A 289 -33.59 6.26 1.55
C ASN A 289 -33.49 6.32 0.02
N THR A 290 -32.87 5.32 -0.62
CA THR A 290 -32.67 5.27 -2.08
C THR A 290 -33.60 4.25 -2.68
N ARG A 291 -34.34 4.61 -3.73
CA ARG A 291 -35.17 3.69 -4.51
C ARG A 291 -34.30 2.69 -5.28
N LEU A 292 -34.60 1.40 -5.17
CA LEU A 292 -33.79 0.33 -5.75
C LEU A 292 -34.58 -0.31 -6.91
N LEU A 293 -34.20 -0.03 -8.15
CA LEU A 293 -34.96 -0.46 -9.33
C LEU A 293 -34.26 -1.63 -10.01
N ASN A 294 -34.91 -2.80 -10.06
CA ASN A 294 -34.44 -3.93 -10.86
C ASN A 294 -35.00 -3.81 -12.27
N CYS A 295 -34.15 -3.88 -13.29
CA CYS A 295 -34.50 -3.61 -14.68
C CYS A 295 -33.92 -4.70 -15.58
N TYR A 296 -34.73 -5.16 -16.53
CA TYR A 296 -34.33 -6.08 -17.58
C TYR A 296 -34.51 -5.44 -18.94
N SER A 297 -33.38 -5.31 -19.63
CA SER A 297 -33.30 -4.71 -20.95
C SER A 297 -32.32 -5.49 -21.82
N ALA A 298 -32.55 -5.52 -23.13
CA ALA A 298 -31.60 -6.04 -24.12
C ALA A 298 -31.39 -4.99 -25.21
N CYS A 299 -30.24 -5.00 -25.89
CA CYS A 299 -29.98 -4.03 -26.95
C CYS A 299 -30.97 -4.18 -28.11
N GLU A 300 -31.38 -5.43 -28.42
CA GLU A 300 -32.36 -5.72 -29.47
C GLU A 300 -33.80 -5.27 -29.16
N THR A 301 -34.12 -4.98 -27.89
CA THR A 301 -35.49 -4.72 -27.43
C THR A 301 -35.63 -3.48 -26.56
N HIS A 302 -34.54 -2.81 -26.22
CA HIS A 302 -34.48 -1.80 -25.16
C HIS A 302 -35.12 -2.31 -23.87
N GLU A 303 -36.28 -1.79 -23.46
CA GLU A 303 -36.85 -2.02 -22.13
C GLU A 303 -37.94 -3.09 -22.12
N ILE A 304 -37.83 -4.08 -21.22
CA ILE A 304 -38.80 -5.17 -21.13
C ILE A 304 -39.58 -5.12 -19.81
N ALA A 305 -38.89 -5.07 -18.67
CA ALA A 305 -39.53 -5.09 -17.36
C ALA A 305 -38.70 -4.32 -16.33
N CYS A 306 -39.38 -3.64 -15.42
CA CYS A 306 -38.71 -2.92 -14.32
C CYS A 306 -39.64 -2.79 -13.10
N GLY A 307 -39.09 -2.92 -11.90
CA GLY A 307 -39.84 -2.65 -10.67
C GLY A 307 -38.95 -2.31 -9.48
N ASP A 308 -39.59 -1.83 -8.40
CA ASP A 308 -38.91 -1.51 -7.15
C ASP A 308 -38.66 -2.77 -6.33
N ILE A 309 -37.39 -3.06 -6.04
CA ILE A 309 -36.98 -4.26 -5.30
C ILE A 309 -37.74 -4.36 -3.97
N ARG A 310 -37.97 -3.24 -3.27
CA ARG A 310 -38.63 -3.28 -1.96
C ARG A 310 -40.11 -3.65 -2.03
N GLU A 311 -40.76 -3.41 -3.17
CA GLU A 311 -42.16 -3.75 -3.40
C GLU A 311 -42.33 -5.19 -3.90
N MET A 312 -41.23 -5.83 -4.34
CA MET A 312 -41.24 -7.12 -5.03
C MET A 312 -40.50 -8.23 -4.29
N LEU A 313 -39.79 -7.92 -3.22
CA LEU A 313 -38.93 -8.88 -2.52
C LEU A 313 -39.76 -9.95 -1.81
N ASP A 314 -39.56 -11.21 -2.22
CA ASP A 314 -39.98 -12.39 -1.48
C ASP A 314 -38.76 -13.00 -0.79
N GLU A 315 -38.74 -12.97 0.55
CA GLU A 315 -37.63 -13.48 1.36
C GLU A 315 -37.44 -15.01 1.24
N GLN A 316 -38.42 -15.73 0.70
CA GLN A 316 -38.35 -17.17 0.47
C GLN A 316 -37.82 -17.53 -0.93
N ALA A 317 -37.78 -16.57 -1.86
CA ALA A 317 -37.27 -16.78 -3.21
C ALA A 317 -35.74 -16.68 -3.26
N LEU A 318 -35.11 -17.41 -4.20
CA LEU A 318 -33.66 -17.36 -4.40
C LEU A 318 -33.21 -16.08 -5.13
N TYR A 319 -34.03 -15.59 -6.05
CA TYR A 319 -33.78 -14.41 -6.86
C TYR A 319 -34.93 -13.42 -6.74
N CYS A 320 -34.59 -12.14 -6.78
CA CYS A 320 -35.57 -11.06 -6.84
C CYS A 320 -36.12 -10.97 -8.28
N PRO A 321 -37.45 -10.93 -8.46
CA PRO A 321 -38.06 -10.67 -9.76
C PRO A 321 -37.57 -9.35 -10.36
N VAL A 322 -37.61 -9.25 -11.70
CA VAL A 322 -37.24 -8.00 -12.37
C VAL A 322 -38.33 -6.94 -12.15
N GLY A 323 -39.58 -7.35 -12.33
CA GLY A 323 -40.74 -6.49 -12.12
C GLY A 323 -41.82 -6.64 -13.17
N PRO A 324 -42.85 -5.77 -13.16
CA PRO A 324 -43.89 -5.81 -14.18
C PRO A 324 -43.27 -5.51 -15.56
N PRO A 325 -43.69 -6.24 -16.61
CA PRO A 325 -43.31 -5.86 -17.97
C PRO A 325 -43.89 -4.50 -18.31
N ILE A 326 -43.07 -3.66 -18.94
CA ILE A 326 -43.41 -2.28 -19.29
C ILE A 326 -44.44 -2.25 -20.42
N ASP A 327 -44.33 -3.18 -21.37
CA ASP A 327 -45.32 -3.41 -22.41
C ASP A 327 -45.83 -4.86 -22.37
N PRO A 328 -46.79 -5.18 -21.49
CA PRO A 328 -47.29 -6.54 -21.32
C PRO A 328 -47.92 -7.12 -22.58
N LYS A 329 -48.45 -6.29 -23.49
CA LYS A 329 -49.11 -6.74 -24.72
C LYS A 329 -48.12 -7.33 -25.72
N ASN A 330 -46.89 -6.82 -25.71
CA ASN A 330 -45.81 -7.23 -26.59
C ASN A 330 -44.75 -8.11 -25.89
N THR A 331 -44.98 -8.53 -24.65
CA THR A 331 -44.06 -9.39 -23.89
C THR A 331 -44.69 -10.77 -23.70
N HIS A 332 -44.14 -11.77 -24.40
CA HIS A 332 -44.70 -13.11 -24.47
C HIS A 332 -43.74 -14.14 -23.86
N ILE A 333 -44.29 -15.13 -23.15
CA ILE A 333 -43.54 -16.28 -22.64
C ILE A 333 -44.14 -17.51 -23.32
N LEU A 334 -43.34 -18.18 -24.14
CA LEU A 334 -43.81 -19.21 -25.05
C LEU A 334 -43.13 -20.56 -24.77
N ASP A 335 -43.85 -21.65 -25.05
CA ASP A 335 -43.31 -23.00 -25.04
C ASP A 335 -42.53 -23.34 -26.34
N GLU A 336 -42.04 -24.57 -26.46
CA GLU A 336 -41.30 -25.06 -27.63
C GLU A 336 -42.15 -25.07 -28.93
N ASN A 337 -43.48 -25.10 -28.80
CA ASN A 337 -44.44 -25.05 -29.91
C ASN A 337 -44.90 -23.61 -30.23
N ARG A 338 -44.26 -22.60 -29.61
CA ARG A 338 -44.61 -21.17 -29.70
C ARG A 338 -46.01 -20.82 -29.21
N GLN A 339 -46.56 -21.60 -28.28
CA GLN A 339 -47.82 -21.30 -27.61
C GLN A 339 -47.56 -20.58 -26.28
N PRO A 340 -48.41 -19.61 -25.87
CA PRO A 340 -48.29 -18.97 -24.56
C PRO A 340 -48.39 -19.99 -23.42
N VAL A 341 -47.50 -19.87 -22.43
CA VAL A 341 -47.53 -20.70 -21.21
C VAL A 341 -48.44 -20.10 -20.13
N GLU A 342 -48.92 -20.93 -19.20
CA GLU A 342 -49.64 -20.47 -18.01
C GLU A 342 -48.75 -19.69 -17.03
N ASN A 343 -49.36 -18.83 -16.20
CA ASN A 343 -48.61 -18.13 -15.15
C ASN A 343 -47.92 -19.12 -14.20
N GLY A 344 -46.67 -18.83 -13.84
CA GLY A 344 -45.81 -19.66 -13.00
C GLY A 344 -45.01 -20.72 -13.77
N VAL A 345 -45.38 -21.01 -15.02
CA VAL A 345 -44.65 -21.95 -15.88
C VAL A 345 -43.51 -21.22 -16.60
N SER A 346 -42.33 -21.82 -16.61
CA SER A 346 -41.17 -21.29 -17.32
C SER A 346 -41.28 -21.58 -18.81
N GLY A 347 -41.02 -20.57 -19.63
CA GLY A 347 -40.91 -20.67 -21.10
C GLY A 347 -39.85 -19.73 -21.63
N GLU A 348 -39.68 -19.68 -22.94
CA GLU A 348 -38.76 -18.75 -23.60
C GLU A 348 -39.41 -17.36 -23.76
N LEU A 349 -38.64 -16.30 -23.49
CA LEU A 349 -39.08 -14.92 -23.54
C LEU A 349 -39.00 -14.37 -24.98
N TYR A 350 -40.10 -13.80 -25.44
CA TYR A 350 -40.21 -13.13 -26.74
C TYR A 350 -40.76 -11.71 -26.57
N VAL A 351 -40.28 -10.79 -27.41
CA VAL A 351 -40.66 -9.38 -27.35
C VAL A 351 -41.06 -8.89 -28.74
N ALA A 352 -42.18 -8.17 -28.83
CA ALA A 352 -42.68 -7.56 -30.06
C ALA A 352 -42.70 -6.03 -29.97
N GLY A 353 -43.16 -5.37 -31.03
CA GLY A 353 -43.56 -3.96 -30.98
C GLY A 353 -42.45 -2.93 -31.23
N PRO A 354 -42.72 -1.65 -30.93
CA PRO A 354 -41.91 -0.51 -31.37
C PRO A 354 -40.54 -0.36 -30.67
N LEU A 355 -40.27 -1.15 -29.63
CA LEU A 355 -38.99 -1.16 -28.93
C LEU A 355 -37.93 -2.06 -29.60
N LEU A 356 -38.31 -2.80 -30.64
CA LEU A 356 -37.40 -3.69 -31.37
C LEU A 356 -36.38 -2.92 -32.22
N ALA A 357 -35.15 -3.39 -32.18
CA ALA A 357 -34.10 -3.03 -33.14
C ALA A 357 -34.54 -3.36 -34.58
N ARG A 358 -33.84 -2.76 -35.55
CA ARG A 358 -34.06 -3.05 -36.98
C ARG A 358 -33.61 -4.47 -37.31
N GLY A 359 -32.54 -4.96 -36.67
CA GLY A 359 -31.97 -6.29 -36.87
C GLY A 359 -30.46 -6.29 -36.64
N TYR A 360 -29.78 -7.31 -37.17
CA TYR A 360 -28.33 -7.38 -37.17
C TYR A 360 -27.75 -6.85 -38.48
N LEU A 361 -26.77 -5.95 -38.39
CA LEU A 361 -26.04 -5.36 -39.51
C LEU A 361 -25.41 -6.46 -40.37
N ASN A 362 -25.57 -6.37 -41.70
CA ASN A 362 -25.02 -7.30 -42.69
C ASN A 362 -25.34 -8.80 -42.48
N LEU A 363 -26.32 -9.14 -41.62
CA LEU A 363 -26.64 -10.51 -41.24
C LEU A 363 -28.15 -10.81 -41.42
N PRO A 364 -28.68 -10.78 -42.66
CA PRO A 364 -30.11 -10.95 -42.93
C PRO A 364 -30.66 -12.31 -42.48
N GLU A 365 -29.91 -13.40 -42.70
CA GLU A 365 -30.34 -14.74 -42.26
C GLU A 365 -30.40 -14.88 -40.73
N THR A 366 -29.41 -14.30 -40.03
CA THR A 366 -29.40 -14.31 -38.56
C THR A 366 -30.54 -13.45 -38.03
N THR A 367 -30.81 -12.32 -38.69
CA THR A 367 -31.94 -11.44 -38.37
C THR A 367 -33.26 -12.18 -38.54
N ALA A 368 -33.49 -12.89 -39.65
CA ALA A 368 -34.73 -13.64 -39.88
C ALA A 368 -34.96 -14.75 -38.84
N LYS A 369 -33.89 -15.37 -38.32
CA LYS A 369 -33.98 -16.39 -37.27
C LYS A 369 -34.29 -15.83 -35.89
N ALA A 370 -33.83 -14.60 -35.60
CA ALA A 370 -34.01 -13.97 -34.29
C ALA A 370 -35.25 -13.06 -34.23
N PHE A 371 -35.60 -12.39 -35.32
CA PHE A 371 -36.76 -11.51 -35.49
C PHE A 371 -37.76 -12.20 -36.43
N THR A 372 -38.56 -13.11 -35.89
CA THR A 372 -39.52 -13.91 -36.64
C THR A 372 -40.84 -13.16 -36.89
N GLU A 373 -41.71 -13.70 -37.72
CA GLU A 373 -43.09 -13.20 -37.84
C GLU A 373 -43.82 -13.25 -36.48
N ASN A 374 -44.63 -12.23 -36.21
CA ASN A 374 -45.43 -12.14 -34.98
C ASN A 374 -46.83 -12.76 -35.17
N PRO A 375 -47.12 -13.94 -34.59
CA PRO A 375 -48.44 -14.57 -34.72
C PRO A 375 -49.51 -13.89 -33.85
N PHE A 376 -49.13 -12.97 -32.96
CA PHE A 376 -50.03 -12.31 -32.00
C PHE A 376 -50.54 -10.95 -32.49
N ASP A 377 -50.07 -10.47 -33.64
CA ASP A 377 -50.43 -9.17 -34.21
C ASP A 377 -50.66 -9.32 -35.72
N ALA A 378 -51.87 -9.01 -36.18
CA ALA A 378 -52.26 -9.11 -37.58
C ALA A 378 -51.68 -8.00 -38.47
N THR A 379 -50.99 -7.00 -37.88
CA THR A 379 -50.37 -5.91 -38.63
C THR A 379 -49.28 -6.46 -39.58
N PRO A 380 -49.38 -6.20 -40.90
CA PRO A 380 -48.37 -6.66 -41.85
C PRO A 380 -46.96 -6.18 -41.47
N GLY A 381 -46.01 -7.12 -41.41
CA GLY A 381 -44.62 -6.83 -41.04
C GLY A 381 -44.35 -6.72 -39.53
N SER A 382 -45.33 -7.04 -38.66
CA SER A 382 -45.11 -7.17 -37.22
C SER A 382 -44.13 -8.32 -36.93
N ARG A 383 -43.13 -8.06 -36.08
CA ARG A 383 -42.03 -8.99 -35.78
C ARG A 383 -41.99 -9.32 -34.29
N LEU A 384 -41.55 -10.53 -34.02
CA LEU A 384 -41.34 -11.08 -32.69
C LEU A 384 -39.85 -11.43 -32.53
N TYR A 385 -39.18 -10.79 -31.58
CA TYR A 385 -37.79 -11.07 -31.25
C TYR A 385 -37.69 -12.18 -30.20
N ARG A 386 -36.88 -13.18 -30.51
CA ARG A 386 -36.52 -14.30 -29.63
C ARG A 386 -35.32 -13.93 -28.77
N THR A 387 -35.51 -13.71 -27.46
CA THR A 387 -34.41 -13.23 -26.60
C THR A 387 -33.37 -14.32 -26.30
N GLY A 388 -33.79 -15.59 -26.31
CA GLY A 388 -32.98 -16.71 -25.83
C GLY A 388 -32.93 -16.83 -24.31
N ASP A 389 -33.71 -16.02 -23.58
CA ASP A 389 -33.85 -16.08 -22.13
C ASP A 389 -35.05 -16.92 -21.71
N LEU A 390 -34.89 -17.73 -20.66
CA LEU A 390 -35.99 -18.41 -20.00
C LEU A 390 -36.56 -17.48 -18.93
N ALA A 391 -37.88 -17.35 -18.92
CA ALA A 391 -38.59 -16.53 -17.95
C ALA A 391 -39.92 -17.19 -17.56
N ARG A 392 -40.50 -16.72 -16.45
CA ARG A 392 -41.89 -16.99 -16.10
C ARG A 392 -42.57 -15.73 -15.61
N ARG A 393 -43.88 -15.66 -15.81
CA ARG A 393 -44.73 -14.63 -15.21
C ARG A 393 -45.28 -15.18 -13.91
N LEU A 394 -44.94 -14.56 -12.79
CA LEU A 394 -45.46 -14.95 -11.48
C LEU A 394 -46.97 -14.69 -11.37
N PRO A 395 -47.69 -15.36 -10.46
CA PRO A 395 -49.11 -15.07 -10.21
C PRO A 395 -49.39 -13.59 -9.87
N SER A 396 -48.40 -12.89 -9.31
CA SER A 396 -48.44 -11.44 -9.04
C SER A 396 -48.34 -10.57 -10.31
N GLY A 397 -48.08 -11.17 -11.48
CA GLY A 397 -47.88 -10.47 -12.75
C GLY A 397 -46.45 -10.02 -13.03
N LEU A 398 -45.54 -10.18 -12.06
CA LEU A 398 -44.11 -9.85 -12.17
C LEU A 398 -43.37 -10.83 -13.07
N LEU A 399 -42.35 -10.34 -13.79
CA LEU A 399 -41.46 -11.14 -14.62
C LEU A 399 -40.25 -11.61 -13.80
N GLU A 400 -39.96 -12.90 -13.85
CA GLU A 400 -38.77 -13.51 -13.28
C GLU A 400 -37.95 -14.18 -14.40
N ILE A 401 -36.64 -13.91 -14.45
CA ILE A 401 -35.70 -14.55 -15.38
C ILE A 401 -35.15 -15.81 -14.72
N THR A 402 -35.40 -16.97 -15.33
CA THR A 402 -35.11 -18.30 -14.76
C THR A 402 -33.90 -18.97 -15.40
N GLY A 403 -33.36 -18.43 -16.51
CA GLY A 403 -32.16 -18.95 -17.16
C GLY A 403 -32.00 -18.48 -18.60
N ARG A 404 -31.19 -19.20 -19.39
CA ARG A 404 -31.05 -19.02 -20.85
C ARG A 404 -31.21 -20.33 -21.60
N VAL A 405 -31.79 -20.24 -22.80
CA VAL A 405 -31.84 -21.31 -23.79
C VAL A 405 -30.44 -21.45 -24.42
N GLY A 406 -29.91 -22.67 -24.47
CA GLY A 406 -28.67 -22.96 -25.21
C GLY A 406 -27.35 -22.55 -24.53
N SER A 407 -27.25 -22.69 -23.21
CA SER A 407 -25.98 -22.65 -22.46
C SER A 407 -25.21 -21.31 -22.48
N MET A 408 -25.81 -20.18 -22.85
CA MET A 408 -25.09 -18.89 -22.80
C MET A 408 -24.83 -18.43 -21.34
N ILE A 409 -23.60 -18.04 -21.04
CA ILE A 409 -23.13 -17.67 -19.68
C ILE A 409 -23.08 -16.15 -19.55
N LYS A 410 -23.64 -15.61 -18.46
CA LYS A 410 -23.44 -14.21 -18.04
C LYS A 410 -22.32 -14.14 -17.01
N LEU A 411 -21.27 -13.38 -17.33
CA LEU A 411 -20.09 -13.18 -16.48
C LEU A 411 -19.85 -11.69 -16.28
N ARG A 412 -20.16 -11.16 -15.09
CA ARG A 412 -19.89 -9.75 -14.71
C ARG A 412 -20.52 -8.75 -15.70
N GLY A 413 -21.76 -9.02 -16.13
CA GLY A 413 -22.49 -8.26 -17.15
C GLY A 413 -22.22 -8.66 -18.62
N TYR A 414 -21.10 -9.30 -18.93
CA TYR A 414 -20.77 -9.76 -20.29
C TYR A 414 -21.52 -11.04 -20.65
N SER A 415 -22.00 -11.14 -21.89
CA SER A 415 -22.52 -12.38 -22.46
C SER A 415 -21.38 -13.19 -23.07
N VAL A 416 -21.24 -14.45 -22.67
CA VAL A 416 -20.27 -15.41 -23.21
C VAL A 416 -21.04 -16.60 -23.78
N VAL A 417 -20.72 -16.98 -25.02
CA VAL A 417 -21.28 -18.18 -25.66
C VAL A 417 -20.25 -19.31 -25.55
N PRO A 418 -20.48 -20.36 -24.72
CA PRO A 418 -19.51 -21.44 -24.53
C PRO A 418 -19.03 -22.08 -25.83
N ALA A 419 -19.95 -22.35 -26.77
CA ALA A 419 -19.62 -22.95 -28.06
C ALA A 419 -18.57 -22.17 -28.86
N LYS A 420 -18.52 -20.83 -28.73
CA LYS A 420 -17.46 -20.02 -29.36
C LYS A 420 -16.12 -20.26 -28.68
N VAL A 421 -16.11 -20.26 -27.36
CA VAL A 421 -14.89 -20.53 -26.58
C VAL A 421 -14.37 -21.94 -26.86
N GLU A 422 -15.26 -22.94 -26.86
CA GLU A 422 -14.97 -24.34 -27.22
C GLU A 422 -14.41 -24.47 -28.64
N TYR A 423 -14.98 -23.74 -29.61
CA TYR A 423 -14.49 -23.71 -30.99
C TYR A 423 -13.09 -23.10 -31.09
N GLU A 424 -12.82 -21.96 -30.45
CA GLU A 424 -11.47 -21.37 -30.49
C GLU A 424 -10.45 -22.23 -29.73
N ILE A 425 -10.84 -22.92 -28.67
CA ILE A 425 -9.98 -23.87 -27.95
C ILE A 425 -9.62 -25.04 -28.87
N THR A 426 -10.61 -25.70 -29.46
CA THR A 426 -10.38 -26.85 -30.35
C THR A 426 -9.65 -26.46 -31.62
N LYS A 427 -9.87 -25.26 -32.15
CA LYS A 427 -9.18 -24.76 -33.36
C LYS A 427 -7.72 -24.40 -33.11
N ASN A 428 -7.41 -23.72 -32.01
CA ASN A 428 -6.09 -23.11 -31.80
C ASN A 428 -5.19 -23.90 -30.84
N LEU A 429 -5.69 -24.93 -30.15
CA LEU A 429 -4.93 -25.75 -29.20
C LEU A 429 -5.05 -27.24 -29.56
N ALA A 430 -4.12 -28.08 -29.10
CA ALA A 430 -4.13 -29.53 -29.29
C ALA A 430 -5.22 -30.22 -28.43
N VAL A 431 -6.47 -29.84 -28.67
CA VAL A 431 -7.67 -30.30 -27.96
C VAL A 431 -8.63 -30.90 -28.97
N ARG A 432 -9.03 -32.16 -28.73
CA ARG A 432 -9.93 -32.93 -29.59
C ARG A 432 -11.40 -32.63 -29.29
N HIS A 433 -11.74 -32.52 -28.01
CA HIS A 433 -13.08 -32.17 -27.53
C HIS A 433 -12.99 -31.18 -26.37
N CYS A 434 -13.90 -30.22 -26.31
CA CYS A 434 -13.96 -29.22 -25.26
C CYS A 434 -15.42 -28.94 -24.85
N ALA A 435 -15.65 -28.74 -23.55
CA ALA A 435 -16.89 -28.19 -23.00
C ALA A 435 -16.55 -27.04 -22.04
N VAL A 436 -17.25 -25.92 -22.15
CA VAL A 436 -17.05 -24.73 -21.30
C VAL A 436 -18.28 -24.48 -20.44
N VAL A 437 -18.08 -24.35 -19.13
CA VAL A 437 -19.15 -24.09 -18.16
C VAL A 437 -18.76 -22.97 -17.19
N ALA A 438 -19.75 -22.41 -16.50
CA ALA A 438 -19.51 -21.49 -15.40
C ALA A 438 -19.36 -22.27 -14.08
N HIS A 439 -18.40 -21.88 -13.26
CA HIS A 439 -18.20 -22.41 -11.92
C HIS A 439 -18.10 -21.27 -10.89
N GLY A 440 -18.63 -21.48 -9.69
CA GLY A 440 -18.73 -20.47 -8.63
C GLY A 440 -19.97 -19.55 -8.75
N GLU A 441 -20.17 -18.72 -7.73
CA GLU A 441 -21.26 -17.73 -7.65
C GLU A 441 -20.72 -16.32 -7.38
N GLY A 442 -21.51 -15.28 -7.72
CA GLY A 442 -21.16 -13.88 -7.45
C GLY A 442 -19.79 -13.48 -8.03
N LEU A 443 -18.89 -13.00 -7.15
CA LEU A 443 -17.54 -12.55 -7.53
C LEU A 443 -16.59 -13.70 -7.92
N GLU A 444 -16.84 -14.90 -7.42
CA GLU A 444 -16.03 -16.10 -7.68
C GLU A 444 -16.46 -16.83 -8.96
N ARG A 445 -17.52 -16.35 -9.62
CA ARG A 445 -18.00 -16.91 -10.88
C ARG A 445 -16.94 -16.74 -11.97
N GLN A 446 -16.52 -17.85 -12.57
CA GLN A 446 -15.48 -17.93 -13.60
C GLN A 446 -15.78 -19.03 -14.62
N LEU A 447 -15.09 -19.00 -15.77
CA LEU A 447 -15.21 -20.00 -16.83
C LEU A 447 -14.24 -21.17 -16.58
N VAL A 448 -14.73 -22.40 -16.75
CA VAL A 448 -13.95 -23.64 -16.68
C VAL A 448 -14.01 -24.35 -18.03
N ALA A 449 -12.86 -24.71 -18.58
CA ALA A 449 -12.74 -25.53 -19.78
C ALA A 449 -12.44 -26.99 -19.42
N TYR A 450 -13.32 -27.90 -19.80
CA TYR A 450 -13.09 -29.34 -19.75
C TYR A 450 -12.60 -29.78 -21.12
N ILE A 451 -11.41 -30.36 -21.18
CA ILE A 451 -10.74 -30.68 -22.44
C ILE A 451 -10.34 -32.16 -22.52
N VAL A 452 -10.39 -32.70 -23.72
CA VAL A 452 -9.80 -33.99 -24.10
C VAL A 452 -8.65 -33.70 -25.07
N ARG A 453 -7.44 -34.17 -24.75
CA ARG A 453 -6.26 -33.90 -25.59
C ARG A 453 -6.38 -34.53 -26.97
N ASP A 454 -5.81 -33.84 -27.96
CA ASP A 454 -5.62 -34.36 -29.31
C ASP A 454 -4.20 -34.91 -29.45
N ASN A 455 -4.04 -36.22 -29.22
CA ASN A 455 -2.72 -36.88 -29.26
C ASN A 455 -2.22 -37.15 -30.69
N ASP A 456 -3.10 -37.08 -31.71
CA ASP A 456 -2.78 -37.43 -33.09
C ASP A 456 -2.23 -36.23 -33.90
N HIS A 457 -2.51 -35.00 -33.45
CA HIS A 457 -2.14 -33.74 -34.14
C HIS A 457 -1.30 -32.78 -33.27
N ALA A 458 -0.54 -33.31 -32.29
CA ALA A 458 0.25 -32.51 -31.35
C ALA A 458 1.41 -31.71 -32.00
N THR A 459 1.75 -31.95 -33.27
CA THR A 459 2.82 -31.25 -33.99
C THR A 459 2.42 -29.89 -34.59
N ASP A 460 1.12 -29.64 -34.81
CA ASP A 460 0.64 -28.47 -35.55
C ASP A 460 -0.09 -27.43 -34.68
N ARG A 461 -0.51 -27.78 -33.47
CA ARG A 461 -1.21 -26.90 -32.51
C ARG A 461 -0.56 -26.96 -31.12
N PRO A 462 -0.44 -25.84 -30.38
CA PRO A 462 0.11 -25.83 -29.03
C PRO A 462 -0.58 -26.79 -28.07
N VAL A 463 0.21 -27.59 -27.34
CA VAL A 463 -0.29 -28.49 -26.30
C VAL A 463 -0.78 -27.68 -25.09
N VAL A 464 -1.92 -28.08 -24.52
CA VAL A 464 -2.46 -27.46 -23.30
C VAL A 464 -1.72 -28.01 -22.07
N GLU A 465 -0.92 -27.18 -21.44
CA GLU A 465 -0.27 -27.47 -20.16
C GLU A 465 -1.12 -26.91 -19.02
N ILE A 466 -1.63 -27.76 -18.14
CA ILE A 466 -2.42 -27.37 -16.96
C ILE A 466 -1.52 -27.48 -15.74
N ASN A 467 -1.39 -26.39 -14.97
CA ASN A 467 -0.59 -26.36 -13.74
C ASN A 467 -1.35 -26.98 -12.54
N GLU A 468 -0.69 -27.07 -11.38
CA GLU A 468 -1.28 -27.64 -10.16
C GLU A 468 -2.50 -26.86 -9.63
N ALA A 469 -2.63 -25.58 -9.99
CA ALA A 469 -3.77 -24.72 -9.64
C ALA A 469 -4.93 -24.83 -10.65
N GLY A 470 -4.81 -25.69 -11.66
CA GLY A 470 -5.84 -25.87 -12.69
C GLY A 470 -5.85 -24.76 -13.76
N ASN A 471 -4.82 -23.92 -13.86
CA ASN A 471 -4.73 -22.88 -14.89
C ASN A 471 -3.86 -23.35 -16.08
N SER A 472 -4.04 -22.75 -17.26
CA SER A 472 -3.18 -22.99 -18.42
C SER A 472 -2.65 -21.68 -19.05
N PRO A 473 -1.49 -21.18 -18.59
CA PRO A 473 -0.89 -19.94 -19.12
C PRO A 473 -0.52 -20.04 -20.61
N GLY A 474 -0.15 -21.24 -21.06
CA GLY A 474 0.12 -21.52 -22.48
C GLY A 474 -1.13 -21.37 -23.35
N ALA A 475 -2.25 -21.97 -22.95
CA ALA A 475 -3.52 -21.85 -23.66
C ALA A 475 -4.02 -20.40 -23.70
N ARG A 476 -3.88 -19.67 -22.58
CA ARG A 476 -4.27 -18.25 -22.48
C ARG A 476 -3.51 -17.36 -23.48
N ARG A 477 -2.19 -17.53 -23.61
CA ARG A 477 -1.36 -16.76 -24.57
C ARG A 477 -1.80 -16.94 -26.02
N THR A 478 -2.25 -18.13 -26.39
CA THR A 478 -2.78 -18.39 -27.73
C THR A 478 -4.17 -17.78 -27.92
N LEU A 479 -5.05 -17.92 -26.91
CA LEU A 479 -6.45 -17.50 -27.02
C LEU A 479 -6.66 -15.99 -26.92
N VAL A 480 -5.76 -15.24 -26.25
CA VAL A 480 -5.90 -13.78 -26.11
C VAL A 480 -5.85 -13.02 -27.45
N GLN A 481 -5.31 -13.65 -28.50
CA GLN A 481 -5.28 -13.08 -29.85
C GLN A 481 -6.63 -13.19 -30.57
N VAL A 482 -7.53 -14.07 -30.12
CA VAL A 482 -8.78 -14.41 -30.82
C VAL A 482 -10.04 -14.31 -29.95
N LEU A 483 -9.88 -14.17 -28.64
CA LEU A 483 -10.95 -14.01 -27.65
C LEU A 483 -10.67 -12.80 -26.75
N ALA A 484 -11.72 -12.07 -26.39
CA ALA A 484 -11.64 -11.03 -25.38
C ALA A 484 -11.29 -11.64 -24.01
N HIS A 485 -10.60 -10.88 -23.14
CA HIS A 485 -10.10 -11.38 -21.85
C HIS A 485 -11.16 -12.06 -20.98
N TYR A 486 -12.41 -11.58 -20.98
CA TYR A 486 -13.50 -12.16 -20.19
C TYR A 486 -14.08 -13.47 -20.75
N MET A 487 -13.74 -13.84 -22.00
CA MET A 487 -14.17 -15.09 -22.64
C MET A 487 -13.19 -16.24 -22.43
N ILE A 488 -11.99 -15.99 -21.91
CA ILE A 488 -10.94 -17.00 -21.76
C ILE A 488 -11.16 -17.77 -20.44
N PRO A 489 -11.21 -19.12 -20.46
CA PRO A 489 -11.35 -19.92 -19.25
C PRO A 489 -10.22 -19.74 -18.26
N SER A 490 -10.58 -19.51 -17.00
CA SER A 490 -9.65 -19.32 -15.88
C SER A 490 -9.15 -20.67 -15.33
N LEU A 491 -10.00 -21.69 -15.39
CA LEU A 491 -9.70 -23.05 -14.94
C LEU A 491 -9.83 -24.05 -16.10
N TRP A 492 -9.02 -25.09 -16.04
CA TRP A 492 -8.86 -26.12 -17.05
C TRP A 492 -8.85 -27.48 -16.38
N VAL A 493 -9.64 -28.40 -16.90
CA VAL A 493 -9.73 -29.78 -16.41
C VAL A 493 -9.53 -30.71 -17.59
N GLU A 494 -8.49 -31.52 -17.52
CA GLU A 494 -8.25 -32.56 -18.51
C GLU A 494 -9.03 -33.83 -18.16
N LEU A 495 -9.70 -34.39 -19.17
CA LEU A 495 -10.45 -35.63 -19.09
C LEU A 495 -9.97 -36.59 -20.18
N GLU A 496 -10.08 -37.89 -19.92
CA GLU A 496 -9.86 -38.92 -20.95
C GLU A 496 -10.96 -38.87 -22.02
N GLU A 497 -12.20 -38.59 -21.62
CA GLU A 497 -13.35 -38.37 -22.50
C GLU A 497 -14.36 -37.40 -21.87
N LEU A 498 -15.16 -36.71 -22.69
CA LEU A 498 -16.29 -35.92 -22.17
C LEU A 498 -17.45 -36.87 -21.81
N PRO A 499 -18.06 -36.75 -20.63
CA PRO A 499 -19.23 -37.55 -20.29
C PRO A 499 -20.38 -37.23 -21.25
N THR A 500 -21.01 -38.25 -21.82
CA THR A 500 -22.18 -38.10 -22.72
C THR A 500 -23.42 -38.79 -22.17
N HIS A 501 -24.60 -38.37 -22.60
CA HIS A 501 -25.85 -39.09 -22.36
C HIS A 501 -25.92 -40.37 -23.20
N ASP A 502 -26.19 -41.51 -22.56
CA ASP A 502 -26.18 -42.85 -23.16
C ASP A 502 -27.10 -43.02 -24.39
N VAL A 503 -28.16 -42.20 -24.49
CA VAL A 503 -29.17 -42.29 -25.55
C VAL A 503 -28.97 -41.26 -26.67
N THR A 504 -28.42 -40.07 -26.36
CA THR A 504 -28.35 -38.94 -27.32
C THR A 504 -26.95 -38.65 -27.84
N GLY A 505 -25.91 -39.19 -27.19
CA GLY A 505 -24.51 -38.91 -27.53
C GLY A 505 -24.06 -37.46 -27.29
N LYS A 506 -24.92 -36.60 -26.71
CA LYS A 506 -24.59 -35.23 -26.34
C LYS A 506 -23.84 -35.20 -25.01
N VAL A 507 -22.92 -34.23 -24.86
CA VAL A 507 -22.17 -34.00 -23.62
C VAL A 507 -23.13 -33.74 -22.46
N ASP A 508 -22.98 -34.50 -21.37
CA ASP A 508 -23.72 -34.36 -20.13
C ASP A 508 -22.95 -33.42 -19.19
N LEU A 509 -23.26 -32.13 -19.29
CA LEU A 509 -22.60 -31.07 -18.50
C LEU A 509 -22.78 -31.26 -16.98
N LYS A 510 -23.81 -31.99 -16.52
CA LYS A 510 -24.05 -32.23 -15.09
C LYS A 510 -23.12 -33.30 -14.50
N ARG A 511 -22.54 -34.14 -15.35
CA ARG A 511 -21.60 -35.21 -14.96
C ARG A 511 -20.13 -34.78 -15.01
N LEU A 512 -19.85 -33.52 -15.34
CA LEU A 512 -18.49 -32.99 -15.33
C LEU A 512 -17.96 -32.90 -13.87
N PRO A 513 -16.73 -33.36 -13.60
CA PRO A 513 -16.17 -33.32 -12.25
C PRO A 513 -15.85 -31.87 -11.83
N PRO A 514 -15.93 -31.51 -10.54
CA PRO A 514 -15.52 -30.18 -10.08
C PRO A 514 -14.01 -29.94 -10.31
N PRO A 515 -13.59 -28.71 -10.62
CA PRO A 515 -12.16 -28.37 -10.75
C PRO A 515 -11.44 -28.53 -9.40
N ARG A 516 -10.16 -28.95 -9.41
CA ARG A 516 -9.36 -29.12 -8.19
C ARG A 516 -8.99 -27.77 -7.56
N THR A 517 -9.23 -27.61 -6.27
CA THR A 517 -8.69 -26.52 -5.43
C THR A 517 -7.34 -26.94 -4.83
N ALA A 518 -6.30 -26.11 -5.00
CA ALA A 518 -4.94 -26.46 -4.57
C ALA A 518 -4.69 -26.23 -3.07
N ASP A 519 -3.98 -27.17 -2.44
CA ASP A 519 -3.37 -27.06 -1.11
C ASP A 519 -1.93 -26.54 -1.17
N ARG A 520 -1.50 -25.90 -0.07
CA ARG A 520 -0.26 -25.13 0.13
C ARG A 520 1.03 -25.97 0.09
N VAL A 521 2.05 -25.58 -0.69
CA VAL A 521 3.47 -25.95 -0.50
C VAL A 521 4.46 -24.84 -0.90
N ASN A 522 5.58 -24.75 -0.16
CA ASN A 522 6.67 -23.75 -0.17
C ASN A 522 7.68 -23.84 -1.34
N GLY A 523 8.36 -22.73 -1.68
CA GLY A 523 9.67 -22.78 -2.37
C GLY A 523 10.20 -21.49 -3.02
N ASN A 524 11.34 -21.00 -2.52
CA ASN A 524 12.06 -19.73 -2.78
C ASN A 524 12.59 -19.45 -4.21
N GLY A 525 12.76 -18.16 -4.57
CA GLY A 525 13.56 -17.75 -5.75
C GLY A 525 13.90 -16.25 -5.90
N LYS A 526 15.08 -15.88 -5.37
CA LYS A 526 16.08 -14.79 -5.67
C LYS A 526 15.67 -13.36 -6.13
N PRO A 527 16.38 -12.30 -5.66
CA PRO A 527 16.10 -10.90 -6.00
C PRO A 527 16.84 -10.42 -7.27
N VAL A 528 16.15 -9.61 -8.07
CA VAL A 528 16.68 -8.84 -9.22
C VAL A 528 16.93 -7.39 -8.78
N GLU A 529 17.94 -6.76 -9.39
CA GLU A 529 18.57 -5.47 -9.05
C GLU A 529 17.65 -4.26 -8.81
N LYS A 530 18.16 -3.34 -7.97
CA LYS A 530 17.44 -2.26 -7.30
C LYS A 530 17.23 -1.02 -8.18
N ASP A 531 16.03 -0.93 -8.73
CA ASP A 531 15.30 0.34 -8.92
C ASP A 531 14.46 0.60 -7.64
N PRO A 532 14.22 1.86 -7.23
CA PRO A 532 13.34 2.17 -6.08
C PRO A 532 11.96 1.53 -6.13
N ILE A 533 11.40 1.36 -7.33
CA ILE A 533 10.22 0.56 -7.57
C ILE A 533 10.71 -0.87 -7.74
N GLY A 534 10.62 -1.63 -6.65
CA GLY A 534 11.06 -3.02 -6.58
C GLY A 534 9.92 -3.98 -6.89
N ILE A 535 10.27 -5.17 -7.39
CA ILE A 535 9.28 -6.26 -7.60
C ILE A 535 8.51 -6.57 -6.31
N ASP A 536 9.16 -6.44 -5.15
CA ASP A 536 8.58 -6.65 -3.83
C ASP A 536 7.44 -5.68 -3.50
N GLN A 537 7.51 -4.42 -3.95
CA GLN A 537 6.45 -3.44 -3.75
C GLN A 537 5.24 -3.77 -4.62
N VAL A 538 5.47 -4.08 -5.89
CA VAL A 538 4.41 -4.52 -6.83
C VAL A 538 3.77 -5.82 -6.33
N ALA A 539 4.58 -6.75 -5.80
CA ALA A 539 4.11 -8.01 -5.22
C ALA A 539 3.27 -7.80 -3.96
N ALA A 540 3.66 -6.88 -3.08
CA ALA A 540 2.87 -6.54 -1.90
C ALA A 540 1.49 -5.98 -2.30
N ILE A 541 1.43 -5.16 -3.34
CA ILE A 541 0.17 -4.61 -3.84
C ILE A 541 -0.69 -5.71 -4.49
N TRP A 542 -0.07 -6.62 -5.26
CA TRP A 542 -0.72 -7.83 -5.79
C TRP A 542 -1.30 -8.71 -4.70
N ALA A 543 -0.53 -8.97 -3.65
CA ALA A 543 -0.92 -9.82 -2.54
C ALA A 543 -2.23 -9.32 -1.90
N VAL A 544 -2.35 -8.01 -1.73
CA VAL A 544 -3.55 -7.37 -1.20
C VAL A 544 -4.73 -7.46 -2.20
N ALA A 545 -4.49 -7.17 -3.48
CA ALA A 545 -5.54 -7.17 -4.51
C ALA A 545 -6.10 -8.58 -4.79
N LEU A 546 -5.23 -9.60 -4.76
CA LEU A 546 -5.57 -11.01 -4.98
C LEU A 546 -5.94 -11.75 -3.68
N LYS A 547 -5.86 -11.08 -2.51
CA LYS A 547 -6.05 -11.68 -1.18
C LYS A 547 -5.17 -12.92 -0.96
N THR A 548 -3.93 -12.86 -1.43
CA THR A 548 -2.93 -13.93 -1.30
C THR A 548 -1.74 -13.45 -0.48
N ALA A 549 -0.86 -14.37 -0.08
CA ALA A 549 0.35 -14.01 0.65
C ALA A 549 1.46 -13.61 -0.33
N ARG A 550 2.16 -12.49 -0.05
CA ARG A 550 3.20 -11.94 -0.94
C ARG A 550 4.31 -12.95 -1.27
N ASN A 551 4.63 -13.86 -0.34
CA ASN A 551 5.67 -14.88 -0.51
C ASN A 551 5.31 -15.97 -1.52
N LEU A 552 4.06 -16.03 -1.98
CA LEU A 552 3.59 -16.97 -3.00
C LEU A 552 3.75 -16.43 -4.42
N LEU A 553 4.04 -15.14 -4.57
CA LEU A 553 4.08 -14.45 -5.87
C LEU A 553 5.48 -14.49 -6.48
N LYS A 554 5.56 -14.93 -7.73
CA LYS A 554 6.77 -14.96 -8.55
C LYS A 554 6.72 -13.87 -9.63
N PRO A 555 7.88 -13.34 -10.06
CA PRO A 555 7.95 -12.35 -11.13
C PRO A 555 7.25 -12.76 -12.44
N SER A 556 7.24 -14.05 -12.76
CA SER A 556 6.62 -14.60 -13.97
C SER A 556 5.12 -14.87 -13.83
N ASP A 557 4.56 -14.79 -12.63
CA ASP A 557 3.14 -15.08 -12.42
C ASP A 557 2.29 -14.03 -13.13
N ASP A 558 1.22 -14.46 -13.78
CA ASP A 558 0.23 -13.60 -14.42
C ASP A 558 -0.93 -13.31 -13.44
N PHE A 559 -1.35 -12.05 -13.38
CA PHE A 559 -2.36 -11.57 -12.44
C PHE A 559 -3.68 -12.31 -12.60
N PHE A 560 -4.06 -12.61 -13.83
CA PHE A 560 -5.32 -13.28 -14.14
C PHE A 560 -5.23 -14.79 -13.88
N ASP A 561 -4.07 -15.40 -14.07
CA ASP A 561 -3.85 -16.82 -13.76
C ASP A 561 -3.99 -17.08 -12.24
N LEU A 562 -3.66 -16.09 -11.41
CA LEU A 562 -3.84 -16.15 -9.95
C LEU A 562 -5.25 -15.77 -9.47
N GLY A 563 -6.25 -15.76 -10.36
CA GLY A 563 -7.64 -15.43 -10.02
C GLY A 563 -7.98 -13.93 -10.09
N GLY A 564 -7.05 -13.10 -10.58
CA GLY A 564 -7.32 -11.70 -10.89
C GLY A 564 -8.35 -11.55 -12.01
N HIS A 565 -9.09 -10.45 -12.00
CA HIS A 565 -10.11 -10.10 -12.97
C HIS A 565 -10.18 -8.58 -13.12
N SER A 566 -10.96 -8.04 -14.07
CA SER A 566 -10.96 -6.60 -14.37
C SER A 566 -11.20 -5.70 -13.14
N LEU A 567 -12.13 -6.08 -12.25
CA LEU A 567 -12.35 -5.38 -10.98
C LEU A 567 -11.15 -5.43 -10.02
N SER A 568 -10.47 -6.58 -9.86
CA SER A 568 -9.28 -6.64 -9.01
C SER A 568 -8.04 -6.05 -9.68
N LEU A 569 -7.98 -6.00 -11.02
CA LEU A 569 -6.96 -5.29 -11.78
C LEU A 569 -7.15 -3.77 -11.67
N ALA A 570 -8.39 -3.29 -11.61
CA ALA A 570 -8.69 -1.89 -11.33
C ALA A 570 -8.32 -1.51 -9.89
N ASP A 571 -8.70 -2.34 -8.90
CA ASP A 571 -8.24 -2.20 -7.51
C ASP A 571 -6.70 -2.20 -7.46
N LEU A 572 -6.04 -3.09 -8.22
CA LEU A 572 -4.59 -3.10 -8.36
C LEU A 572 -4.04 -1.79 -8.94
N SER A 573 -4.60 -1.31 -10.04
CA SER A 573 -4.21 -0.08 -10.73
C SER A 573 -4.35 1.15 -9.83
N SER A 574 -5.46 1.23 -9.09
CA SER A 574 -5.72 2.27 -8.09
C SER A 574 -4.71 2.20 -6.97
N ARG A 575 -4.48 1.01 -6.40
CA ARG A 575 -3.47 0.81 -5.35
C ARG A 575 -2.06 1.17 -5.83
N MET A 576 -1.67 0.76 -7.04
CA MET A 576 -0.38 1.12 -7.64
C MET A 576 -0.28 2.63 -7.85
N SER A 577 -1.27 3.26 -8.46
CA SER A 577 -1.28 4.71 -8.68
C SER A 577 -1.15 5.48 -7.36
N ARG A 578 -1.86 5.02 -6.34
CA ARG A 578 -1.87 5.61 -5.01
C ARG A 578 -0.57 5.36 -4.24
N HIS A 579 0.04 4.19 -4.41
CA HIS A 579 1.30 3.81 -3.79
C HIS A 579 2.47 4.58 -4.40
N PHE A 580 2.50 4.72 -5.72
CA PHE A 580 3.61 5.33 -6.45
C PHE A 580 3.46 6.84 -6.70
N GLY A 581 2.25 7.40 -6.55
CA GLY A 581 1.99 8.84 -6.63
C GLY A 581 1.88 9.39 -8.06
N PHE A 582 1.75 8.52 -9.06
CA PHE A 582 1.46 8.86 -10.45
C PHE A 582 0.43 7.88 -11.02
N ARG A 583 -0.32 8.31 -12.03
CA ARG A 583 -1.40 7.50 -12.62
C ARG A 583 -0.83 6.28 -13.33
N VAL A 584 -1.21 5.08 -12.88
CA VAL A 584 -0.97 3.80 -13.55
C VAL A 584 -2.27 3.42 -14.27
N PRO A 585 -2.34 3.47 -15.61
CA PRO A 585 -3.57 3.14 -16.34
C PRO A 585 -3.85 1.63 -16.34
N ILE A 586 -5.11 1.25 -16.12
CA ILE A 586 -5.56 -0.16 -16.14
C ILE A 586 -5.18 -0.83 -17.46
N ALA A 587 -5.35 -0.13 -18.59
CA ALA A 587 -5.02 -0.65 -19.92
C ALA A 587 -3.55 -1.13 -20.01
N ARG A 588 -2.63 -0.36 -19.42
CA ARG A 588 -1.19 -0.69 -19.43
C ARG A 588 -0.85 -1.87 -18.53
N LEU A 589 -1.63 -2.10 -17.48
CA LEU A 589 -1.51 -3.30 -16.65
C LEU A 589 -2.09 -4.53 -17.36
N ALA A 590 -3.20 -4.37 -18.09
CA ALA A 590 -3.81 -5.45 -18.84
C ALA A 590 -2.92 -5.99 -19.99
N GLU A 591 -2.08 -5.13 -20.59
CA GLU A 591 -1.17 -5.48 -21.70
C GLU A 591 -0.12 -6.54 -21.31
N ASN A 592 0.54 -6.37 -20.16
CA ASN A 592 1.53 -7.31 -19.65
C ASN A 592 1.25 -7.63 -18.18
N ALA A 593 0.28 -8.52 -17.99
CA ALA A 593 -0.29 -8.83 -16.69
C ALA A 593 0.60 -9.68 -15.77
N THR A 594 1.87 -9.92 -16.15
CA THR A 594 2.81 -10.58 -15.25
C THR A 594 3.26 -9.65 -14.14
N LEU A 595 3.69 -10.19 -12.99
CA LEU A 595 4.20 -9.36 -11.90
C LEU A 595 5.41 -8.52 -12.33
N ALA A 596 6.32 -9.11 -13.11
CA ALA A 596 7.44 -8.42 -13.75
C ALA A 596 6.99 -7.43 -14.83
N GLY A 597 5.96 -7.79 -15.60
CA GLY A 597 5.34 -6.92 -16.59
C GLY A 597 4.75 -5.65 -15.99
N HIS A 598 3.97 -5.79 -14.92
CA HIS A 598 3.45 -4.67 -14.16
C HIS A 598 4.55 -3.82 -13.53
N LEU A 599 5.61 -4.44 -13.02
CA LEU A 599 6.78 -3.71 -12.54
C LEU A 599 7.39 -2.85 -13.66
N GLN A 600 7.56 -3.42 -14.85
CA GLN A 600 8.08 -2.70 -16.00
C GLN A 600 7.13 -1.57 -16.43
N THR A 601 5.83 -1.86 -16.54
CA THR A 601 4.80 -0.87 -16.85
C THR A 601 4.83 0.32 -15.89
N VAL A 602 4.93 0.06 -14.58
CA VAL A 602 5.00 1.11 -13.56
C VAL A 602 6.27 1.95 -13.73
N ARG A 603 7.42 1.33 -14.03
CA ARG A 603 8.67 2.04 -14.29
C ARG A 603 8.60 2.87 -15.58
N ASP A 604 8.08 2.31 -16.67
CA ASP A 604 7.93 3.02 -17.95
C ASP A 604 7.02 4.25 -17.82
N ILE A 605 5.92 4.12 -17.06
CA ILE A 605 5.01 5.23 -16.77
C ILE A 605 5.68 6.30 -15.92
N ARG A 606 6.43 5.89 -14.89
CA ARG A 606 7.23 6.84 -14.08
C ARG A 606 8.21 7.58 -14.97
N ASP A 607 8.92 6.88 -15.84
CA ASP A 607 9.97 7.46 -16.68
C ASP A 607 9.37 8.40 -17.73
N GLY A 608 8.23 8.04 -18.33
CA GLY A 608 7.46 8.93 -19.21
C GLY A 608 6.90 10.17 -18.49
N HIS A 609 6.37 10.00 -17.26
CA HIS A 609 5.92 11.12 -16.43
C HIS A 609 7.06 12.05 -16.03
N THR A 610 8.21 11.48 -15.68
CA THR A 610 9.43 12.21 -15.34
C THR A 610 9.96 13.01 -16.53
N ALA A 611 10.00 12.40 -17.72
CA ALA A 611 10.41 13.06 -18.95
C ALA A 611 9.46 14.23 -19.32
N ALA A 612 8.14 14.06 -19.16
CA ALA A 612 7.17 15.11 -19.41
C ALA A 612 7.32 16.31 -18.45
N VAL A 613 7.58 16.06 -17.16
CA VAL A 613 7.83 17.12 -16.17
C VAL A 613 9.18 17.83 -16.40
N GLN A 614 10.19 17.10 -16.89
CA GLN A 614 11.50 17.68 -17.19
C GLN A 614 11.54 18.51 -18.48
N ALA A 615 10.65 18.25 -19.44
CA ALA A 615 10.62 18.97 -20.72
C ALA A 615 10.37 20.48 -20.60
N ASP A 616 9.74 20.95 -19.51
CA ASP A 616 9.62 22.37 -19.15
C ASP A 616 9.69 22.57 -17.63
N LEU A 617 10.82 22.14 -17.05
CA LEU A 617 11.06 22.26 -15.61
C LEU A 617 10.91 23.71 -15.08
N PRO A 618 11.39 24.78 -15.75
CA PRO A 618 11.17 26.15 -15.29
C PRO A 618 9.68 26.51 -15.10
N ALA A 619 8.81 26.16 -16.05
CA ALA A 619 7.38 26.46 -15.92
C ALA A 619 6.74 25.68 -14.75
N VAL A 620 7.12 24.41 -14.58
CA VAL A 620 6.66 23.58 -13.47
C VAL A 620 7.10 24.17 -12.12
N LEU A 621 8.36 24.56 -11.98
CA LEU A 621 8.89 25.18 -10.76
C LEU A 621 8.13 26.48 -10.41
N ARG A 622 7.82 27.33 -11.40
CA ARG A 622 7.03 28.55 -11.17
C ARG A 622 5.60 28.26 -10.71
N ALA A 623 4.93 27.32 -11.37
CA ALA A 623 3.59 26.89 -10.97
C ALA A 623 3.60 26.32 -9.54
N ASP A 624 4.60 25.50 -9.22
CA ASP A 624 4.72 24.86 -7.93
C ASP A 624 5.17 25.77 -6.79
N ALA A 625 5.91 26.84 -7.10
CA ALA A 625 6.31 27.87 -6.13
C ALA A 625 5.16 28.83 -5.78
N THR A 626 4.00 28.70 -6.43
CA THR A 626 2.81 29.50 -6.15
C THR A 626 1.93 28.80 -5.10
N LEU A 627 1.52 29.54 -4.07
CA LEU A 627 0.56 29.07 -3.07
C LEU A 627 -0.87 29.32 -3.56
N ASP A 628 -1.74 28.31 -3.39
CA ASP A 628 -3.18 28.43 -3.65
C ASP A 628 -3.78 29.63 -2.89
N ASP A 629 -4.73 30.33 -3.50
CA ASP A 629 -5.32 31.56 -2.92
C ASP A 629 -6.03 31.32 -1.57
N ASP A 630 -6.51 30.10 -1.35
CA ASP A 630 -7.19 29.69 -0.11
C ASP A 630 -6.21 29.40 1.04
N ILE A 631 -4.90 29.28 0.78
CA ILE A 631 -3.86 29.19 1.82
C ILE A 631 -3.47 30.60 2.25
N ARG A 632 -4.28 31.16 3.14
CA ARG A 632 -4.07 32.48 3.73
C ARG A 632 -4.47 32.50 5.20
N PRO A 633 -3.68 33.09 6.10
CA PRO A 633 -4.02 33.14 7.51
C PRO A 633 -5.21 34.09 7.75
N SER A 634 -6.15 33.67 8.59
CA SER A 634 -7.28 34.51 9.01
C SER A 634 -6.90 35.47 10.16
N LYS A 635 -6.11 34.98 11.14
CA LYS A 635 -5.48 35.75 12.22
C LYS A 635 -4.31 34.94 12.81
N ALA A 636 -3.07 35.40 12.62
CA ALA A 636 -1.89 34.70 13.12
C ALA A 636 -0.96 35.66 13.89
N SER A 637 -0.36 35.16 14.97
CA SER A 637 0.65 35.87 15.76
C SER A 637 1.81 34.93 16.03
N ILE A 638 3.05 35.41 15.91
CA ILE A 638 4.22 34.60 16.23
C ILE A 638 4.15 34.09 17.66
N ARG A 639 4.41 32.80 17.86
CA ARG A 639 4.42 32.14 19.15
C ARG A 639 5.77 31.45 19.36
N SER A 640 6.34 31.64 20.55
CA SER A 640 7.54 30.92 20.98
C SER A 640 7.23 29.44 21.12
N VAL A 641 8.15 28.56 20.71
CA VAL A 641 8.00 27.11 20.92
C VAL A 641 7.96 26.73 22.40
N THR A 642 8.57 27.52 23.29
CA THR A 642 8.53 27.28 24.75
C THR A 642 7.19 27.62 25.38
N ASP A 643 6.40 28.47 24.73
CA ASP A 643 5.09 28.94 25.21
C ASP A 643 3.94 28.18 24.51
N ALA A 644 4.27 27.19 23.67
CA ALA A 644 3.31 26.39 22.95
C ALA A 644 2.81 25.22 23.81
N ASP A 645 1.50 25.00 23.84
CA ASP A 645 0.89 23.83 24.46
C ASP A 645 1.00 22.60 23.55
N THR A 646 0.97 22.81 22.23
CA THR A 646 1.00 21.74 21.23
C THR A 646 1.89 22.09 20.05
N VAL A 647 2.86 21.22 19.76
CA VAL A 647 3.79 21.32 18.64
C VAL A 647 3.59 20.16 17.68
N LEU A 648 3.42 20.44 16.39
CA LEU A 648 3.45 19.42 15.35
C LEU A 648 4.88 19.27 14.82
N LEU A 649 5.48 18.10 15.02
CA LEU A 649 6.77 17.73 14.45
C LEU A 649 6.57 16.77 13.28
N THR A 650 7.10 17.14 12.11
CA THR A 650 7.16 16.24 10.96
C THR A 650 8.59 15.73 10.77
N GLY A 651 8.76 14.53 10.22
CA GLY A 651 10.09 13.97 9.92
C GLY A 651 10.78 13.30 11.11
N VAL A 652 10.04 13.03 12.19
CA VAL A 652 10.53 12.42 13.44
C VAL A 652 11.26 11.08 13.27
N THR A 653 10.93 10.32 12.22
CA THR A 653 11.60 9.04 11.90
C THR A 653 12.90 9.22 11.12
N GLY A 654 13.28 10.46 10.77
CA GLY A 654 14.57 10.79 10.17
C GLY A 654 15.63 11.08 11.22
N PHE A 655 16.88 11.28 10.75
CA PHE A 655 18.03 11.52 11.62
C PHE A 655 17.88 12.81 12.44
N LEU A 656 17.75 13.98 11.80
CA LEU A 656 17.53 15.26 12.52
C LEU A 656 16.23 15.27 13.32
N GLY A 657 15.15 14.67 12.80
CA GLY A 657 13.84 14.65 13.45
C GLY A 657 13.85 13.95 14.81
N ALA A 658 14.69 12.94 14.99
CA ALA A 658 14.87 12.26 16.28
C ALA A 658 15.46 13.20 17.35
N PHE A 659 16.48 13.98 16.99
CA PHE A 659 17.10 14.95 17.90
C PHE A 659 16.20 16.17 18.13
N LEU A 660 15.45 16.61 17.11
CA LEU A 660 14.42 17.64 17.30
C LEU A 660 13.35 17.20 18.30
N LEU A 661 12.86 15.95 18.22
CA LEU A 661 11.93 15.42 19.21
C LEU A 661 12.54 15.43 20.61
N HIS A 662 13.79 14.96 20.74
CA HIS A 662 14.50 14.95 22.01
C HIS A 662 14.61 16.36 22.61
N ASP A 663 15.11 17.33 21.84
CA ASP A 663 15.35 18.69 22.33
C ASP A 663 14.03 19.46 22.57
N LEU A 664 12.97 19.22 21.78
CA LEU A 664 11.64 19.76 22.06
C LEU A 664 11.10 19.24 23.39
N LEU A 665 11.29 17.95 23.69
CA LEU A 665 10.88 17.37 24.96
C LEU A 665 11.73 17.90 26.13
N GLU A 666 13.04 18.11 25.96
CA GLU A 666 13.88 18.68 27.02
C GLU A 666 13.60 20.16 27.28
N SER A 667 13.28 20.92 26.23
CA SER A 667 13.26 22.39 26.30
C SER A 667 11.86 23.00 26.46
N THR A 668 10.80 22.19 26.32
CA THR A 668 9.41 22.69 26.36
C THR A 668 8.54 21.79 27.23
N SER A 669 7.42 22.34 27.73
CA SER A 669 6.34 21.55 28.36
C SER A 669 5.31 21.03 27.34
N ALA A 670 5.45 21.38 26.07
CA ALA A 670 4.47 21.11 25.03
C ALA A 670 4.17 19.62 24.85
N HIS A 671 2.95 19.33 24.42
CA HIS A 671 2.59 18.05 23.84
C HIS A 671 3.01 18.00 22.37
N ILE A 672 3.72 16.94 21.96
CA ILE A 672 4.33 16.86 20.63
C ILE A 672 3.54 15.86 19.76
N ILE A 673 2.84 16.38 18.75
CA ILE A 673 2.20 15.55 17.73
C ILE A 673 3.26 15.19 16.69
N CYS A 674 3.51 13.91 16.51
CA CYS A 674 4.51 13.37 15.61
C CYS A 674 3.86 12.79 14.36
N LEU A 675 3.99 13.47 13.22
CA LEU A 675 3.51 12.94 11.95
C LEU A 675 4.45 11.84 11.45
N VAL A 676 3.95 10.60 11.41
CA VAL A 676 4.70 9.43 10.95
C VAL A 676 4.16 8.99 9.60
N ARG A 677 5.06 8.84 8.62
CA ARG A 677 4.68 8.50 7.24
C ARG A 677 4.14 7.08 7.11
N PHE A 678 2.92 6.93 6.61
CA PHE A 678 2.35 5.67 6.12
C PHE A 678 1.91 5.84 4.67
N THR A 679 1.89 4.76 3.89
CA THR A 679 1.48 4.85 2.49
C THR A 679 -0.01 5.14 2.40
N ASP A 680 -0.83 4.36 3.10
CA ASP A 680 -2.27 4.52 3.29
C ASP A 680 -2.54 4.67 4.80
N PRO A 681 -2.43 5.88 5.36
CA PRO A 681 -2.62 6.07 6.80
C PRO A 681 -4.05 5.75 7.21
N ALA A 682 -4.20 4.93 8.24
CA ALA A 682 -5.44 4.70 8.94
C ALA A 682 -5.22 4.77 10.47
N ASP A 683 -6.30 4.90 11.24
CA ASP A 683 -6.18 5.09 12.70
C ASP A 683 -5.53 3.90 13.41
N ASP A 684 -5.63 2.70 12.84
CA ASP A 684 -5.01 1.47 13.32
C ASP A 684 -3.48 1.40 13.10
N ASP A 685 -2.88 2.35 12.37
CA ASP A 685 -1.44 2.43 12.14
C ASP A 685 -0.65 3.04 13.31
N GLN A 686 -1.31 3.64 14.30
CA GLN A 686 -0.64 4.30 15.44
C GLN A 686 0.40 3.40 16.15
N PRO A 687 0.12 2.12 16.47
CA PRO A 687 1.12 1.23 17.08
C PRO A 687 2.35 1.01 16.19
N GLY A 688 2.15 0.92 14.88
CA GLY A 688 3.23 0.85 13.90
C GLY A 688 4.08 2.12 13.90
N GLY A 689 3.46 3.28 14.12
CA GLY A 689 4.14 4.57 14.20
C GLY A 689 5.00 4.67 15.46
N VAL A 690 4.47 4.24 16.60
CA VAL A 690 5.23 4.11 17.86
C VAL A 690 6.45 3.21 17.66
N ALA A 691 6.27 2.04 17.04
CA ALA A 691 7.37 1.10 16.81
C ALA A 691 8.50 1.70 15.95
N ARG A 692 8.15 2.50 14.91
CA ARG A 692 9.14 3.16 14.04
C ARG A 692 9.92 4.25 14.77
N ILE A 693 9.24 5.11 15.52
CA ILE A 693 9.91 6.13 16.35
C ILE A 693 10.78 5.46 17.40
N ARG A 694 10.25 4.46 18.11
CA ARG A 694 10.98 3.71 19.13
C ARG A 694 12.25 3.09 18.60
N ARG A 695 12.18 2.39 17.46
CA ARG A 695 13.36 1.81 16.81
C ARG A 695 14.39 2.89 16.46
N ASN A 696 13.97 3.97 15.80
CA ASN A 696 14.88 5.06 15.40
C ASN A 696 15.57 5.71 16.61
N LEU A 697 14.81 5.99 17.68
CA LEU A 697 15.36 6.57 18.90
C LEU A 697 16.26 5.58 19.65
N LEU A 698 15.96 4.28 19.66
CA LEU A 698 16.84 3.26 20.24
C LEU A 698 18.17 3.17 19.48
N ASP A 699 18.12 3.15 18.14
CA ASP A 699 19.30 3.11 17.28
C ASP A 699 20.24 4.30 17.51
N LEU A 700 19.66 5.46 17.85
CA LEU A 700 20.38 6.70 18.14
C LEU A 700 20.70 6.90 19.64
N GLY A 701 20.25 6.00 20.52
CA GLY A 701 20.48 6.09 21.96
C GLY A 701 19.68 7.18 22.69
N LEU A 702 18.51 7.56 22.16
CA LEU A 702 17.65 8.64 22.65
C LEU A 702 16.34 8.15 23.31
N TRP A 703 15.98 6.86 23.20
CA TRP A 703 14.71 6.36 23.72
C TRP A 703 14.67 6.32 25.26
N ARG A 704 13.56 6.80 25.82
CA ARG A 704 13.14 6.58 27.21
C ARG A 704 11.61 6.47 27.24
N ASP A 705 11.07 5.63 28.12
CA ASP A 705 9.63 5.33 28.09
C ASP A 705 8.75 6.56 28.38
N SER A 706 9.26 7.53 29.14
CA SER A 706 8.58 8.80 29.41
C SER A 706 8.38 9.69 28.18
N ILE A 707 9.00 9.41 27.03
CA ILE A 707 8.74 10.14 25.78
C ILE A 707 7.26 10.04 25.40
N MET A 708 6.65 8.86 25.57
CA MET A 708 5.27 8.64 25.14
C MET A 708 4.23 9.31 26.05
N GLU A 709 4.64 9.86 27.20
CA GLU A 709 3.75 10.64 28.08
C GLU A 709 3.32 11.97 27.45
N ARG A 710 4.09 12.47 26.47
CA ARG A 710 3.84 13.77 25.81
C ARG A 710 3.93 13.70 24.29
N VAL A 711 3.88 12.50 23.71
CA VAL A 711 3.95 12.30 22.27
C VAL A 711 2.69 11.62 21.78
N GLU A 712 2.01 12.26 20.83
CA GLU A 712 0.90 11.69 20.06
C GLU A 712 1.40 11.30 18.66
N ILE A 713 1.00 10.13 18.20
CA ILE A 713 1.35 9.65 16.87
C ILE A 713 0.22 10.01 15.91
N LEU A 714 0.57 10.73 14.85
CA LEU A 714 -0.33 11.02 13.74
C LEU A 714 0.13 10.24 12.50
N PRO A 715 -0.50 9.10 12.17
CA PRO A 715 -0.29 8.45 10.89
C PRO A 715 -0.69 9.41 9.77
N GLY A 716 0.19 9.63 8.80
CA GLY A 716 -0.10 10.55 7.69
C GLY A 716 0.77 10.30 6.47
N ASN A 717 0.45 10.94 5.36
CA ASN A 717 1.24 10.89 4.13
C ASN A 717 1.34 12.28 3.50
N LEU A 718 2.52 12.90 3.59
CA LEU A 718 2.79 14.23 3.04
C LEU A 718 2.58 14.34 1.52
N SER A 719 2.59 13.23 0.77
CA SER A 719 2.29 13.26 -0.66
C SER A 719 0.78 13.39 -0.96
N ARG A 720 -0.08 13.29 0.05
CA ARG A 720 -1.54 13.40 -0.07
C ARG A 720 -2.02 14.74 0.46
N THR A 721 -3.08 15.25 -0.17
CA THR A 721 -3.86 16.37 0.35
C THR A 721 -4.28 16.08 1.79
N ARG A 722 -4.15 17.06 2.68
CA ARG A 722 -4.45 16.97 4.12
C ARG A 722 -3.76 15.79 4.82
N PHE A 723 -2.59 15.40 4.34
CA PHE A 723 -1.82 14.25 4.84
C PHE A 723 -2.56 12.90 4.70
N GLY A 724 -3.63 12.83 3.90
CA GLY A 724 -4.52 11.66 3.83
C GLY A 724 -5.58 11.61 4.93
N LEU A 725 -5.71 12.65 5.75
CA LEU A 725 -6.75 12.78 6.77
C LEU A 725 -8.08 13.22 6.16
N SER A 726 -9.18 12.92 6.85
CA SER A 726 -10.47 13.51 6.49
C SER A 726 -10.44 15.04 6.71
N PRO A 727 -11.32 15.79 6.03
CA PRO A 727 -11.51 17.22 6.28
C PRO A 727 -11.65 17.56 7.77
N GLU A 728 -12.46 16.79 8.49
CA GLU A 728 -12.78 17.03 9.89
C GLU A 728 -11.56 16.81 10.80
N ALA A 729 -10.82 15.72 10.58
CA ALA A 729 -9.61 15.41 11.35
C ALA A 729 -8.48 16.43 11.08
N PHE A 730 -8.36 16.90 9.83
CA PHE A 730 -7.41 17.96 9.48
C PHE A 730 -7.79 19.28 10.15
N ASP A 731 -9.07 19.60 10.22
CA ASP A 731 -9.59 20.81 10.85
C ASP A 731 -9.42 20.79 12.37
N GLU A 732 -9.66 19.65 12.99
CA GLU A 732 -9.38 19.41 14.41
C GLU A 732 -7.89 19.60 14.70
N LEU A 733 -7.01 18.98 13.90
CA LEU A 733 -5.56 19.14 14.03
C LEU A 733 -5.15 20.61 13.91
N ALA A 734 -5.69 21.33 12.91
CA ALA A 734 -5.41 22.75 12.71
C ALA A 734 -5.81 23.60 13.91
N SER A 735 -6.91 23.26 14.59
CA SER A 735 -7.40 24.02 15.76
C SER A 735 -6.54 23.86 17.01
N ARG A 736 -5.78 22.75 17.11
CA ARG A 736 -4.97 22.40 18.30
C ARG A 736 -3.51 22.82 18.16
N VAL A 737 -2.95 22.74 16.96
CA VAL A 737 -1.51 22.97 16.71
C VAL A 737 -1.18 24.46 16.76
N GLN A 738 -0.19 24.83 17.59
CA GLN A 738 0.20 26.24 17.78
C GLN A 738 1.56 26.56 17.16
N VAL A 739 2.46 25.58 17.12
CA VAL A 739 3.78 25.67 16.44
C VAL A 739 3.99 24.41 15.60
N ILE A 740 4.52 24.57 14.40
CA ILE A 740 4.87 23.46 13.51
C ILE A 740 6.38 23.49 13.27
N VAL A 741 7.06 22.39 13.60
CA VAL A 741 8.45 22.16 13.19
C VAL A 741 8.44 21.21 11.99
N HIS A 742 8.57 21.79 10.80
CA HIS A 742 8.50 21.03 9.55
C HIS A 742 9.89 20.57 9.10
N ALA A 743 10.30 19.37 9.52
CA ALA A 743 11.59 18.75 9.17
C ALA A 743 11.47 17.52 8.24
N ALA A 744 10.27 17.18 7.80
CA ALA A 744 10.08 16.07 6.87
C ALA A 744 10.55 16.42 5.45
N ALA A 745 11.35 15.53 4.86
CA ALA A 745 11.66 15.54 3.44
C ALA A 745 12.01 14.12 2.98
N THR A 746 11.79 13.86 1.70
CA THR A 746 12.35 12.71 1.00
C THR A 746 13.67 13.17 0.39
N VAL A 747 14.78 12.61 0.87
CA VAL A 747 16.13 13.00 0.48
C VAL A 747 16.68 11.95 -0.48
N ASN A 748 16.92 12.35 -1.72
CA ASN A 748 17.65 11.55 -2.70
C ASN A 748 18.32 12.50 -3.70
N LEU A 749 19.66 12.60 -3.64
CA LEU A 749 20.45 13.55 -4.43
C LEU A 749 20.63 13.12 -5.89
N VAL A 750 20.05 11.99 -6.30
CA VAL A 750 20.11 11.48 -7.68
C VAL A 750 18.74 11.62 -8.37
N TYR A 751 17.66 11.71 -7.58
CA TYR A 751 16.33 11.70 -8.14
C TYR A 751 15.96 13.06 -8.75
N PRO A 752 15.22 13.05 -9.87
CA PRO A 752 14.76 14.26 -10.50
C PRO A 752 13.65 14.92 -9.68
N TYR A 753 13.43 16.21 -9.92
CA TYR A 753 12.39 17.02 -9.25
C TYR A 753 11.04 16.30 -9.15
N ALA A 754 10.56 15.74 -10.27
CA ALA A 754 9.26 15.07 -10.36
C ALA A 754 9.07 13.96 -9.31
N ALA A 755 10.10 13.16 -9.05
CA ALA A 755 10.04 12.02 -8.13
C ALA A 755 9.98 12.45 -6.65
N LEU A 756 10.44 13.65 -6.33
CA LEU A 756 10.49 14.18 -4.96
C LEU A 756 9.42 15.26 -4.71
N ARG A 757 8.80 15.78 -5.76
CA ARG A 757 7.83 16.89 -5.74
C ARG A 757 6.67 16.63 -4.79
N GLY A 758 5.99 15.48 -4.91
CA GLY A 758 4.82 15.16 -4.08
C GLY A 758 5.06 15.35 -2.58
N PRO A 759 6.01 14.62 -1.98
CA PRO A 759 6.26 14.72 -0.55
C PRO A 759 6.96 16.01 -0.09
N ASN A 760 7.84 16.61 -0.90
CA ASN A 760 8.63 17.77 -0.48
C ASN A 760 7.93 19.10 -0.76
N VAL A 761 7.21 19.22 -1.88
CA VAL A 761 6.50 20.44 -2.29
C VAL A 761 5.03 20.36 -1.90
N GLY A 762 4.34 19.31 -2.33
CA GLY A 762 2.94 19.08 -1.97
C GLY A 762 2.74 18.97 -0.46
N GLY A 763 3.63 18.25 0.22
CA GLY A 763 3.64 18.13 1.68
C GLY A 763 3.81 19.47 2.40
N THR A 764 4.75 20.31 1.96
CA THR A 764 4.93 21.66 2.54
C THR A 764 3.70 22.53 2.28
N ARG A 765 3.07 22.46 1.10
CA ARG A 765 1.82 23.17 0.81
C ARG A 765 0.72 22.82 1.82
N GLU A 766 0.52 21.54 2.11
CA GLU A 766 -0.49 21.10 3.09
C GLU A 766 -0.13 21.45 4.54
N VAL A 767 1.16 21.50 4.89
CA VAL A 767 1.60 22.03 6.19
C VAL A 767 1.28 23.52 6.32
N LEU A 768 1.50 24.30 5.27
CA LEU A 768 1.16 25.73 5.24
C LEU A 768 -0.37 25.94 5.27
N ARG A 769 -1.14 25.07 4.61
CA ARG A 769 -2.61 25.05 4.69
C ARG A 769 -3.10 24.83 6.13
N LEU A 770 -2.54 23.84 6.82
CA LEU A 770 -2.82 23.58 8.24
C LEU A 770 -2.48 24.82 9.10
N ALA A 771 -1.30 25.39 8.88
CA ALA A 771 -0.80 26.55 9.62
C ALA A 771 -1.68 27.80 9.42
N CYS A 772 -2.05 28.11 8.18
CA CYS A 772 -2.94 29.23 7.85
C CYS A 772 -4.32 29.08 8.48
N LYS A 773 -4.84 27.84 8.55
CA LYS A 773 -6.14 27.56 9.16
C LYS A 773 -6.13 27.74 10.68
N GLY A 774 -5.08 27.27 11.35
CA GLY A 774 -4.92 27.37 12.81
C GLY A 774 -4.25 28.65 13.33
N GLY A 775 -3.59 29.41 12.46
CA GLY A 775 -2.72 30.53 12.85
C GLY A 775 -1.40 30.10 13.49
N ALA A 776 -0.91 28.89 13.21
CA ALA A 776 0.29 28.33 13.83
C ALA A 776 1.60 28.98 13.33
N THR A 777 2.60 29.07 14.20
CA THR A 777 3.96 29.51 13.79
C THR A 777 4.72 28.36 13.13
N VAL A 778 5.28 28.59 11.95
CA VAL A 778 5.99 27.56 11.18
C VAL A 778 7.50 27.74 11.28
N GLN A 779 8.17 26.72 11.80
CA GLN A 779 9.62 26.56 11.79
C GLN A 779 9.96 25.56 10.67
N TYR A 780 10.27 26.06 9.48
CA TYR A 780 10.60 25.24 8.32
C TYR A 780 12.07 24.86 8.33
N VAL A 781 12.38 23.56 8.25
CA VAL A 781 13.76 23.09 8.12
C VAL A 781 14.11 22.85 6.67
N SER A 782 15.06 23.63 6.20
CA SER A 782 15.63 23.59 4.85
C SER A 782 17.06 23.02 4.88
N THR A 783 17.75 23.14 3.76
CA THR A 783 19.11 22.62 3.52
C THR A 783 19.95 23.68 2.82
N ASN A 784 21.28 23.60 2.97
CA ASN A 784 22.22 24.36 2.15
C ASN A 784 22.08 24.05 0.64
N GLY A 785 21.58 22.89 0.25
CA GLY A 785 21.38 22.49 -1.16
C GLY A 785 20.36 23.32 -1.96
N VAL A 786 19.70 24.32 -1.37
CA VAL A 786 18.86 25.31 -2.08
C VAL A 786 19.68 26.40 -2.78
N LEU A 787 20.99 26.41 -2.57
CA LEU A 787 21.93 27.34 -3.17
C LEU A 787 23.00 26.55 -3.95
N PRO A 788 23.55 27.11 -5.03
CA PRO A 788 24.66 26.48 -5.74
C PRO A 788 25.94 26.51 -4.89
N PRO A 789 26.95 25.70 -5.27
CA PRO A 789 28.27 25.75 -4.63
C PRO A 789 28.79 27.18 -4.46
N SER A 790 29.32 27.48 -3.28
CA SER A 790 29.89 28.80 -3.01
C SER A 790 31.40 28.81 -3.23
N GLY A 791 31.95 29.95 -3.64
CA GLY A 791 33.40 30.15 -3.78
C GLY A 791 34.11 30.23 -2.43
N GLU A 792 35.08 31.14 -2.33
CA GLU A 792 35.83 31.36 -1.07
C GLU A 792 34.94 31.91 0.06
N LYS A 793 33.88 32.66 -0.28
CA LYS A 793 32.93 33.24 0.68
C LYS A 793 31.61 32.47 0.68
N GLY A 794 31.05 32.23 1.87
CA GLY A 794 29.74 31.64 2.04
C GLY A 794 28.61 32.55 1.57
N TRP A 795 27.44 31.96 1.30
CA TRP A 795 26.24 32.71 0.92
C TRP A 795 25.63 33.42 2.14
N PRO A 796 25.25 34.71 2.05
CA PRO A 796 24.55 35.41 3.11
C PRO A 796 23.12 34.89 3.32
N GLU A 797 22.54 35.13 4.49
CA GLU A 797 21.19 34.64 4.86
C GLU A 797 20.04 35.10 3.95
N ASP A 798 20.21 36.23 3.26
CA ASP A 798 19.24 36.77 2.30
C ASP A 798 19.41 36.22 0.87
N ALA A 799 20.40 35.37 0.63
CA ALA A 799 20.63 34.77 -0.68
C ALA A 799 19.47 33.89 -1.12
N MET A 800 18.95 34.17 -2.32
CA MET A 800 17.92 33.38 -2.97
C MET A 800 18.21 33.26 -4.46
N LEU A 801 18.10 32.04 -4.99
CA LEU A 801 18.31 31.80 -6.41
C LEU A 801 17.06 32.19 -7.22
N PRO A 802 17.19 32.88 -8.37
CA PRO A 802 16.06 33.09 -9.29
C PRO A 802 15.53 31.76 -9.84
N VAL A 803 14.21 31.66 -10.06
CA VAL A 803 13.58 30.41 -10.54
C VAL A 803 14.16 29.90 -11.87
N ASP A 804 14.56 30.82 -12.75
CA ASP A 804 15.12 30.49 -14.06
C ASP A 804 16.51 29.86 -13.97
N ASP A 805 17.23 30.12 -12.88
CA ASP A 805 18.56 29.55 -12.63
C ASP A 805 18.50 28.19 -11.92
N VAL A 806 17.35 27.82 -11.34
CA VAL A 806 17.20 26.61 -10.52
C VAL A 806 17.50 25.32 -11.28
N PRO A 807 16.96 25.09 -12.50
CA PRO A 807 17.23 23.87 -13.27
C PRO A 807 18.72 23.64 -13.55
N ASP A 808 19.46 24.72 -13.79
CA ASP A 808 20.85 24.65 -14.25
C ASP A 808 21.86 24.68 -13.09
N LYS A 809 21.54 25.42 -12.01
CA LYS A 809 22.48 25.64 -10.91
C LYS A 809 22.25 24.72 -9.70
N LEU A 810 21.06 24.14 -9.55
CA LEU A 810 20.79 23.11 -8.54
C LEU A 810 20.82 21.73 -9.20
N LEU A 811 21.90 21.00 -8.93
CA LEU A 811 22.30 19.78 -9.66
C LEU A 811 21.39 18.57 -9.40
N ASP A 812 20.54 18.62 -8.38
CA ASP A 812 19.68 17.51 -7.98
C ASP A 812 18.23 17.94 -7.68
N GLY A 813 17.30 17.00 -7.84
CA GLY A 813 15.88 17.25 -7.59
C GLY A 813 15.54 17.52 -6.13
N TYR A 814 16.39 17.12 -5.18
CA TYR A 814 16.18 17.40 -3.77
C TYR A 814 16.40 18.89 -3.46
N GLY A 815 17.51 19.48 -3.93
CA GLY A 815 17.78 20.91 -3.87
C GLY A 815 16.68 21.72 -4.56
N GLN A 816 16.26 21.31 -5.76
CA GLN A 816 15.18 21.95 -6.51
C GLN A 816 13.84 21.92 -5.74
N THR A 817 13.44 20.78 -5.18
CA THR A 817 12.20 20.69 -4.37
C THR A 817 12.27 21.48 -3.07
N LYS A 818 13.45 21.56 -2.43
CA LYS A 818 13.66 22.38 -1.24
C LYS A 818 13.61 23.87 -1.55
N TRP A 819 14.16 24.30 -2.69
CA TRP A 819 14.04 25.68 -3.16
C TRP A 819 12.57 26.07 -3.37
N VAL A 820 11.77 25.22 -4.03
CA VAL A 820 10.32 25.48 -4.23
C VAL A 820 9.59 25.54 -2.89
N ALA A 821 9.86 24.62 -1.97
CA ALA A 821 9.25 24.62 -0.65
C ALA A 821 9.61 25.89 0.16
N GLU A 822 10.84 26.42 0.04
CA GLU A 822 11.18 27.73 0.61
C GLU A 822 10.37 28.87 -0.01
N GLN A 823 10.14 28.87 -1.33
CA GLN A 823 9.30 29.89 -1.97
C GLN A 823 7.87 29.87 -1.43
N LEU A 824 7.28 28.68 -1.24
CA LEU A 824 5.97 28.53 -0.63
C LEU A 824 5.94 29.08 0.80
N VAL A 825 6.95 28.76 1.63
CA VAL A 825 7.03 29.25 3.01
C VAL A 825 7.19 30.78 3.04
N LEU A 826 8.02 31.36 2.17
CA LEU A 826 8.20 32.80 2.06
C LEU A 826 6.94 33.52 1.60
N GLU A 827 6.21 32.94 0.65
CA GLU A 827 4.92 33.47 0.19
C GLU A 827 3.86 33.42 1.30
N ALA A 828 3.79 32.33 2.08
CA ALA A 828 2.92 32.29 3.26
C ALA A 828 3.31 33.38 4.29
N GLY A 829 4.61 33.61 4.47
CA GLY A 829 5.14 34.72 5.27
C GLY A 829 4.67 36.08 4.79
N ARG A 830 4.79 36.35 3.48
CA ARG A 830 4.27 37.58 2.85
C ARG A 830 2.77 37.76 3.03
N ARG A 831 2.01 36.66 3.08
CA ARG A 831 0.56 36.65 3.35
C ARG A 831 0.21 36.84 4.84
N GLY A 832 1.19 36.99 5.72
CA GLY A 832 1.02 37.30 7.15
C GLY A 832 1.12 36.09 8.08
N LEU A 833 1.57 34.92 7.60
CA LEU A 833 1.80 33.77 8.47
C LEU A 833 3.17 33.92 9.17
N PRO A 834 3.28 33.70 10.49
CA PRO A 834 4.58 33.73 11.16
C PRO A 834 5.41 32.50 10.77
N VAL A 835 6.44 32.73 9.96
CA VAL A 835 7.33 31.67 9.44
C VAL A 835 8.79 32.01 9.71
N LYS A 836 9.59 30.98 9.99
CA LYS A 836 11.06 31.01 10.03
C LYS A 836 11.62 29.83 9.22
N ILE A 837 12.70 30.06 8.49
CA ILE A 837 13.39 29.05 7.67
C ILE A 837 14.77 28.81 8.28
N HIS A 838 15.09 27.55 8.55
CA HIS A 838 16.37 27.13 9.11
C HIS A 838 17.14 26.33 8.05
N ARG A 839 18.13 26.94 7.41
CA ARG A 839 19.01 26.27 6.44
C ARG A 839 20.14 25.57 7.19
N ALA A 840 20.01 24.25 7.33
CA ALA A 840 21.06 23.42 7.90
C ALA A 840 22.19 23.18 6.88
N GLY A 841 23.43 23.12 7.37
CA GLY A 841 24.56 22.59 6.61
C GLY A 841 24.45 21.07 6.40
N THR A 842 25.55 20.45 6.01
CA THR A 842 25.69 18.99 5.94
C THR A 842 25.74 18.42 7.37
N ILE A 843 24.63 17.82 7.78
CA ILE A 843 24.44 17.36 9.15
C ILE A 843 25.33 16.13 9.44
N SER A 844 26.23 16.25 10.40
CA SER A 844 27.12 15.18 10.88
C SER A 844 26.63 14.56 12.19
N GLY A 845 27.40 13.61 12.74
CA GLY A 845 27.03 12.87 13.95
C GLY A 845 26.82 13.72 15.22
N HIS A 846 26.22 13.13 16.24
CA HIS A 846 26.01 13.74 17.54
C HIS A 846 27.35 14.03 18.25
N SER A 847 27.58 15.27 18.68
CA SER A 847 28.88 15.72 19.16
C SER A 847 29.39 15.02 20.43
N GLN A 848 28.49 14.41 21.21
CA GLN A 848 28.84 13.76 22.49
C GLN A 848 28.82 12.22 22.43
N THR A 849 27.93 11.64 21.64
CA THR A 849 27.72 10.18 21.58
C THR A 849 28.29 9.57 20.29
N GLY A 850 28.54 10.41 19.28
CA GLY A 850 28.96 10.01 17.96
C GLY A 850 27.85 9.39 17.11
N ALA A 851 26.62 9.29 17.63
CA ALA A 851 25.47 8.75 16.90
C ALA A 851 25.35 9.42 15.53
N ALA A 852 25.49 8.65 14.46
CA ALA A 852 25.61 9.15 13.10
C ALA A 852 24.55 8.54 12.19
N ASN A 853 24.16 9.28 11.17
CA ASN A 853 23.33 8.75 10.10
C ASN A 853 24.13 7.66 9.35
N ALA A 854 23.62 6.43 9.34
CA ALA A 854 24.26 5.32 8.64
C ALA A 854 24.37 5.58 7.13
N TRP A 855 23.49 6.39 6.55
CA TRP A 855 23.44 6.67 5.11
C TRP A 855 24.15 7.97 4.70
N ASP A 856 25.12 8.44 5.50
CA ASP A 856 25.89 9.65 5.21
C ASP A 856 27.08 9.37 4.26
N LEU A 857 27.12 10.10 3.13
CA LEU A 857 28.15 9.95 2.09
C LEU A 857 29.55 10.30 2.61
N LEU A 858 29.67 11.37 3.39
CA LEU A 858 30.98 11.86 3.86
C LEU A 858 31.58 10.87 4.87
N SER A 859 30.78 10.36 5.80
CA SER A 859 31.16 9.28 6.71
C SER A 859 31.55 8.02 5.95
N ALA A 860 30.83 7.66 4.87
CA ALA A 860 31.18 6.51 4.04
C ALA A 860 32.54 6.68 3.35
N LEU A 861 32.82 7.86 2.78
CA LEU A 861 34.12 8.18 2.18
C LEU A 861 35.26 8.06 3.20
N PHE A 862 35.09 8.59 4.41
CA PHE A 862 36.11 8.48 5.46
C PHE A 862 36.32 7.04 5.92
N VAL A 863 35.24 6.31 6.22
CA VAL A 863 35.33 4.91 6.67
C VAL A 863 35.95 4.01 5.61
N GLU A 864 35.54 4.12 4.34
CA GLU A 864 36.11 3.30 3.27
C GLU A 864 37.55 3.70 2.94
N SER A 865 37.91 4.98 3.06
CA SER A 865 39.32 5.41 2.96
C SER A 865 40.18 4.79 4.05
N ILE A 866 39.70 4.76 5.30
CA ILE A 866 40.38 4.09 6.41
C ILE A 866 40.54 2.60 6.15
N LYS A 867 39.48 1.93 5.65
CA LYS A 867 39.53 0.49 5.33
C LYS A 867 40.47 0.16 4.17
N LEU A 868 40.56 1.04 3.17
CA LEU A 868 41.50 0.91 2.06
C LEU A 868 42.95 1.20 2.49
N GLY A 869 43.13 2.01 3.53
CA GLY A 869 44.43 2.56 3.92
C GLY A 869 44.91 3.70 3.01
N TYR A 870 44.00 4.26 2.19
CA TYR A 870 44.28 5.35 1.26
C TYR A 870 43.20 6.43 1.37
N ALA A 871 43.62 7.69 1.48
CA ALA A 871 42.76 8.87 1.47
C ALA A 871 42.81 9.53 0.08
N PRO A 872 41.65 9.92 -0.50
CA PRO A 872 41.64 10.57 -1.79
C PRO A 872 42.17 12.01 -1.69
N GLU A 873 43.04 12.37 -2.62
CA GLU A 873 43.63 13.70 -2.77
C GLU A 873 42.80 14.51 -3.76
N VAL A 874 41.98 15.41 -3.22
CA VAL A 874 41.15 16.32 -4.02
C VAL A 874 41.44 17.75 -3.58
N GLU A 875 42.16 18.50 -4.42
CA GLU A 875 42.44 19.91 -4.16
C GLU A 875 41.14 20.71 -4.02
N GLY A 876 41.05 21.52 -2.96
CA GLY A 876 39.87 22.35 -2.67
C GLY A 876 38.71 21.63 -1.99
N TRP A 877 38.83 20.33 -1.68
CA TRP A 877 37.77 19.59 -0.99
C TRP A 877 37.69 19.95 0.49
N ARG A 878 36.60 20.62 0.86
CA ARG A 878 36.29 21.02 2.24
C ARG A 878 35.16 20.14 2.81
N ALA A 879 35.28 19.74 4.07
CA ALA A 879 34.28 18.97 4.79
C ALA A 879 33.38 19.90 5.62
N GLU A 880 32.17 20.15 5.12
CA GLU A 880 31.09 20.70 5.93
C GLU A 880 30.53 19.56 6.79
N MET A 881 30.68 19.68 8.10
CA MET A 881 30.23 18.69 9.08
C MET A 881 29.62 19.40 10.27
N THR A 882 28.33 19.70 10.18
CA THR A 882 27.61 20.39 11.25
C THR A 882 26.93 19.39 12.20
N PRO A 883 27.33 19.28 13.48
CA PRO A 883 26.79 18.27 14.40
C PRO A 883 25.27 18.38 14.60
N VAL A 884 24.58 17.24 14.55
CA VAL A 884 23.11 17.19 14.62
C VAL A 884 22.52 17.80 15.90
N ASP A 885 23.16 17.62 17.05
CA ASP A 885 22.71 18.21 18.32
C ASP A 885 22.86 19.72 18.36
N PHE A 886 23.85 20.26 17.64
CA PHE A 886 23.92 21.70 17.47
C PHE A 886 22.77 22.19 16.59
N VAL A 887 22.48 21.50 15.47
CA VAL A 887 21.39 21.88 14.56
C VAL A 887 20.04 21.84 15.27
N SER A 888 19.71 20.75 15.97
CA SER A 888 18.43 20.60 16.65
C SER A 888 18.27 21.60 17.80
N LYS A 889 19.28 21.80 18.65
CA LYS A 889 19.25 22.80 19.72
C LYS A 889 19.14 24.22 19.18
N ALA A 890 19.84 24.53 18.08
CA ALA A 890 19.77 25.85 17.45
C ALA A 890 18.37 26.12 16.88
N ILE A 891 17.74 25.14 16.21
CA ILE A 891 16.37 25.27 15.69
C ILE A 891 15.38 25.52 16.85
N VAL A 892 15.43 24.70 17.91
CA VAL A 892 14.54 24.85 19.07
C VAL A 892 14.76 26.20 19.76
N HIS A 893 16.03 26.61 19.92
CA HIS A 893 16.34 27.92 20.52
C HIS A 893 15.86 29.09 19.66
N LEU A 894 16.11 29.08 18.35
CA LEU A 894 15.67 30.12 17.43
C LEU A 894 14.14 30.16 17.31
N ALA A 895 13.47 29.02 17.46
CA ALA A 895 12.01 28.96 17.52
C ALA A 895 11.42 29.65 18.77
N SER A 896 12.24 29.95 19.78
CA SER A 896 11.86 30.80 20.92
C SER A 896 12.12 32.29 20.70
N GLN A 897 12.86 32.67 19.65
CA GLN A 897 13.24 34.06 19.38
C GLN A 897 12.15 34.79 18.58
N THR A 898 11.05 35.14 19.25
CA THR A 898 9.89 35.80 18.62
C THR A 898 10.15 37.24 18.17
N HIS A 899 11.19 37.90 18.71
CA HIS A 899 11.57 39.28 18.39
C HIS A 899 12.50 39.42 17.18
N ALA A 900 13.06 38.33 16.66
CA ALA A 900 13.92 38.38 15.49
C ALA A 900 13.09 38.71 14.24
N GLU A 901 13.38 39.81 13.55
CA GLU A 901 12.71 40.13 12.27
C GLU A 901 13.20 39.21 11.14
N GLN A 902 14.42 38.69 11.25
CA GLN A 902 15.04 37.77 10.28
C GLN A 902 14.19 36.51 10.07
N THR A 903 13.90 36.19 8.80
CA THR A 903 13.12 35.00 8.41
C THR A 903 13.99 33.78 8.17
N VAL A 904 15.15 33.94 7.54
CA VAL A 904 16.05 32.83 7.16
C VAL A 904 17.25 32.80 8.09
N PHE A 905 17.54 31.66 8.70
CA PHE A 905 18.68 31.43 9.59
C PHE A 905 19.61 30.37 9.01
N HIS A 906 20.91 30.65 8.99
CA HIS A 906 21.93 29.73 8.53
C HIS A 906 22.58 29.00 9.71
N LEU A 907 22.49 27.67 9.70
CA LEU A 907 23.01 26.79 10.75
C LEU A 907 24.25 26.00 10.30
N GLY A 908 24.77 26.24 9.10
CA GLY A 908 25.99 25.61 8.61
C GLY A 908 27.27 26.19 9.20
N ASP A 909 28.38 25.51 8.91
CA ASP A 909 29.73 26.00 9.14
C ASP A 909 30.09 27.08 8.09
N PRO A 910 30.37 28.33 8.49
CA PRO A 910 30.83 29.36 7.56
C PRO A 910 32.29 29.17 7.13
N ASN A 911 33.05 28.32 7.83
CA ASN A 911 34.46 28.02 7.56
C ASN A 911 34.73 26.50 7.63
N PRO A 912 34.20 25.69 6.69
CA PRO A 912 34.37 24.24 6.70
C PRO A 912 35.85 23.83 6.62
N VAL A 913 36.20 22.73 7.29
CA VAL A 913 37.60 22.28 7.42
C VAL A 913 38.11 21.65 6.13
N ASP A 914 39.39 21.85 5.80
CA ASP A 914 40.05 21.15 4.69
C ASP A 914 40.12 19.65 5.00
N THR A 915 39.72 18.80 4.04
CA THR A 915 39.66 17.35 4.25
C THR A 915 41.03 16.73 4.55
N ARG A 916 42.13 17.34 4.13
CA ARG A 916 43.50 16.91 4.48
C ARG A 916 43.73 16.96 5.99
N LEU A 917 43.18 17.97 6.68
CA LEU A 917 43.26 18.09 8.14
C LEU A 917 42.39 17.05 8.87
N VAL A 918 41.26 16.65 8.25
CA VAL A 918 40.42 15.57 8.77
C VAL A 918 41.20 14.25 8.73
N PHE A 919 41.80 13.90 7.58
CA PHE A 919 42.62 12.69 7.47
C PHE A 919 43.88 12.74 8.36
N ALA A 920 44.52 13.90 8.52
CA ALA A 920 45.60 14.07 9.47
C ALA A 920 45.16 13.73 10.92
N SER A 921 44.00 14.24 11.33
CA SER A 921 43.43 13.95 12.66
C SER A 921 43.05 12.47 12.82
N LEU A 922 42.51 11.85 11.77
CA LEU A 922 42.21 10.41 11.75
C LEU A 922 43.49 9.56 11.86
N ASN A 923 44.59 9.98 11.22
CA ASN A 923 45.89 9.33 11.35
C ASN A 923 46.37 9.34 12.82
N GLU A 924 46.25 10.47 13.52
CA GLU A 924 46.59 10.61 14.94
C GLU A 924 45.71 9.76 15.87
N LEU A 925 44.46 9.49 15.48
CA LEU A 925 43.55 8.58 16.19
C LEU A 925 43.85 7.10 15.91
N GLY A 926 44.89 6.82 15.12
CA GLY A 926 45.31 5.49 14.75
C GLY A 926 44.63 4.96 13.49
N TYR A 927 44.22 5.80 12.56
CA TYR A 927 43.70 5.34 11.27
C TYR A 927 44.59 5.86 10.13
N PRO A 928 45.85 5.38 10.03
CA PRO A 928 46.81 5.87 9.06
C PRO A 928 46.36 5.60 7.62
N THR A 929 46.36 6.64 6.80
CA THR A 929 46.03 6.57 5.37
C THR A 929 47.16 7.21 4.53
N LYS A 930 47.38 6.70 3.32
CA LYS A 930 48.28 7.30 2.33
C LYS A 930 47.49 8.12 1.32
N SER A 931 48.06 9.20 0.79
CA SER A 931 47.42 9.99 -0.27
C SER A 931 47.34 9.21 -1.57
N LEU A 932 46.26 9.39 -2.33
CA LEU A 932 46.05 8.79 -3.65
C LEU A 932 45.17 9.72 -4.49
N ALA A 933 45.46 9.90 -5.78
CA ALA A 933 44.61 10.69 -6.67
C ALA A 933 43.18 10.12 -6.73
N TRP A 934 42.16 10.97 -6.95
CA TRP A 934 40.75 10.57 -6.92
C TRP A 934 40.43 9.35 -7.80
N ASP A 935 40.83 9.38 -9.07
CA ASP A 935 40.53 8.31 -10.03
C ASP A 935 41.22 6.99 -9.65
N ASP A 936 42.43 7.07 -9.12
CA ASP A 936 43.17 5.91 -8.61
C ASP A 936 42.50 5.35 -7.34
N TRP A 937 41.98 6.21 -6.47
CA TRP A 937 41.23 5.82 -5.28
C TRP A 937 39.92 5.12 -5.64
N VAL A 938 39.16 5.66 -6.60
CA VAL A 938 37.92 5.04 -7.10
C VAL A 938 38.21 3.69 -7.75
N SER A 939 39.27 3.60 -8.54
CA SER A 939 39.70 2.35 -9.17
C SER A 939 40.05 1.29 -8.13
N LEU A 940 40.82 1.68 -7.10
CA LEU A 940 41.21 0.80 -5.99
C LEU A 940 40.00 0.36 -5.15
N TRP A 941 39.06 1.27 -4.91
CA TRP A 941 37.82 0.96 -4.21
C TRP A 941 36.97 -0.04 -5.00
N ASN A 942 36.83 0.18 -6.31
CA ASN A 942 36.11 -0.74 -7.20
C ASN A 942 36.73 -2.14 -7.20
N GLU A 943 38.06 -2.23 -7.26
CA GLU A 943 38.77 -3.51 -7.21
C GLU A 943 38.57 -4.24 -5.88
N LYS A 944 38.73 -3.55 -4.74
CA LYS A 944 38.86 -4.21 -3.42
C LYS A 944 37.58 -4.27 -2.61
N ARG A 945 36.62 -3.38 -2.86
CA ARG A 945 35.47 -3.15 -1.97
C ARG A 945 34.14 -3.33 -2.67
N SER A 946 34.02 -3.01 -3.96
CA SER A 946 32.72 -3.05 -4.67
C SER A 946 32.03 -4.41 -4.67
N ALA A 947 32.78 -5.51 -4.62
CA ALA A 947 32.28 -6.89 -4.63
C ALA A 947 31.77 -7.41 -3.26
N VAL A 948 31.96 -6.67 -2.17
CA VAL A 948 31.52 -7.06 -0.83
C VAL A 948 29.98 -7.09 -0.78
N LYS A 949 29.39 -8.26 -0.50
CA LYS A 949 27.92 -8.46 -0.41
C LYS A 949 27.36 -7.89 0.91
N GLY A 950 26.14 -7.36 0.86
CA GLY A 950 25.49 -6.67 1.99
C GLY A 950 25.19 -7.56 3.22
N GLY A 951 25.13 -6.91 4.39
CA GLY A 951 24.94 -7.46 5.74
C GLY A 951 25.30 -6.41 6.81
N ASP A 952 25.19 -6.73 8.10
CA ASP A 952 25.60 -5.83 9.20
C ASP A 952 27.11 -5.50 9.07
N GLY A 953 27.41 -4.30 8.54
CA GLY A 953 28.77 -3.80 8.24
C GLY A 953 29.06 -3.44 6.77
N GLY A 954 28.13 -3.72 5.83
CA GLY A 954 28.30 -3.44 4.39
C GLY A 954 27.69 -2.12 3.88
N PHE A 955 26.96 -1.37 4.72
CA PHE A 955 26.16 -0.21 4.30
C PHE A 955 27.00 0.95 3.71
N THR A 956 28.24 1.21 4.19
CA THR A 956 29.12 2.23 3.59
C THR A 956 29.49 1.90 2.15
N VAL A 957 29.65 0.61 1.84
CA VAL A 957 29.92 0.13 0.48
C VAL A 957 28.68 0.31 -0.38
N ASP A 958 27.50 0.03 0.17
CA ASP A 958 26.24 0.22 -0.55
C ASP A 958 26.00 1.69 -0.93
N ILE A 959 26.34 2.66 -0.06
CA ILE A 959 26.23 4.10 -0.36
C ILE A 959 27.08 4.47 -1.59
N LEU A 960 28.38 4.14 -1.56
CA LEU A 960 29.30 4.48 -2.65
C LEU A 960 28.98 3.71 -3.94
N ARG A 961 28.47 2.48 -3.84
CA ARG A 961 27.99 1.71 -4.99
C ARG A 961 26.74 2.33 -5.63
N SER A 962 25.87 2.90 -4.80
CA SER A 962 24.62 3.53 -5.26
C SER A 962 24.87 4.85 -6.02
N GLY A 963 26.00 5.50 -5.78
CA GLY A 963 26.38 6.73 -6.46
C GLY A 963 27.72 7.27 -5.97
N MET A 964 28.80 6.91 -6.67
CA MET A 964 30.14 7.46 -6.42
C MET A 964 30.17 8.94 -6.84
N PRO A 965 30.61 9.87 -5.97
CA PRO A 965 30.63 11.29 -6.32
C PRO A 965 31.70 11.62 -7.38
N THR A 966 31.55 12.76 -8.05
CA THR A 966 32.58 13.34 -8.93
C THR A 966 33.50 14.27 -8.15
N VAL A 967 34.67 14.59 -8.71
CA VAL A 967 35.57 15.63 -8.15
C VAL A 967 34.86 16.97 -8.02
N ASP A 968 34.07 17.36 -9.01
CA ASP A 968 33.32 18.61 -8.99
C ASP A 968 32.24 18.63 -7.90
N PHE A 969 31.58 17.49 -7.63
CA PHE A 969 30.66 17.38 -6.51
C PHE A 969 31.38 17.58 -5.17
N LEU A 970 32.56 17.00 -4.98
CA LEU A 970 33.35 17.13 -3.75
C LEU A 970 33.88 18.56 -3.55
N ARG A 971 34.27 19.24 -4.62
CA ARG A 971 34.69 20.65 -4.59
C ARG A 971 33.51 21.60 -4.42
N GLY A 972 32.37 21.22 -4.98
CA GLY A 972 31.14 21.99 -5.06
C GLY A 972 30.35 22.07 -3.75
N ILE A 973 31.01 22.27 -2.61
CA ILE A 973 30.29 22.39 -1.34
C ILE A 973 29.56 23.73 -1.23
N VAL A 974 28.38 23.71 -0.63
CA VAL A 974 27.62 24.92 -0.32
C VAL A 974 27.97 25.38 1.09
N VAL A 975 28.64 26.51 1.19
CA VAL A 975 28.96 27.17 2.47
C VAL A 975 27.95 28.27 2.75
N LEU A 976 27.39 28.22 3.96
CA LEU A 976 26.45 29.22 4.45
C LEU A 976 27.18 30.19 5.38
N ASP A 977 27.21 31.48 5.04
CA ASP A 977 27.59 32.51 6.01
C ASP A 977 26.50 32.61 7.08
N ASN A 978 26.86 32.90 8.32
CA ASN A 978 25.92 32.96 9.44
C ASN A 978 26.05 34.21 10.29
N ALA A 979 26.63 35.28 9.73
CA ALA A 979 26.87 36.54 10.42
C ALA A 979 25.58 37.16 11.01
N ALA A 980 24.46 37.11 10.29
CA ALA A 980 23.18 37.64 10.77
C ALA A 980 22.49 36.71 11.77
N THR A 981 22.70 35.40 11.64
CA THR A 981 22.13 34.37 12.53
C THR A 981 22.84 34.32 13.89
N ARG A 982 24.16 34.53 13.92
CA ARG A 982 25.01 34.33 15.12
C ARG A 982 24.54 35.08 16.37
N PRO A 983 24.08 36.35 16.32
CA PRO A 983 23.57 37.07 17.49
C PRO A 983 22.36 36.39 18.16
N PHE A 984 21.48 35.76 17.39
CA PHE A 984 20.24 35.15 17.90
C PHE A 984 20.43 33.74 18.48
N ARG A 985 21.58 33.09 18.23
CA ARG A 985 21.90 31.74 18.72
C ARG A 985 23.16 31.69 19.58
N ALA A 986 23.61 32.82 20.12
CA ALA A 986 24.89 32.93 20.82
C ALA A 986 25.06 31.96 22.02
N VAL A 987 23.95 31.49 22.61
CA VAL A 987 23.95 30.50 23.71
C VAL A 987 24.10 29.05 23.24
N VAL A 988 23.92 28.78 21.94
CA VAL A 988 24.13 27.47 21.32
C VAL A 988 25.37 27.56 20.45
N GLU A 989 26.51 27.12 21.00
CA GLU A 989 27.78 27.12 20.28
C GLU A 989 27.94 25.86 19.43
N ARG A 990 28.45 26.03 18.21
CA ARG A 990 28.70 24.91 17.30
C ARG A 990 30.03 24.24 17.66
N PRO A 991 30.06 22.91 17.88
CA PRO A 991 31.32 22.19 18.07
C PRO A 991 32.21 22.34 16.84
N LYS A 992 33.52 22.52 17.05
CA LYS A 992 34.50 22.57 15.97
C LYS A 992 34.76 21.17 15.42
N VAL A 993 35.01 21.08 14.12
CA VAL A 993 35.46 19.83 13.49
C VAL A 993 36.95 19.68 13.76
N ASP A 994 37.27 19.06 14.89
CA ASP A 994 38.63 18.82 15.37
C ASP A 994 38.85 17.36 15.76
N ARG A 995 40.07 17.05 16.23
CA ARG A 995 40.44 15.70 16.67
C ARG A 995 39.50 15.15 17.75
N ALA A 996 39.01 15.97 18.67
CA ALA A 996 38.16 15.51 19.76
C ALA A 996 36.77 15.09 19.25
N LEU A 997 36.20 15.87 18.33
CA LEU A 997 34.94 15.49 17.68
C LEU A 997 35.11 14.21 16.85
N LEU A 998 36.21 14.10 16.10
CA LEU A 998 36.50 12.91 15.30
C LEU A 998 36.76 11.67 16.15
N GLU A 999 37.36 11.82 17.34
CA GLU A 999 37.47 10.73 18.32
C GLU A 999 36.09 10.21 18.74
N THR A 1000 35.15 11.12 19.02
CA THR A 1000 33.77 10.75 19.37
C THR A 1000 33.09 10.01 18.23
N TYR A 1001 33.22 10.49 16.99
CA TYR A 1001 32.63 9.83 15.82
C TYR A 1001 33.24 8.46 15.56
N THR A 1002 34.57 8.35 15.57
CA THR A 1002 35.27 7.08 15.33
C THR A 1002 35.01 6.04 16.42
N ARG A 1003 34.77 6.44 17.67
CA ARG A 1003 34.28 5.54 18.73
C ARG A 1003 32.92 4.95 18.38
N HIS A 1004 31.99 5.77 17.90
CA HIS A 1004 30.68 5.30 17.47
C HIS A 1004 30.78 4.41 16.24
N TRP A 1005 31.56 4.80 15.24
CA TRP A 1005 31.82 3.99 14.04
C TRP A 1005 32.41 2.62 14.41
N PHE A 1006 33.34 2.56 15.36
CA PHE A 1006 33.85 1.30 15.89
C PHE A 1006 32.75 0.49 16.59
N ALA A 1007 31.97 1.10 17.48
CA ALA A 1007 30.88 0.42 18.20
C ALA A 1007 29.81 -0.16 17.25
N ARG A 1008 29.62 0.46 16.08
CA ARG A 1008 28.74 -0.03 15.01
C ARG A 1008 29.39 -1.05 14.08
N GLY A 1009 30.65 -1.42 14.32
CA GLY A 1009 31.43 -2.36 13.49
C GLY A 1009 31.95 -1.78 12.18
N TRP A 1010 31.89 -0.45 11.99
CA TRP A 1010 32.32 0.21 10.76
C TRP A 1010 33.84 0.30 10.66
N LEU A 1011 34.51 0.37 11.81
CA LEU A 1011 35.95 0.35 11.94
C LEU A 1011 36.40 -0.90 12.68
N PRO A 1012 37.60 -1.45 12.39
CA PRO A 1012 38.06 -2.71 12.98
C PRO A 1012 38.61 -2.55 14.41
N ARG A 1013 38.85 -1.31 14.87
CA ARG A 1013 39.44 -1.02 16.17
C ARG A 1013 38.97 0.33 16.72
N PRO A 1014 38.95 0.51 18.06
CA PRO A 1014 38.63 1.81 18.65
C PRO A 1014 39.76 2.82 18.37
N PRO A 1015 39.46 4.13 18.42
CA PRO A 1015 40.47 5.16 18.27
C PRO A 1015 41.45 5.13 19.45
N LEU A 1016 42.68 5.57 19.20
CA LEU A 1016 43.67 5.79 20.24
C LEU A 1016 43.17 6.87 21.19
N ARG A 1017 42.96 6.50 22.46
CA ARG A 1017 42.62 7.47 23.51
C ARG A 1017 43.87 8.26 23.88
N GLU A 1018 43.70 9.54 24.19
CA GLU A 1018 44.67 10.21 25.04
C GLU A 1018 44.77 9.45 26.36
N GLN A 1019 45.98 9.04 26.73
CA GLN A 1019 46.27 8.83 28.13
C GLN A 1019 46.11 10.19 28.80
N CYS A 1020 45.00 10.38 29.52
CA CYS A 1020 44.92 11.46 30.50
C CYS A 1020 45.97 11.18 31.57
N LEU A 1021 47.20 11.65 31.34
CA LEU A 1021 48.13 12.04 32.39
C LEU A 1021 47.44 13.18 33.15
N ASN A 1022 46.59 12.83 34.12
CA ASN A 1022 46.23 13.59 35.33
C ASN A 1022 44.83 13.17 35.86
N GLY A 1023 44.81 12.11 36.67
CA GLY A 1023 44.34 12.18 38.06
C GLY A 1023 42.88 12.50 38.42
N THR A 1024 41.95 12.75 37.51
CA THR A 1024 40.52 12.89 37.88
C THR A 1024 39.70 11.77 37.28
N ALA A 1025 39.53 10.68 38.04
CA ALA A 1025 38.52 9.68 37.75
C ALA A 1025 37.15 10.37 37.71
N LYS A 1026 36.51 10.38 36.54
CA LYS A 1026 35.08 10.70 36.45
C LYS A 1026 34.34 9.74 37.39
N PRO A 1027 33.37 10.21 38.19
CA PRO A 1027 32.61 9.31 39.06
C PRO A 1027 31.95 8.24 38.19
N ALA A 1028 32.06 6.97 38.60
CA ALA A 1028 31.32 5.89 37.96
C ALA A 1028 29.83 6.25 37.99
N ILE A 1029 29.19 6.24 36.82
CA ILE A 1029 27.75 6.51 36.69
C ILE A 1029 27.03 5.42 37.50
N LYS A 1030 26.34 5.80 38.58
CA LYS A 1030 25.64 4.85 39.46
C LYS A 1030 24.39 4.33 38.75
N GLY A 1031 24.45 3.09 38.28
CA GLY A 1031 23.29 2.38 37.71
C GLY A 1031 22.27 1.96 38.78
N PRO A 1032 21.05 1.56 38.37
CA PRO A 1032 19.93 1.24 39.29
C PRO A 1032 20.15 -0.01 40.16
N LEU A 1033 21.20 -0.80 39.87
CA LEU A 1033 21.58 -1.99 40.64
C LEU A 1033 22.74 -1.72 41.62
N SER A 1034 23.38 -0.55 41.51
CA SER A 1034 24.51 -0.20 42.36
C SER A 1034 24.11 -0.21 43.84
N GLY A 1035 24.85 -0.95 44.65
CA GLY A 1035 24.63 -1.07 46.09
C GLY A 1035 23.54 -2.07 46.51
N LYS A 1036 22.79 -2.67 45.58
CA LYS A 1036 21.81 -3.73 45.90
C LYS A 1036 22.50 -5.03 46.29
N VAL A 1037 21.86 -5.81 47.16
CA VAL A 1037 22.36 -7.13 47.56
C VAL A 1037 21.72 -8.22 46.71
N ALA A 1038 22.54 -8.96 45.98
CA ALA A 1038 22.12 -10.08 45.13
C ALA A 1038 22.66 -11.41 45.64
N VAL A 1039 21.78 -12.41 45.77
CA VAL A 1039 22.15 -13.80 46.06
C VAL A 1039 22.04 -14.60 44.78
N VAL A 1040 23.13 -15.26 44.37
CA VAL A 1040 23.17 -16.10 43.16
C VAL A 1040 23.45 -17.55 43.56
N THR A 1041 22.47 -18.43 43.36
CA THR A 1041 22.64 -19.87 43.58
C THR A 1041 23.09 -20.56 42.29
N GLY A 1042 23.87 -21.63 42.40
CA GLY A 1042 24.52 -22.25 41.24
C GLY A 1042 25.68 -21.43 40.67
N ALA A 1043 26.24 -20.50 41.46
CA ALA A 1043 27.23 -19.52 41.00
C ALA A 1043 28.64 -20.07 40.67
N SER A 1044 28.83 -21.39 40.69
CA SER A 1044 30.17 -22.01 40.51
C SER A 1044 30.65 -22.11 39.05
N SER A 1045 29.76 -22.13 38.07
CA SER A 1045 30.11 -22.18 36.63
C SER A 1045 28.93 -21.76 35.75
N GLY A 1046 29.13 -21.67 34.43
CA GLY A 1046 28.09 -21.38 33.44
C GLY A 1046 27.31 -20.09 33.73
N ILE A 1047 25.98 -20.15 33.55
CA ILE A 1047 25.07 -19.00 33.69
C ILE A 1047 25.20 -18.33 35.07
N GLY A 1048 25.24 -19.12 36.16
CA GLY A 1048 25.31 -18.57 37.51
C GLY A 1048 26.59 -17.76 37.76
N ALA A 1049 27.73 -18.22 37.25
CA ALA A 1049 28.99 -17.48 37.37
C ALA A 1049 28.99 -16.18 36.53
N ALA A 1050 28.45 -16.25 35.29
CA ALA A 1050 28.35 -15.09 34.41
C ALA A 1050 27.43 -14.00 35.00
N VAL A 1051 26.26 -14.39 35.55
CA VAL A 1051 25.33 -13.47 36.22
C VAL A 1051 25.98 -12.80 37.41
N ALA A 1052 26.68 -13.55 38.26
CA ALA A 1052 27.36 -13.00 39.43
C ALA A 1052 28.40 -11.93 39.04
N VAL A 1053 29.17 -12.17 37.97
CA VAL A 1053 30.14 -11.21 37.44
C VAL A 1053 29.45 -9.98 36.85
N ALA A 1054 28.36 -10.17 36.09
CA ALA A 1054 27.61 -9.06 35.51
C ALA A 1054 26.98 -8.15 36.58
N LEU A 1055 26.39 -8.73 37.63
CA LEU A 1055 25.86 -7.96 38.78
C LEU A 1055 26.96 -7.23 39.54
N GLY A 1056 28.13 -7.84 39.67
CA GLY A 1056 29.32 -7.19 40.20
C GLY A 1056 29.74 -5.95 39.41
N ARG A 1057 29.74 -6.03 38.07
CA ARG A 1057 30.04 -4.90 37.17
C ARG A 1057 29.04 -3.75 37.31
N GLU A 1058 27.79 -4.06 37.60
CA GLU A 1058 26.73 -3.08 37.86
C GLU A 1058 26.78 -2.48 39.29
N GLY A 1059 27.74 -2.90 40.11
CA GLY A 1059 27.99 -2.39 41.44
C GLY A 1059 27.16 -3.03 42.56
N CYS A 1060 26.58 -4.21 42.34
CA CYS A 1060 25.89 -4.96 43.40
C CYS A 1060 26.87 -5.50 44.46
N HIS A 1061 26.35 -5.72 45.67
CA HIS A 1061 26.93 -6.64 46.63
C HIS A 1061 26.44 -8.05 46.33
N VAL A 1062 27.32 -9.05 46.22
CA VAL A 1062 26.95 -10.38 45.70
C VAL A 1062 27.28 -11.49 46.69
N ALA A 1063 26.30 -12.30 47.05
CA ALA A 1063 26.48 -13.55 47.78
C ALA A 1063 26.45 -14.73 46.80
N LEU A 1064 27.58 -15.44 46.69
CA LEU A 1064 27.77 -16.57 45.80
C LEU A 1064 27.50 -17.89 46.53
N ALA A 1065 26.64 -18.73 45.96
CA ALA A 1065 26.23 -20.00 46.58
C ALA A 1065 26.32 -21.19 45.62
N ALA A 1066 27.10 -22.20 46.00
CA ALA A 1066 27.19 -23.50 45.34
C ALA A 1066 27.87 -24.53 46.25
N ARG A 1067 27.83 -25.81 45.87
CA ARG A 1067 28.50 -26.91 46.61
C ARG A 1067 30.04 -26.87 46.52
N ARG A 1068 30.58 -26.28 45.44
CA ARG A 1068 32.03 -26.24 45.12
C ARG A 1068 32.65 -24.92 45.59
N LEU A 1069 33.18 -24.89 46.82
CA LEU A 1069 33.70 -23.66 47.42
C LEU A 1069 34.86 -23.05 46.61
N ASP A 1070 35.77 -23.87 46.11
CA ASP A 1070 36.97 -23.44 45.37
C ASP A 1070 36.59 -22.68 44.08
N ALA A 1071 35.53 -23.15 43.40
CA ALA A 1071 34.99 -22.50 42.22
C ALA A 1071 34.31 -21.15 42.55
N LEU A 1072 33.67 -21.04 43.72
CA LEU A 1072 33.09 -19.78 44.18
C LEU A 1072 34.17 -18.73 44.48
N GLU A 1073 35.28 -19.12 45.08
CA GLU A 1073 36.40 -18.19 45.33
C GLU A 1073 37.03 -17.69 44.01
N SER A 1074 37.08 -18.53 42.98
CA SER A 1074 37.49 -18.10 41.62
C SER A 1074 36.54 -17.03 41.04
N VAL A 1075 35.22 -17.25 41.13
CA VAL A 1075 34.22 -16.28 40.66
C VAL A 1075 34.26 -14.98 41.47
N LYS A 1076 34.44 -15.07 42.79
CA LYS A 1076 34.59 -13.92 43.69
C LYS A 1076 35.76 -13.03 43.30
N GLY A 1077 36.90 -13.61 42.93
CA GLY A 1077 38.08 -12.87 42.46
C GLY A 1077 37.82 -12.04 41.20
N ARG A 1078 36.91 -12.50 40.31
CA ARG A 1078 36.50 -11.75 39.10
C ARG A 1078 35.61 -10.55 39.42
N ILE A 1079 34.94 -10.52 40.57
CA ILE A 1079 34.00 -9.45 40.96
C ILE A 1079 34.69 -8.33 41.75
N THR A 1080 35.72 -8.64 42.53
CA THR A 1080 36.30 -7.71 43.52
C THR A 1080 36.90 -6.43 42.91
N ALA A 1081 37.13 -6.42 41.60
CA ALA A 1081 37.61 -5.26 40.84
C ALA A 1081 36.59 -4.11 40.67
N HIS A 1082 35.33 -4.31 41.06
CA HIS A 1082 34.21 -3.38 40.76
C HIS A 1082 33.61 -2.66 41.98
N GLY A 1083 34.26 -2.72 43.15
CA GLY A 1083 33.90 -1.89 44.33
C GLY A 1083 32.72 -2.36 45.19
N GLY A 1084 32.03 -3.46 44.82
CA GLY A 1084 31.02 -4.12 45.64
C GLY A 1084 31.59 -5.17 46.61
N LYS A 1085 30.90 -5.42 47.73
CA LYS A 1085 31.22 -6.51 48.67
C LYS A 1085 30.77 -7.87 48.12
N VAL A 1086 31.58 -8.92 48.31
CA VAL A 1086 31.26 -10.27 47.82
C VAL A 1086 31.57 -11.31 48.89
N ILE A 1087 30.59 -12.19 49.18
CA ILE A 1087 30.79 -13.36 50.04
C ILE A 1087 30.56 -14.64 49.25
N ALA A 1088 31.31 -15.70 49.58
CA ALA A 1088 31.08 -17.03 49.06
C ALA A 1088 30.63 -17.94 50.21
N ARG A 1089 29.57 -18.72 49.99
CA ARG A 1089 29.03 -19.68 50.95
C ARG A 1089 28.84 -21.02 50.27
N LYS A 1090 29.40 -22.07 50.88
CA LYS A 1090 29.14 -23.43 50.44
C LYS A 1090 27.69 -23.76 50.80
N THR A 1091 26.87 -24.00 49.77
CA THR A 1091 25.43 -24.22 49.95
C THR A 1091 24.96 -25.32 49.01
N ASP A 1092 24.32 -26.36 49.55
CA ASP A 1092 23.48 -27.29 48.81
C ASP A 1092 22.03 -26.83 48.85
N VAL A 1093 21.47 -26.46 47.70
CA VAL A 1093 20.10 -25.96 47.60
C VAL A 1093 19.06 -27.00 48.02
N THR A 1094 19.42 -28.29 48.04
CA THR A 1094 18.51 -29.35 48.50
C THR A 1094 18.38 -29.40 50.03
N SER A 1095 19.22 -28.69 50.79
CA SER A 1095 19.08 -28.52 52.25
C SER A 1095 18.49 -27.16 52.56
N LYS A 1096 17.30 -27.14 53.15
CA LYS A 1096 16.63 -25.90 53.56
C LYS A 1096 17.48 -25.11 54.56
N GLU A 1097 18.08 -25.80 55.52
CA GLU A 1097 18.91 -25.20 56.58
C GLU A 1097 20.11 -24.46 55.99
N GLN A 1098 20.74 -24.99 54.94
CA GLN A 1098 21.86 -24.34 54.28
C GLN A 1098 21.44 -23.13 53.44
N VAL A 1099 20.25 -23.16 52.83
CA VAL A 1099 19.69 -22.01 52.10
C VAL A 1099 19.29 -20.92 53.08
N ASP A 1100 18.65 -21.26 54.19
CA ASP A 1100 18.32 -20.30 55.26
C ASP A 1100 19.60 -19.64 55.82
N ALA A 1101 20.64 -20.43 56.10
CA ALA A 1101 21.93 -19.91 56.54
C ALA A 1101 22.63 -19.01 55.49
N LEU A 1102 22.47 -19.31 54.19
CA LEU A 1102 22.96 -18.45 53.10
C LEU A 1102 22.26 -17.09 53.11
N LEU A 1103 20.93 -17.07 53.17
CA LEU A 1103 20.15 -15.83 53.16
C LEU A 1103 20.41 -15.02 54.43
N GLN A 1104 20.54 -15.68 55.58
CA GLN A 1104 20.95 -15.07 56.84
C GLN A 1104 22.32 -14.38 56.69
N ALA A 1105 23.35 -15.11 56.22
CA ALA A 1105 24.68 -14.55 56.04
C ALA A 1105 24.72 -13.39 55.04
N ALA A 1106 23.94 -13.46 53.95
CA ALA A 1106 23.82 -12.35 53.01
C ALA A 1106 23.19 -11.11 53.66
N ASN A 1107 22.11 -11.28 54.42
CA ASN A 1107 21.47 -10.19 55.17
C ASN A 1107 22.41 -9.57 56.21
N ASP A 1108 23.15 -10.40 56.96
CA ASP A 1108 24.02 -9.96 58.05
C ASP A 1108 25.29 -9.25 57.54
N GLU A 1109 25.89 -9.71 56.45
CA GLU A 1109 27.20 -9.22 55.97
C GLU A 1109 27.12 -8.22 54.82
N LEU A 1110 26.09 -8.31 53.97
CA LEU A 1110 25.91 -7.45 52.80
C LEU A 1110 24.75 -6.46 52.92
N GLY A 1111 23.74 -6.79 53.74
CA GLY A 1111 22.50 -6.03 53.89
C GLY A 1111 21.28 -6.77 53.32
N PRO A 1112 20.07 -6.19 53.40
CA PRO A 1112 18.83 -6.85 53.00
C PRO A 1112 18.89 -7.39 51.57
N VAL A 1113 18.62 -8.68 51.39
CA VAL A 1113 18.67 -9.31 50.06
C VAL A 1113 17.59 -8.74 49.14
N ASP A 1114 18.01 -7.96 48.14
CA ASP A 1114 17.13 -7.30 47.17
C ASP A 1114 16.83 -8.18 45.96
N ILE A 1115 17.79 -9.02 45.58
CA ILE A 1115 17.75 -9.83 44.36
C ILE A 1115 18.10 -11.28 44.71
N LEU A 1116 17.26 -12.22 44.28
CA LEU A 1116 17.59 -13.64 44.26
C LEU A 1116 17.65 -14.11 42.82
N VAL A 1117 18.80 -14.63 42.38
CA VAL A 1117 18.93 -15.34 41.10
C VAL A 1117 19.18 -16.82 41.36
N SER A 1118 18.19 -17.65 41.05
CA SER A 1118 18.26 -19.10 41.16
C SER A 1118 18.72 -19.73 39.86
N CYS A 1119 20.03 -19.99 39.75
CA CYS A 1119 20.63 -20.72 38.63
C CYS A 1119 21.01 -22.17 38.99
N ALA A 1120 20.78 -22.61 40.23
CA ALA A 1120 21.03 -23.98 40.61
C ALA A 1120 20.13 -24.93 39.81
N GLY A 1121 20.76 -25.87 39.11
CA GLY A 1121 20.04 -26.88 38.35
C GLY A 1121 20.95 -28.02 37.94
N VAL A 1122 20.33 -29.16 37.65
CA VAL A 1122 20.96 -30.31 37.01
C VAL A 1122 20.11 -30.73 35.81
N MET A 1123 20.76 -31.31 34.81
CA MET A 1123 20.15 -31.81 33.59
C MET A 1123 20.79 -33.15 33.27
N TYR A 1124 19.96 -34.17 33.10
CA TYR A 1124 20.37 -35.51 32.70
C TYR A 1124 19.61 -35.89 31.44
N PHE A 1125 20.32 -36.38 30.43
CA PHE A 1125 19.74 -37.10 29.32
C PHE A 1125 19.45 -38.51 29.78
N THR A 1126 18.17 -38.87 29.85
CA THR A 1126 17.72 -40.21 30.25
C THR A 1126 16.65 -40.70 29.29
N MET A 1127 16.80 -41.92 28.79
CA MET A 1127 15.68 -42.60 28.15
C MET A 1127 14.66 -42.96 29.23
N MET A 1128 13.39 -42.59 29.04
CA MET A 1128 12.33 -42.95 30.00
C MET A 1128 12.25 -44.48 30.19
N ALA A 1129 12.57 -45.26 29.15
CA ALA A 1129 12.62 -46.71 29.18
C ALA A 1129 13.77 -47.28 30.04
N ASN A 1130 14.83 -46.51 30.29
CA ASN A 1130 16.00 -46.94 31.06
C ASN A 1130 15.84 -46.71 32.57
N VAL A 1131 14.76 -46.04 33.00
CA VAL A 1131 14.31 -45.90 34.40
C VAL A 1131 15.44 -45.48 35.36
N GLN A 1132 16.10 -44.35 35.05
CA GLN A 1132 17.19 -43.78 35.86
C GLN A 1132 16.64 -43.01 37.07
N THR A 1133 15.96 -43.69 37.99
CA THR A 1133 15.20 -43.07 39.09
C THR A 1133 16.05 -42.17 39.98
N GLU A 1134 17.31 -42.51 40.26
CA GLU A 1134 18.20 -41.69 41.09
C GLU A 1134 18.49 -40.31 40.46
N GLU A 1135 18.73 -40.26 39.14
CA GLU A 1135 18.93 -39.01 38.40
C GLU A 1135 17.64 -38.19 38.32
N TRP A 1136 16.49 -38.86 38.22
CA TRP A 1136 15.17 -38.23 38.23
C TRP A 1136 14.88 -37.57 39.58
N GLU A 1137 15.09 -38.32 40.68
CA GLU A 1137 14.98 -37.80 42.05
C GLU A 1137 15.93 -36.62 42.26
N ARG A 1138 17.18 -36.73 41.80
CA ARG A 1138 18.15 -35.62 41.92
C ARG A 1138 17.73 -34.40 41.11
N THR A 1139 17.14 -34.59 39.92
CA THR A 1139 16.60 -33.50 39.10
C THR A 1139 15.48 -32.76 39.82
N VAL A 1140 14.53 -33.50 40.41
CA VAL A 1140 13.43 -32.92 41.19
C VAL A 1140 13.94 -32.22 42.46
N ASP A 1141 14.86 -32.86 43.18
CA ASP A 1141 15.43 -32.29 44.41
C ASP A 1141 16.16 -30.97 44.15
N VAL A 1142 16.98 -30.91 43.11
CA VAL A 1142 17.76 -29.70 42.83
C VAL A 1142 16.91 -28.63 42.13
N ASN A 1143 16.21 -28.97 41.06
CA ASN A 1143 15.52 -27.98 40.23
C ASN A 1143 14.22 -27.49 40.89
N CYS A 1144 13.47 -28.39 41.54
CA CYS A 1144 12.17 -28.06 42.14
C CYS A 1144 12.32 -27.74 43.63
N LYS A 1145 12.75 -28.70 44.46
CA LYS A 1145 12.85 -28.46 45.92
C LYS A 1145 13.87 -27.36 46.23
N GLY A 1146 15.00 -27.33 45.51
CA GLY A 1146 16.00 -26.28 45.63
C GLY A 1146 15.45 -24.88 45.37
N LEU A 1147 14.61 -24.71 44.33
CA LEU A 1147 13.91 -23.44 44.10
C LEU A 1147 12.97 -23.12 45.26
N LEU A 1148 12.15 -24.08 45.71
CA LEU A 1148 11.21 -23.86 46.81
C LEU A 1148 11.91 -23.44 48.11
N HIS A 1149 13.07 -24.02 48.43
CA HIS A 1149 13.88 -23.58 49.57
C HIS A 1149 14.32 -22.12 49.42
N CYS A 1150 14.84 -21.75 48.24
CA CYS A 1150 15.27 -20.38 47.96
C CYS A 1150 14.10 -19.38 48.04
N LEU A 1151 12.94 -19.73 47.51
CA LEU A 1151 11.73 -18.90 47.61
C LEU A 1151 11.28 -18.78 49.07
N SER A 1152 11.24 -19.88 49.82
CA SER A 1152 10.82 -19.88 51.23
C SER A 1152 11.72 -19.01 52.12
N ALA A 1153 13.02 -18.94 51.81
CA ALA A 1153 13.98 -18.15 52.57
C ALA A 1153 14.01 -16.65 52.18
N SER A 1154 13.61 -16.30 50.96
CA SER A 1154 13.75 -14.94 50.42
C SER A 1154 12.43 -14.15 50.37
N VAL A 1155 11.33 -14.79 49.97
CA VAL A 1155 10.02 -14.14 49.74
C VAL A 1155 9.49 -13.43 50.99
N PRO A 1156 9.48 -14.03 52.19
CA PRO A 1156 8.94 -13.36 53.38
C PRO A 1156 9.65 -12.04 53.70
N GLY A 1157 10.97 -12.01 53.54
CA GLY A 1157 11.79 -10.81 53.76
C GLY A 1157 11.58 -9.74 52.68
N MET A 1158 11.36 -10.13 51.42
CA MET A 1158 11.09 -9.19 50.32
C MET A 1158 9.68 -8.60 50.42
N LEU A 1159 8.68 -9.43 50.71
CA LEU A 1159 7.29 -8.98 50.86
C LEU A 1159 7.10 -8.04 52.06
N SER A 1160 7.77 -8.31 53.19
CA SER A 1160 7.69 -7.41 54.35
C SER A 1160 8.26 -6.01 54.07
N ARG A 1161 9.16 -5.88 53.09
CA ARG A 1161 9.72 -4.60 52.64
C ARG A 1161 8.98 -3.98 51.46
N GLY A 1162 8.02 -4.70 50.86
CA GLY A 1162 7.36 -4.27 49.62
C GLY A 1162 8.32 -4.11 48.44
N ALA A 1163 9.47 -4.81 48.46
CA ALA A 1163 10.49 -4.70 47.43
C ALA A 1163 11.35 -5.96 47.36
N GLY A 1164 11.52 -6.47 46.14
CA GLY A 1164 12.45 -7.57 45.87
C GLY A 1164 12.34 -8.03 44.42
N HIS A 1165 13.34 -8.77 43.94
CA HIS A 1165 13.33 -9.34 42.60
C HIS A 1165 13.84 -10.78 42.62
N ILE A 1166 12.98 -11.71 42.22
CA ILE A 1166 13.30 -13.12 42.06
C ILE A 1166 13.49 -13.42 40.58
N VAL A 1167 14.60 -14.06 40.24
CA VAL A 1167 14.90 -14.52 38.89
C VAL A 1167 15.24 -16.00 38.96
N ALA A 1168 14.67 -16.83 38.10
CA ALA A 1168 14.99 -18.25 38.07
C ALA A 1168 15.04 -18.82 36.64
N ILE A 1169 15.96 -19.75 36.42
CA ILE A 1169 16.18 -20.37 35.10
C ILE A 1169 15.16 -21.49 34.88
N SER A 1170 14.20 -21.22 34.00
CA SER A 1170 13.12 -22.12 33.59
C SER A 1170 13.46 -22.92 32.31
N SER A 1171 14.42 -22.47 31.47
CA SER A 1171 14.80 -23.15 30.19
C SER A 1171 13.69 -23.17 29.14
N ASP A 1172 14.05 -23.23 27.86
CA ASP A 1172 13.12 -23.56 26.76
C ASP A 1172 12.36 -24.89 26.98
N ALA A 1173 13.00 -25.85 27.64
CA ALA A 1173 12.41 -27.12 28.08
C ALA A 1173 11.25 -26.97 29.09
N GLY A 1174 11.02 -25.77 29.65
CA GLY A 1174 9.84 -25.44 30.45
C GLY A 1174 8.60 -25.13 29.63
N ARG A 1175 8.71 -25.02 28.29
CA ARG A 1175 7.58 -24.77 27.38
C ARG A 1175 7.17 -25.99 26.56
N LYS A 1176 8.10 -26.92 26.34
CA LYS A 1176 7.85 -28.14 25.60
C LYS A 1176 8.78 -29.26 26.05
N VAL A 1177 8.35 -30.49 25.78
CA VAL A 1177 9.09 -31.70 26.15
C VAL A 1177 10.01 -32.09 25.01
N PHE A 1178 11.27 -32.38 25.33
CA PHE A 1178 12.25 -32.90 24.37
C PHE A 1178 12.56 -34.39 24.63
N PRO A 1179 12.74 -35.21 23.58
CA PRO A 1179 13.24 -36.58 23.73
C PRO A 1179 14.56 -36.61 24.53
N GLY A 1180 14.70 -37.56 25.45
CA GLY A 1180 15.86 -37.66 26.32
C GLY A 1180 15.86 -36.70 27.52
N LEU A 1181 14.99 -35.69 27.58
CA LEU A 1181 14.93 -34.70 28.67
C LEU A 1181 13.61 -34.73 29.43
N GLY A 1182 12.86 -35.84 29.41
CA GLY A 1182 11.49 -35.90 29.95
C GLY A 1182 11.33 -35.36 31.39
N VAL A 1183 12.12 -35.86 32.34
CA VAL A 1183 12.07 -35.42 33.75
C VAL A 1183 12.65 -34.01 33.92
N TYR A 1184 13.67 -33.65 33.14
CA TYR A 1184 14.20 -32.28 33.14
C TYR A 1184 13.17 -31.27 32.66
N SER A 1185 12.52 -31.50 31.52
CA SER A 1185 11.40 -30.70 31.02
C SER A 1185 10.29 -30.59 32.08
N ALA A 1186 9.87 -31.70 32.68
CA ALA A 1186 8.86 -31.68 33.75
C ALA A 1186 9.28 -30.80 34.95
N SER A 1187 10.56 -30.87 35.37
CA SER A 1187 11.08 -30.01 36.45
C SER A 1187 11.07 -28.53 36.07
N LYS A 1188 11.27 -28.22 34.79
CA LYS A 1188 11.26 -26.86 34.27
C LYS A 1188 9.85 -26.29 34.10
N PHE A 1189 8.89 -27.11 33.69
CA PHE A 1189 7.47 -26.78 33.78
C PHE A 1189 7.06 -26.46 35.23
N PHE A 1190 7.53 -27.23 36.21
CA PHE A 1190 7.29 -26.95 37.63
C PHE A 1190 7.87 -25.59 38.06
N VAL A 1191 9.11 -25.28 37.65
CA VAL A 1191 9.73 -23.97 37.91
C VAL A 1191 8.90 -22.84 37.30
N GLU A 1192 8.51 -22.95 36.04
CA GLU A 1192 7.69 -21.92 35.37
C GLU A 1192 6.36 -21.71 36.09
N ALA A 1193 5.63 -22.79 36.36
CA ALA A 1193 4.34 -22.75 37.02
C ALA A 1193 4.44 -22.15 38.44
N THR A 1194 5.50 -22.48 39.18
CA THR A 1194 5.76 -21.92 40.51
C THR A 1194 5.99 -20.41 40.44
N LEU A 1195 6.78 -19.93 39.49
CA LEU A 1195 7.05 -18.49 39.32
C LEU A 1195 5.81 -17.75 38.83
N GLN A 1196 5.00 -18.35 37.96
CA GLN A 1196 3.72 -17.79 37.52
C GLN A 1196 2.72 -17.66 38.67
N SER A 1197 2.59 -18.68 39.53
CA SER A 1197 1.75 -18.62 40.73
C SER A 1197 2.26 -17.52 41.69
N LEU A 1198 3.57 -17.46 41.94
CA LEU A 1198 4.13 -16.42 42.80
C LEU A 1198 3.88 -15.00 42.24
N ARG A 1199 4.03 -14.80 40.92
CA ARG A 1199 3.68 -13.54 40.25
C ARG A 1199 2.23 -13.16 40.48
N LEU A 1200 1.31 -14.11 40.31
CA LEU A 1200 -0.12 -13.88 40.44
C LEU A 1200 -0.50 -13.52 41.88
N GLU A 1201 0.05 -14.25 42.85
CA GLU A 1201 -0.29 -14.08 44.27
C GLU A 1201 0.32 -12.82 44.90
N THR A 1202 1.44 -12.33 44.35
CA THR A 1202 2.17 -11.16 44.90
C THR A 1202 2.05 -9.91 44.02
N ALA A 1203 1.16 -9.93 43.03
CA ALA A 1203 0.89 -8.78 42.16
C ALA A 1203 0.53 -7.55 42.99
N GLY A 1204 1.23 -6.43 42.75
CA GLY A 1204 1.03 -5.18 43.49
C GLY A 1204 1.69 -5.13 44.88
N MET A 1205 2.33 -6.20 45.35
CA MET A 1205 3.05 -6.23 46.64
C MET A 1205 4.52 -5.79 46.53
N GLY A 1206 4.95 -5.32 45.35
CA GLY A 1206 6.33 -4.85 45.10
C GLY A 1206 7.37 -5.96 44.90
N LEU A 1207 6.98 -7.23 44.95
CA LEU A 1207 7.82 -8.36 44.56
C LEU A 1207 7.77 -8.55 43.03
N ARG A 1208 8.93 -8.46 42.38
CA ARG A 1208 9.07 -8.78 40.95
C ARG A 1208 9.59 -10.20 40.80
N VAL A 1209 9.06 -10.92 39.83
CA VAL A 1209 9.43 -12.32 39.59
C VAL A 1209 9.61 -12.55 38.09
N THR A 1210 10.78 -13.03 37.69
CA THR A 1210 11.18 -13.25 36.30
C THR A 1210 11.57 -14.70 36.09
N SER A 1211 10.98 -15.35 35.09
CA SER A 1211 11.48 -16.62 34.56
C SER A 1211 12.39 -16.37 33.35
N VAL A 1212 13.49 -17.11 33.24
CA VAL A 1212 14.45 -16.99 32.13
C VAL A 1212 14.57 -18.34 31.44
N GLN A 1213 14.30 -18.35 30.14
CA GLN A 1213 14.18 -19.55 29.32
C GLN A 1213 15.17 -19.49 28.15
N PRO A 1214 16.47 -19.75 28.42
CA PRO A 1214 17.46 -19.83 27.36
C PRO A 1214 17.33 -21.15 26.59
N GLY A 1215 17.73 -21.12 25.32
CA GLY A 1215 18.05 -22.30 24.51
C GLY A 1215 19.40 -22.92 24.89
N ASN A 1216 20.07 -23.55 23.92
CA ASN A 1216 21.38 -24.19 24.14
C ASN A 1216 22.40 -23.16 24.66
N THR A 1217 22.91 -23.38 25.88
CA THR A 1217 23.93 -22.52 26.48
C THR A 1217 25.16 -23.35 26.78
N ALA A 1218 26.35 -22.82 26.45
CA ALA A 1218 27.63 -23.48 26.72
C ALA A 1218 27.84 -23.66 28.23
N THR A 1219 27.43 -24.82 28.77
CA THR A 1219 27.53 -25.15 30.19
C THR A 1219 27.99 -26.60 30.37
N ASP A 1220 28.61 -26.88 31.52
CA ASP A 1220 29.09 -28.22 31.86
C ASP A 1220 27.94 -29.24 32.12
N LEU A 1221 26.68 -28.80 32.09
CA LEU A 1221 25.51 -29.63 32.40
C LEU A 1221 25.32 -30.78 31.39
N LEU A 1222 25.74 -30.60 30.14
CA LEU A 1222 25.64 -31.62 29.09
C LEU A 1222 26.45 -32.89 29.42
N GLY A 1223 27.56 -32.74 30.15
CA GLY A 1223 28.47 -33.84 30.50
C GLY A 1223 28.07 -34.67 31.72
N MET A 1224 26.93 -34.39 32.35
CA MET A 1224 26.55 -35.00 33.64
C MET A 1224 25.75 -36.31 33.52
N SER A 1225 25.34 -36.69 32.31
CA SER A 1225 24.40 -37.81 32.08
C SER A 1225 25.09 -39.17 32.11
N THR A 1226 24.54 -40.12 32.88
CA THR A 1226 25.10 -41.49 32.96
C THR A 1226 24.47 -42.49 31.99
N ASP A 1227 23.35 -42.13 31.35
CA ASP A 1227 22.70 -42.95 30.32
C ASP A 1227 23.38 -42.76 28.95
N ALA A 1228 24.37 -43.62 28.68
CA ALA A 1228 25.15 -43.58 27.44
C ALA A 1228 24.29 -43.74 26.17
N GLU A 1229 23.14 -44.43 26.25
CA GLU A 1229 22.23 -44.59 25.13
C GLU A 1229 21.50 -43.27 24.85
N ALA A 1230 20.98 -42.62 25.89
CA ALA A 1230 20.33 -41.31 25.77
C ALA A 1230 21.30 -40.23 25.26
N VAL A 1231 22.53 -40.20 25.79
CA VAL A 1231 23.58 -39.26 25.36
C VAL A 1231 23.96 -39.49 23.90
N LYS A 1232 24.15 -40.75 23.48
CA LYS A 1232 24.46 -41.04 22.08
C LYS A 1232 23.31 -40.64 21.14
N LYS A 1233 22.06 -40.81 21.58
CA LYS A 1233 20.90 -40.59 20.72
C LYS A 1233 20.43 -39.14 20.66
N TYR A 1234 20.59 -38.38 21.74
CA TYR A 1234 20.01 -37.04 21.89
C TYR A 1234 21.00 -36.01 22.48
N GLY A 1235 22.24 -36.39 22.74
CA GLY A 1235 23.28 -35.49 23.26
C GLY A 1235 24.24 -34.95 22.19
N GLU A 1236 24.06 -35.30 20.91
CA GLU A 1236 24.84 -34.76 19.79
C GLU A 1236 24.32 -33.35 19.38
N PRO A 1237 25.15 -32.43 18.86
CA PRO A 1237 24.70 -31.07 18.54
C PRO A 1237 23.73 -31.00 17.35
N SER A 1238 22.56 -30.40 17.55
CA SER A 1238 21.52 -30.12 16.53
C SER A 1238 21.87 -29.07 15.48
N GLY A 1239 23.01 -28.40 15.60
CA GLY A 1239 23.34 -27.22 14.77
C GLY A 1239 22.66 -25.93 15.21
N ALA A 1240 21.83 -25.96 16.27
CA ALA A 1240 21.29 -24.77 16.90
C ALA A 1240 22.42 -23.92 17.52
N GLN A 1241 22.23 -22.59 17.51
CA GLN A 1241 23.19 -21.66 18.10
C GLN A 1241 23.42 -21.97 19.57
N ILE A 1242 24.69 -22.08 19.95
CA ILE A 1242 25.11 -22.24 21.34
C ILE A 1242 25.37 -20.84 21.90
N LEU A 1243 24.62 -20.46 22.92
CA LEU A 1243 24.73 -19.19 23.62
C LEU A 1243 25.92 -19.21 24.58
N GLU A 1244 26.65 -18.10 24.65
CA GLU A 1244 27.60 -17.86 25.72
C GLU A 1244 26.83 -17.54 27.02
N PRO A 1245 27.24 -18.05 28.20
CA PRO A 1245 26.61 -17.74 29.47
C PRO A 1245 26.46 -16.24 29.75
N GLU A 1246 27.38 -15.42 29.25
CA GLU A 1246 27.36 -13.96 29.31
C GLU A 1246 26.12 -13.36 28.63
N ASN A 1247 25.65 -13.93 27.52
CA ASN A 1247 24.45 -13.43 26.83
C ASN A 1247 23.18 -13.63 27.67
N VAL A 1248 23.10 -14.77 28.38
CA VAL A 1248 22.02 -15.03 29.34
C VAL A 1248 22.12 -14.08 30.54
N ALA A 1249 23.34 -13.85 31.03
CA ALA A 1249 23.60 -12.93 32.13
C ALA A 1249 23.20 -11.48 31.80
N ASP A 1250 23.54 -11.00 30.61
CA ASP A 1250 23.21 -9.64 30.18
C ASP A 1250 21.69 -9.43 30.07
N SER A 1251 20.97 -10.48 29.67
CA SER A 1251 19.50 -10.48 29.61
C SER A 1251 18.87 -10.46 31.01
N ILE A 1252 19.46 -11.16 31.97
CA ILE A 1252 19.08 -11.08 33.40
C ILE A 1252 19.35 -9.69 33.96
N VAL A 1253 20.53 -9.11 33.70
CA VAL A 1253 20.87 -7.75 34.13
C VAL A 1253 19.91 -6.74 33.52
N TYR A 1254 19.58 -6.88 32.24
CA TYR A 1254 18.56 -6.06 31.60
C TYR A 1254 17.21 -6.14 32.33
N ALA A 1255 16.73 -7.35 32.65
CA ALA A 1255 15.47 -7.54 33.38
C ALA A 1255 15.51 -6.89 34.78
N LEU A 1256 16.63 -7.00 35.48
CA LEU A 1256 16.82 -6.42 36.82
C LEU A 1256 16.91 -4.88 36.79
N ARG A 1257 17.47 -4.31 35.72
CA ARG A 1257 17.64 -2.86 35.51
C ARG A 1257 16.34 -2.14 35.15
N GLN A 1258 15.28 -2.86 34.82
CA GLN A 1258 14.01 -2.22 34.49
C GLN A 1258 13.48 -1.39 35.67
N PRO A 1259 12.81 -0.26 35.41
CA PRO A 1259 12.21 0.57 36.46
C PRO A 1259 11.30 -0.22 37.41
N ALA A 1260 11.12 0.24 38.64
CA ALA A 1260 10.36 -0.48 39.67
C ALA A 1260 8.89 -0.75 39.27
N HIS A 1261 8.30 0.09 38.41
CA HIS A 1261 6.94 -0.08 37.88
C HIS A 1261 6.85 -1.05 36.68
N VAL A 1262 8.00 -1.54 36.17
CA VAL A 1262 8.06 -2.52 35.08
C VAL A 1262 8.45 -3.88 35.65
N SER A 1263 7.60 -4.88 35.42
CA SER A 1263 7.89 -6.28 35.72
C SER A 1263 8.22 -7.02 34.42
N VAL A 1264 9.45 -7.51 34.31
CA VAL A 1264 9.82 -8.47 33.26
C VAL A 1264 9.44 -9.85 33.77
N ASN A 1265 8.34 -10.38 33.25
CA ASN A 1265 7.79 -11.62 33.75
C ASN A 1265 8.53 -12.85 33.18
N GLU A 1266 8.87 -12.81 31.90
CA GLU A 1266 9.53 -13.91 31.19
C GLU A 1266 10.59 -13.34 30.23
N VAL A 1267 11.72 -14.05 30.09
CA VAL A 1267 12.81 -13.72 29.16
C VAL A 1267 13.11 -14.97 28.31
N LEU A 1268 12.90 -14.86 26.99
CA LEU A 1268 13.18 -15.92 26.02
C LEU A 1268 14.45 -15.57 25.26
N ILE A 1269 15.40 -16.51 25.17
CA ILE A 1269 16.70 -16.27 24.52
C ILE A 1269 16.98 -17.43 23.58
N GLU A 1270 16.91 -17.16 22.27
CA GLU A 1270 17.09 -18.16 21.19
C GLU A 1270 16.42 -19.51 21.49
N PRO A 1271 15.08 -19.55 21.69
CA PRO A 1271 14.38 -20.79 21.99
C PRO A 1271 14.44 -21.73 20.78
N ARG A 1272 14.75 -23.00 21.00
CA ARG A 1272 14.94 -23.97 19.92
C ARG A 1272 13.63 -24.61 19.49
N ASP A 1273 13.47 -24.83 18.19
CA ASP A 1273 12.34 -25.61 17.64
C ASP A 1273 12.60 -27.13 17.55
N GLU A 1274 13.87 -27.55 17.58
CA GLU A 1274 14.34 -28.93 17.41
C GLU A 1274 15.04 -29.49 18.69
N PRO A 1275 15.21 -30.83 18.86
CA PRO A 1275 15.96 -31.43 19.98
C PRO A 1275 17.43 -30.95 20.06
N ILE A 1276 18.14 -31.24 21.16
CA ILE A 1276 19.54 -30.78 21.40
C ILE A 1276 20.45 -31.17 20.26
#